data_AF-A0A259T3L2-F1
#
_entry.id   AF-A0A259T3L2-F1
#
_cell.length_a   1.000
_cell.length_b   1.000
_cell.length_c   1.000
_cell.angle_alpha   90.00
_cell.angle_beta   90.00
_cell.angle_gamma   90.00
#
_symmetry.space_group_name_H-M   'P 1'
#
loop_
_entity.id
_entity.type
_entity.pdbx_description
1 polymer ?
#
loop_
_entity_poly.entity_id
_entity_poly.type
_entity_poly.pdbx_seq_one_letter_code
_entity_poly.pdbx_strand_id
1 'polypeptide(L)'
;MLKAVLWARKRFRYLLFCLAVLLMLSQWNGAAMAAESTPDRADKASDLASRQGGKDVSDFYNVIMQTGADPWVYKHTDGYYYNVFVNGSGIMIRRAKTITGIDAGERSLAWTPVKGTMYSSDVWAPEMHYLRDSDGQFKWYIYFAADDGTNANHRMYVLENASDNPMTGTWEFKGKITDSTDRWAIDGTVLTVNENHYFIWSGWEETDGSFQNLYIAKMSDPRTIGSERVLISTPEHDWETSPGRINEGPEVTIKGDTINLIYSANGSWTDSYSLGLITAKIGDDVMNPGSWVKRDKPIFSSANGVYGPGHHSIVSSPDGVEDWIIYHAARWSGSGWTRKVYTQKFTWNDDNTPNLGEPVDPNIPIATPSGEPMRMRYEAENALLVKDPYGETYPAVRRESTASGGMKITGIKNANDYAQFTVNVPDAGFYMLSVRNANDSPNAAEASHILSVNGSSGTKLSIVYSGPNRWGASTAKVYLKEGDNIILFSKGNNLAEIDSMDLFKLDTSEILFESPGFTLGLNETRSLSLYTVTGATYTAIDTGASFSSSDTKVAVIDEGGQVKAVGAGSTTITAAYNGKTTTAAVTVVAEPKSVQSLDMSGLDSILTSGQKSSPLQLTARYNNYEMRNVTADAQYTSSDPAVARIDSVSVIPSVYAVKPGTALITAEYNGNKTAIHLTVIEASDTVQVVSAVKTPSGVTPDRPSVVDVVYNSESMTAEVVSWKPEGMDFSSLGTVQVPVTLKVDGHDIPSTVAVEVIAGWGLDDIVNQLRNRLANFSYPLGDGLGNYSQSKYDAFVAEVDKAEEMASNADLSKEQIDGELDKLAQAEAALLGSLNSVQDGVVYNAYRDFSGDTVGKYPYGITTEDLTNGAAATVQEEDGNKFLRLTTTATSGKANLLLPYTGEVKAEPDQRIVIEYRARLNSSFPYANGAMMRNDSGTDNYSMVTAFDSGKFIVQNGGSKKAVQNVSYNTWYNIKMVANWDAKTYTVYIDDVPVATDYNFRHTGGDKLIGQRFGIDGYANASIDFDDFKAMVAGGPKAAPEGLGQVNETAVGANDGRINGVNDSMEWSSDNGGTWFNVEGDALVKLRPGTYWVRYRETDTHKASPYVEFTIMAFNQPIPVNGVSLNLTSAQLYTNHGRSTVQLTAHVEPAEAANKTVTWRSSNPAAATVDENGLVSVHASGTAVITATTADGSYTASCVVTVGVYASSGGSSSDNELAGSTAPTTPVMTTKNADGSTTTSVTDQTTGTVTKTTVWPNGDRKVLMKERNGTLTN
;
A
#
# COMPACT_ATOMS: atom_id res chain seq x y z
N MET A 1 -20.56 39.84 -0.41
CA MET A 1 -19.12 39.84 -0.04
C MET A 1 -18.40 38.52 -0.32
N LEU A 2 -18.98 37.33 -0.05
CA LEU A 2 -18.26 36.05 -0.23
C LEU A 2 -17.89 35.68 -1.69
N LYS A 3 -18.61 36.18 -2.71
CA LYS A 3 -18.25 35.95 -4.13
C LYS A 3 -17.12 36.85 -4.67
N ALA A 4 -16.65 37.84 -3.90
CA ALA A 4 -15.52 38.70 -4.31
C ALA A 4 -14.15 38.10 -3.94
N VAL A 5 -14.09 37.21 -2.94
CA VAL A 5 -12.83 36.65 -2.41
C VAL A 5 -12.33 35.46 -3.23
N LEU A 6 -13.23 34.64 -3.81
CA LEU A 6 -12.83 33.51 -4.67
C LEU A 6 -12.32 33.93 -6.07
N TRP A 7 -12.67 35.12 -6.55
CA TRP A 7 -12.23 35.58 -7.88
C TRP A 7 -10.80 36.15 -7.87
N ALA A 8 -10.30 36.59 -6.70
CA ALA A 8 -8.97 37.19 -6.56
C ALA A 8 -7.82 36.16 -6.55
N ARG A 9 -8.03 34.94 -6.02
CA ARG A 9 -6.96 33.94 -5.85
C ARG A 9 -6.43 33.33 -7.14
N LYS A 10 -7.20 33.29 -8.24
CA LYS A 10 -6.72 32.74 -9.53
C LYS A 10 -5.84 33.70 -10.34
N ARG A 11 -5.91 35.03 -10.14
CA ARG A 11 -5.09 35.99 -10.91
C ARG A 11 -3.66 36.19 -10.37
N PHE A 12 -3.41 35.92 -9.09
CA PHE A 12 -2.08 36.14 -8.49
C PHE A 12 -1.02 35.11 -8.95
N ARG A 13 -1.43 33.89 -9.35
CA ARG A 13 -0.50 32.87 -9.90
C ARG A 13 -0.07 33.14 -11.34
N TYR A 14 -0.93 33.74 -12.18
CA TYR A 14 -0.57 34.10 -13.55
C TYR A 14 0.26 35.38 -13.65
N LEU A 15 0.14 36.31 -12.70
CA LEU A 15 0.90 37.57 -12.71
C LEU A 15 2.40 37.37 -12.41
N LEU A 16 2.75 36.36 -11.59
CA LEU A 16 4.14 36.02 -11.29
C LEU A 16 4.83 35.28 -12.44
N PHE A 17 4.10 34.46 -13.21
CA PHE A 17 4.65 33.75 -14.36
C PHE A 17 4.93 34.71 -15.54
N CYS A 18 4.08 35.72 -15.74
CA CYS A 18 4.26 36.71 -16.82
C CYS A 18 5.34 37.77 -16.53
N LEU A 19 5.81 37.90 -15.28
CA LEU A 19 6.82 38.91 -14.92
C LEU A 19 8.27 38.40 -15.07
N ALA A 20 8.49 37.09 -15.04
CA ALA A 20 9.81 36.49 -15.25
C ALA A 20 10.24 36.47 -16.74
N VAL A 21 9.28 36.35 -17.66
CA VAL A 21 9.54 36.27 -19.12
C VAL A 21 9.83 37.64 -19.75
N LEU A 22 9.60 38.74 -19.01
CA LEU A 22 9.66 40.12 -19.53
C LEU A 22 10.89 40.94 -19.13
N LEU A 23 11.89 40.35 -18.46
CA LEU A 23 13.06 41.08 -17.92
C LEU A 23 14.45 40.61 -18.40
N MET A 24 14.54 39.67 -19.35
CA MET A 24 15.83 39.31 -19.98
C MET A 24 15.75 39.25 -21.51
N LEU A 25 15.43 40.39 -22.11
CA LEU A 25 15.83 40.70 -23.49
C LEU A 25 16.54 42.05 -23.54
N SER A 26 17.79 42.03 -24.00
CA SER A 26 18.39 43.18 -24.68
C SER A 26 18.91 42.70 -26.03
N GLN A 27 18.70 43.50 -27.07
CA GLN A 27 18.92 43.13 -28.47
C GLN A 27 20.26 43.63 -28.98
N TRP A 28 20.82 42.96 -30.00
CA TRP A 28 21.48 43.49 -31.22
C TRP A 28 22.64 42.58 -31.67
N ASN A 29 23.01 42.49 -32.95
CA ASN A 29 22.27 42.54 -34.23
C ASN A 29 23.33 42.23 -35.32
N GLY A 30 23.00 41.43 -36.35
CA GLY A 30 23.94 41.19 -37.45
C GLY A 30 23.51 40.08 -38.40
N ALA A 31 23.13 40.44 -39.63
CA ALA A 31 22.64 39.51 -40.65
C ALA A 31 23.64 39.36 -41.82
N ALA A 32 23.63 38.21 -42.50
CA ALA A 32 23.60 38.13 -43.98
C ALA A 32 23.56 36.68 -44.53
N MET A 33 22.39 36.31 -45.07
CA MET A 33 22.15 35.63 -46.36
C MET A 33 23.07 34.48 -46.89
N ALA A 34 22.43 33.32 -46.99
CA ALA A 34 22.18 32.56 -48.24
C ALA A 34 23.34 31.93 -49.05
N ALA A 35 23.28 30.59 -49.11
CA ALA A 35 23.35 29.83 -50.36
C ALA A 35 22.42 28.60 -50.24
N GLU A 36 21.42 28.48 -51.11
CA GLU A 36 20.60 27.27 -51.21
C GLU A 36 21.33 26.19 -52.01
N SER A 37 21.21 24.93 -51.58
CA SER A 37 21.34 23.77 -52.46
C SER A 37 20.00 23.04 -52.49
N THR A 38 19.43 22.90 -53.68
CA THR A 38 18.15 22.22 -53.93
C THR A 38 18.15 20.78 -53.39
N PRO A 39 17.10 20.33 -52.68
CA PRO A 39 16.97 18.92 -52.29
C PRO A 39 16.55 18.09 -53.49
N ASP A 40 17.39 17.14 -53.89
CA ASP A 40 17.04 16.17 -54.93
C ASP A 40 16.00 15.18 -54.40
N ARG A 41 15.03 14.81 -55.25
CA ARG A 41 13.78 14.16 -54.81
C ARG A 41 13.81 12.65 -55.01
N ALA A 42 14.69 11.96 -54.27
CA ALA A 42 14.67 10.52 -54.11
C ALA A 42 15.37 10.15 -52.79
N ASP A 43 14.59 9.77 -51.76
CA ASP A 43 14.97 8.99 -50.56
C ASP A 43 13.91 9.19 -49.45
N LYS A 44 12.67 8.74 -49.70
CA LYS A 44 11.56 8.76 -48.72
C LYS A 44 10.65 7.53 -48.80
N ALA A 45 11.26 6.35 -48.94
CA ALA A 45 10.53 5.06 -48.97
C ALA A 45 11.18 3.96 -48.09
N SER A 46 12.27 4.28 -47.38
CA SER A 46 13.00 3.36 -46.47
C SER A 46 12.89 3.75 -44.98
N ASP A 47 12.10 4.78 -44.65
CA ASP A 47 12.01 5.38 -43.31
C ASP A 47 11.01 4.67 -42.36
N LEU A 48 10.37 3.59 -42.80
CA LEU A 48 9.34 2.86 -42.03
C LEU A 48 9.90 1.91 -40.94
N ALA A 49 11.21 2.00 -40.67
CA ALA A 49 11.83 1.47 -39.47
C ALA A 49 12.97 2.41 -39.06
N SER A 50 12.61 3.59 -38.52
CA SER A 50 13.57 4.55 -37.97
C SER A 50 14.21 3.99 -36.71
N ARG A 51 15.19 3.09 -36.90
CA ARG A 51 16.18 2.70 -35.88
C ARG A 51 16.95 3.95 -35.46
N GLN A 52 16.40 4.73 -34.54
CA GLN A 52 17.16 5.78 -33.89
C GLN A 52 18.26 5.09 -33.07
N GLY A 53 19.49 5.15 -33.59
CA GLY A 53 20.68 4.69 -32.88
C GLY A 53 20.86 5.46 -31.58
N GLY A 54 21.71 4.93 -30.70
CA GLY A 54 21.94 5.52 -29.40
C GLY A 54 22.39 6.98 -29.52
N LYS A 55 21.83 7.83 -28.68
CA LYS A 55 22.18 9.25 -28.63
C LYS A 55 23.45 9.43 -27.81
N ASP A 56 24.43 10.11 -28.39
CA ASP A 56 25.60 10.58 -27.65
C ASP A 56 25.19 11.55 -26.53
N VAL A 57 25.53 11.20 -25.29
CA VAL A 57 25.27 11.99 -24.08
C VAL A 57 26.52 12.07 -23.20
N SER A 58 26.66 13.21 -22.52
CA SER A 58 27.68 13.49 -21.50
C SER A 58 27.04 13.64 -20.12
N ASP A 59 25.98 12.87 -19.87
CA ASP A 59 25.20 12.85 -18.64
C ASP A 59 24.79 11.43 -18.26
N PHE A 60 24.40 11.23 -17.01
CA PHE A 60 23.89 9.96 -16.48
C PHE A 60 22.86 10.20 -15.37
N TYR A 61 21.94 9.25 -15.19
CA TYR A 61 21.03 9.25 -14.05
C TYR A 61 21.75 8.78 -12.79
N ASN A 62 21.60 9.52 -11.69
CA ASN A 62 22.41 9.33 -10.47
C ASN A 62 21.99 8.08 -9.66
N VAL A 63 22.39 6.89 -10.13
CA VAL A 63 22.54 5.65 -9.36
C VAL A 63 23.69 4.86 -9.99
N ILE A 64 24.83 4.72 -9.29
CA ILE A 64 26.01 4.00 -9.82
C ILE A 64 26.13 2.56 -9.31
N MET A 65 25.42 2.20 -8.23
CA MET A 65 25.23 0.80 -7.82
C MET A 65 23.82 0.61 -7.25
N GLN A 66 23.04 -0.31 -7.81
CA GLN A 66 21.71 -0.66 -7.28
C GLN A 66 21.73 -1.32 -5.88
N THR A 67 22.86 -1.94 -5.52
CA THR A 67 23.13 -2.45 -4.17
C THR A 67 24.51 -2.01 -3.74
N GLY A 68 24.59 -1.32 -2.60
CA GLY A 68 25.84 -1.01 -1.96
C GLY A 68 25.61 -0.36 -0.61
N ALA A 69 26.58 -0.55 0.26
CA ALA A 69 26.67 -0.07 1.62
C ALA A 69 28.08 0.47 1.79
N ASP A 70 28.23 1.46 2.67
CA ASP A 70 29.52 1.92 3.21
C ASP A 70 30.60 2.08 2.10
N PRO A 71 30.32 2.89 1.06
CA PRO A 71 31.06 2.89 -0.20
C PRO A 71 32.39 3.63 -0.05
N TRP A 72 33.42 2.90 0.36
CA TRP A 72 34.77 3.43 0.34
C TRP A 72 35.38 3.40 -1.07
N VAL A 73 35.89 4.52 -1.58
CA VAL A 73 36.48 4.62 -2.93
C VAL A 73 37.72 5.53 -2.97
N TYR A 74 38.82 5.04 -3.55
CA TYR A 74 40.07 5.78 -3.72
C TYR A 74 40.59 5.76 -5.14
N LYS A 75 40.96 6.95 -5.62
CA LYS A 75 41.67 7.12 -6.88
C LYS A 75 43.18 7.00 -6.63
N HIS A 76 43.80 5.96 -7.17
CA HIS A 76 45.25 5.77 -7.06
C HIS A 76 46.01 6.44 -8.23
N THR A 77 47.34 6.53 -8.11
CA THR A 77 48.21 7.18 -9.09
C THR A 77 48.38 6.40 -10.40
N ASP A 78 47.93 5.15 -10.45
CA ASP A 78 47.84 4.31 -11.66
C ASP A 78 46.63 4.68 -12.56
N GLY A 79 45.76 5.59 -12.10
CA GLY A 79 44.56 6.02 -12.81
C GLY A 79 43.31 5.16 -12.55
N TYR A 80 43.38 4.20 -11.62
CA TYR A 80 42.22 3.40 -11.21
C TYR A 80 41.56 3.95 -9.95
N TYR A 81 40.23 3.87 -9.93
CA TYR A 81 39.40 3.93 -8.73
C TYR A 81 39.28 2.52 -8.17
N TYR A 82 39.63 2.36 -6.91
CA TYR A 82 39.48 1.13 -6.14
C TYR A 82 38.33 1.30 -5.15
N ASN A 83 37.36 0.40 -5.16
CA ASN A 83 36.33 0.27 -4.13
C ASN A 83 36.51 -1.07 -3.40
N VAL A 84 36.44 -1.04 -2.07
CA VAL A 84 36.35 -2.26 -1.26
C VAL A 84 34.92 -2.37 -0.69
N PHE A 85 34.41 -3.60 -0.55
CA PHE A 85 33.04 -3.87 -0.10
C PHE A 85 32.92 -5.30 0.42
N VAL A 86 31.80 -5.62 1.08
CA VAL A 86 31.51 -6.97 1.61
C VAL A 86 30.43 -7.66 0.77
N ASN A 87 30.57 -8.96 0.55
CA ASN A 87 29.50 -9.81 0.04
C ASN A 87 29.50 -11.19 0.75
N GLY A 88 28.65 -12.13 0.32
CA GLY A 88 28.55 -13.47 0.92
C GLY A 88 29.81 -14.35 0.86
N SER A 89 30.88 -13.92 0.17
CA SER A 89 32.20 -14.59 0.15
C SER A 89 33.23 -13.94 1.08
N GLY A 90 32.97 -12.71 1.55
CA GLY A 90 33.88 -11.94 2.39
C GLY A 90 34.14 -10.53 1.85
N ILE A 91 35.35 -10.03 2.11
CA ILE A 91 35.82 -8.71 1.67
C ILE A 91 36.31 -8.81 0.22
N MET A 92 35.69 -8.02 -0.64
CA MET A 92 35.94 -7.93 -2.07
C MET A 92 36.55 -6.57 -2.42
N ILE A 93 37.48 -6.56 -3.37
CA ILE A 93 37.97 -5.34 -4.02
C ILE A 93 37.41 -5.31 -5.44
N ARG A 94 37.03 -4.13 -5.92
CA ARG A 94 36.77 -3.87 -7.34
C ARG A 94 37.54 -2.64 -7.81
N ARG A 95 37.86 -2.57 -9.11
CA ARG A 95 38.45 -1.37 -9.71
C ARG A 95 37.93 -1.03 -11.11
N ALA A 96 37.95 0.26 -11.44
CA ALA A 96 37.63 0.80 -12.77
C ALA A 96 38.41 2.10 -13.04
N LYS A 97 38.49 2.55 -14.30
CA LYS A 97 39.03 3.88 -14.66
C LYS A 97 37.98 4.99 -14.61
N THR A 98 36.73 4.65 -14.35
CA THR A 98 35.58 5.55 -14.29
C THR A 98 34.88 5.39 -12.94
N ILE A 99 34.43 6.50 -12.36
CA ILE A 99 33.57 6.52 -11.17
C ILE A 99 32.22 5.90 -11.53
N THR A 100 31.61 6.34 -12.64
CA THR A 100 30.25 5.90 -13.01
C THR A 100 30.20 4.47 -13.55
N GLY A 101 31.35 3.85 -13.83
CA GLY A 101 31.47 2.45 -14.27
C GLY A 101 31.97 1.47 -13.21
N ILE A 102 32.17 1.92 -11.97
CA ILE A 102 32.86 1.14 -10.94
C ILE A 102 32.13 -0.16 -10.54
N ASP A 103 30.80 -0.23 -10.67
CA ASP A 103 30.05 -1.46 -10.38
C ASP A 103 30.47 -2.62 -11.29
N ALA A 104 30.62 -2.35 -12.59
CA ALA A 104 31.09 -3.31 -13.59
C ALA A 104 32.63 -3.47 -13.59
N GLY A 105 33.33 -2.94 -12.60
CA GLY A 105 34.79 -3.02 -12.47
C GLY A 105 35.36 -4.44 -12.37
N GLU A 106 36.67 -4.58 -12.60
CA GLU A 106 37.42 -5.82 -12.34
C GLU A 106 37.31 -6.15 -10.84
N ARG A 107 37.13 -7.43 -10.45
CA ARG A 107 36.90 -7.82 -9.02
C ARG A 107 37.86 -8.90 -8.54
N SER A 108 38.30 -8.80 -7.28
CA SER A 108 39.05 -9.86 -6.58
C SER A 108 38.50 -10.06 -5.16
N LEU A 109 38.62 -11.29 -4.65
CA LEU A 109 38.38 -11.60 -3.23
C LEU A 109 39.67 -11.28 -2.46
N ALA A 110 39.60 -10.35 -1.51
CA ALA A 110 40.72 -10.07 -0.62
C ALA A 110 40.79 -11.12 0.50
N TRP A 111 39.66 -11.38 1.18
CA TRP A 111 39.66 -12.20 2.39
C TRP A 111 38.28 -12.78 2.71
N THR A 112 38.25 -14.01 3.21
CA THR A 112 37.03 -14.71 3.66
C THR A 112 37.01 -14.85 5.19
N PRO A 113 35.93 -14.46 5.87
CA PRO A 113 35.78 -14.62 7.32
C PRO A 113 35.93 -16.06 7.80
N VAL A 114 36.70 -16.25 8.89
CA VAL A 114 36.96 -17.59 9.45
C VAL A 114 35.90 -17.94 10.49
N LYS A 115 34.95 -18.81 10.13
CA LYS A 115 33.80 -19.19 10.98
C LYS A 115 34.19 -19.53 12.43
N GLY A 116 33.48 -18.92 13.39
CA GLY A 116 33.66 -19.18 14.83
C GLY A 116 34.81 -18.40 15.48
N THR A 117 35.25 -17.32 14.83
CA THR A 117 36.20 -16.35 15.38
C THR A 117 35.50 -15.03 15.70
N MET A 118 36.18 -14.14 16.44
CA MET A 118 35.73 -12.78 16.77
C MET A 118 35.58 -11.82 15.57
N TYR A 119 35.79 -12.34 14.35
CA TYR A 119 35.78 -11.62 13.08
C TYR A 119 35.10 -12.47 12.00
N SER A 120 34.10 -13.25 12.38
CA SER A 120 33.44 -14.24 11.51
C SER A 120 32.04 -13.86 11.02
N SER A 121 31.46 -12.82 11.60
CA SER A 121 30.13 -12.29 11.33
C SER A 121 30.18 -10.76 11.20
N ASP A 122 29.09 -10.19 10.70
CA ASP A 122 28.83 -8.74 10.68
C ASP A 122 30.04 -7.89 10.25
N VAL A 123 30.65 -8.30 9.13
CA VAL A 123 31.80 -7.58 8.56
C VAL A 123 31.29 -6.28 7.92
N TRP A 124 31.64 -5.12 8.49
CA TRP A 124 31.15 -3.80 8.08
C TRP A 124 32.27 -2.87 7.64
N ALA A 125 31.88 -1.86 6.85
CA ALA A 125 32.69 -0.70 6.47
C ALA A 125 34.20 -0.97 6.24
N PRO A 126 34.58 -1.84 5.27
CA PRO A 126 35.98 -1.97 4.93
C PRO A 126 36.46 -0.69 4.24
N GLU A 127 37.62 -0.18 4.63
CA GLU A 127 38.36 0.88 3.94
C GLU A 127 39.73 0.36 3.51
N MET A 128 40.23 0.77 2.34
CA MET A 128 41.56 0.37 1.87
C MET A 128 42.53 1.56 1.91
N HIS A 129 43.80 1.41 2.28
CA HIS A 129 44.71 2.56 2.37
C HIS A 129 46.08 2.19 1.83
N TYR A 130 46.70 3.06 1.02
CA TYR A 130 48.08 2.89 0.53
C TYR A 130 49.02 3.72 1.41
N LEU A 131 49.62 3.07 2.41
CA LEU A 131 50.32 3.73 3.51
C LEU A 131 51.80 3.34 3.54
N ARG A 132 52.63 4.22 4.09
CA ARG A 132 54.05 3.96 4.31
C ARG A 132 54.23 3.16 5.59
N ASP A 133 54.77 1.95 5.46
CA ASP A 133 55.07 1.09 6.60
C ASP A 133 56.40 1.50 7.27
N SER A 134 56.61 0.96 8.48
CA SER A 134 57.81 1.03 9.30
C SER A 134 59.12 0.62 8.61
N ASP A 135 59.07 -0.17 7.53
CA ASP A 135 60.23 -0.49 6.68
C ASP A 135 60.53 0.57 5.61
N GLY A 136 59.69 1.61 5.53
CA GLY A 136 59.78 2.72 4.61
C GLY A 136 59.14 2.48 3.24
N GLN A 137 58.65 1.27 2.95
CA GLN A 137 57.91 0.94 1.72
C GLN A 137 56.44 1.36 1.84
N PHE A 138 55.78 1.58 0.70
CA PHE A 138 54.33 1.73 0.68
C PHE A 138 53.65 0.39 0.44
N LYS A 139 52.58 0.11 1.18
CA LYS A 139 51.81 -1.13 1.12
C LYS A 139 50.31 -0.82 1.21
N TRP A 140 49.50 -1.76 0.76
CA TRP A 140 48.05 -1.67 0.88
C TRP A 140 47.59 -2.30 2.20
N TYR A 141 46.67 -1.62 2.88
CA TYR A 141 46.01 -2.07 4.09
C TYR A 141 44.50 -2.07 3.87
N ILE A 142 43.77 -3.02 4.45
CA ILE A 142 42.30 -2.91 4.57
C ILE A 142 41.94 -2.93 6.03
N TYR A 143 41.32 -1.86 6.52
CA TYR A 143 40.71 -1.82 7.85
C TYR A 143 39.24 -2.18 7.72
N PHE A 144 38.70 -2.97 8.64
CA PHE A 144 37.29 -3.36 8.62
C PHE A 144 36.78 -3.66 10.02
N ALA A 145 35.48 -3.47 10.25
CA ALA A 145 34.82 -3.85 11.49
C ALA A 145 34.28 -5.29 11.37
N ALA A 146 34.34 -6.09 12.43
CA ALA A 146 33.69 -7.41 12.48
C ALA A 146 33.41 -7.90 13.92
N ASP A 147 32.55 -8.92 14.05
CA ASP A 147 32.26 -9.62 15.32
C ASP A 147 32.06 -11.15 15.13
N ASP A 148 31.51 -11.85 16.14
CA ASP A 148 31.16 -13.28 16.09
C ASP A 148 29.64 -13.59 15.94
N GLY A 149 28.84 -12.56 15.68
CA GLY A 149 27.37 -12.54 15.74
C GLY A 149 26.84 -11.83 17.00
N THR A 150 27.74 -11.22 17.78
CA THR A 150 27.43 -10.55 19.04
C THR A 150 27.96 -9.11 19.03
N ASN A 151 27.16 -8.17 18.51
CA ASN A 151 27.53 -6.76 18.34
C ASN A 151 28.28 -6.11 19.53
N ALA A 152 28.04 -6.50 20.79
CA ALA A 152 28.81 -5.98 21.94
C ALA A 152 30.34 -6.22 21.85
N ASN A 153 30.79 -7.22 21.09
CA ASN A 153 32.20 -7.57 20.93
C ASN A 153 32.82 -7.12 19.58
N HIS A 154 32.12 -6.30 18.81
CA HIS A 154 32.56 -5.77 17.52
C HIS A 154 33.82 -4.92 17.62
N ARG A 155 34.80 -5.15 16.74
CA ARG A 155 36.12 -4.48 16.75
C ARG A 155 36.63 -4.21 15.34
N MET A 156 37.61 -3.31 15.25
CA MET A 156 38.40 -3.09 14.04
C MET A 156 39.51 -4.13 13.87
N TYR A 157 39.71 -4.56 12.63
CA TYR A 157 40.72 -5.50 12.18
C TYR A 157 41.46 -4.95 10.95
N VAL A 158 42.63 -5.51 10.65
CA VAL A 158 43.48 -5.06 9.54
C VAL A 158 44.02 -6.22 8.68
N LEU A 159 43.93 -6.07 7.36
CA LEU A 159 44.63 -6.85 6.34
C LEU A 159 45.82 -6.06 5.77
N GLU A 160 46.86 -6.74 5.29
CA GLU A 160 48.01 -6.15 4.59
C GLU A 160 48.28 -6.85 3.26
N ASN A 161 48.64 -6.11 2.21
CA ASN A 161 49.15 -6.64 0.95
C ASN A 161 50.31 -5.76 0.44
N ALA A 162 51.45 -6.39 0.19
CA ALA A 162 52.69 -5.73 -0.27
C ALA A 162 52.84 -5.67 -1.80
N SER A 163 51.85 -6.13 -2.58
CA SER A 163 51.85 -6.01 -4.04
C SER A 163 51.50 -4.57 -4.46
N ASP A 164 52.24 -3.99 -5.41
CA ASP A 164 51.93 -2.67 -5.97
C ASP A 164 50.48 -2.58 -6.49
N ASN A 165 49.98 -3.66 -7.10
CA ASN A 165 48.60 -3.80 -7.52
C ASN A 165 47.79 -4.61 -6.47
N PRO A 166 46.80 -4.00 -5.79
CA PRO A 166 46.06 -4.66 -4.70
C PRO A 166 45.10 -5.76 -5.20
N MET A 167 44.85 -5.84 -6.52
CA MET A 167 44.10 -6.94 -7.14
C MET A 167 44.93 -8.24 -7.23
N THR A 168 46.24 -8.16 -6.96
CA THR A 168 47.19 -9.28 -7.03
C THR A 168 47.99 -9.42 -5.73
N GLY A 169 48.77 -10.50 -5.60
CA GLY A 169 49.47 -10.82 -4.36
C GLY A 169 48.58 -11.56 -3.36
N THR A 170 48.92 -11.46 -2.07
CA THR A 170 48.22 -12.12 -0.97
C THR A 170 47.83 -11.07 0.06
N TRP A 171 46.55 -11.05 0.43
CA TRP A 171 46.05 -10.28 1.56
C TRP A 171 46.22 -11.09 2.85
N GLU A 172 47.10 -10.62 3.73
CA GLU A 172 47.39 -11.24 5.02
C GLU A 172 46.55 -10.61 6.13
N PHE A 173 45.79 -11.41 6.88
CA PHE A 173 45.11 -10.94 8.09
C PHE A 173 46.13 -10.72 9.22
N LYS A 174 46.31 -9.47 9.67
CA LYS A 174 47.30 -9.10 10.70
C LYS A 174 46.72 -9.05 12.11
N GLY A 175 45.40 -9.10 12.25
CA GLY A 175 44.71 -9.18 13.54
C GLY A 175 43.85 -7.94 13.86
N LYS A 176 43.50 -7.81 15.14
CA LYS A 176 42.73 -6.68 15.67
C LYS A 176 43.62 -5.44 15.73
N ILE A 177 43.10 -4.29 15.30
CA ILE A 177 43.70 -2.98 15.58
C ILE A 177 42.90 -2.32 16.71
N THR A 178 43.58 -1.97 17.81
CA THR A 178 42.94 -1.49 19.04
C THR A 178 43.88 -0.60 19.84
N ASP A 179 43.30 0.34 20.59
CA ASP A 179 43.97 1.04 21.68
C ASP A 179 44.14 0.11 22.90
N SER A 180 44.67 0.65 24.00
CA SER A 180 44.85 -0.05 25.27
C SER A 180 43.53 -0.49 25.94
N THR A 181 42.38 0.04 25.52
CA THR A 181 41.09 -0.19 26.16
C THR A 181 40.24 -1.30 25.54
N ASP A 182 40.53 -1.72 24.29
CA ASP A 182 39.85 -2.81 23.56
C ASP A 182 38.32 -2.75 23.68
N ARG A 183 37.78 -1.53 23.48
CA ARG A 183 36.34 -1.24 23.48
C ARG A 183 35.73 -1.43 22.09
N TRP A 184 34.40 -1.40 22.06
CA TRP A 184 33.62 -1.44 20.81
C TRP A 184 34.08 -0.35 19.83
N ALA A 185 34.33 -0.77 18.58
CA ALA A 185 34.87 0.07 17.53
C ALA A 185 34.44 -0.41 16.14
N ILE A 186 33.96 0.51 15.31
CA ILE A 186 33.61 0.33 13.88
C ILE A 186 34.15 1.50 13.05
N ASP A 187 33.97 1.44 11.72
CA ASP A 187 34.18 2.54 10.77
C ASP A 187 35.50 3.28 11.00
N GLY A 188 36.62 2.60 10.71
CA GLY A 188 37.97 3.10 10.98
C GLY A 188 38.74 3.53 9.73
N THR A 189 39.21 4.78 9.73
CA THR A 189 40.01 5.41 8.67
C THR A 189 41.41 5.84 9.16
N VAL A 190 42.27 6.30 8.24
CA VAL A 190 43.64 6.77 8.54
C VAL A 190 43.90 8.21 8.06
N LEU A 191 44.11 9.11 9.01
CA LEU A 191 44.64 10.45 8.75
C LEU A 191 46.17 10.39 8.66
N THR A 192 46.74 10.93 7.58
CA THR A 192 48.20 11.05 7.40
C THR A 192 48.61 12.53 7.33
N VAL A 193 49.37 13.00 8.31
CA VAL A 193 49.83 14.40 8.41
C VAL A 193 51.28 14.43 8.91
N ASN A 194 52.12 15.26 8.28
CA ASN A 194 53.53 15.43 8.65
C ASN A 194 54.31 14.09 8.78
N GLU A 195 54.13 13.17 7.81
CA GLU A 195 54.67 11.79 7.81
C GLU A 195 54.22 10.89 8.99
N ASN A 196 53.23 11.31 9.79
CA ASN A 196 52.67 10.52 10.88
C ASN A 196 51.28 9.99 10.51
N HIS A 197 50.98 8.74 10.87
CA HIS A 197 49.68 8.12 10.70
C HIS A 197 48.87 8.16 12.01
N TYR A 198 47.58 8.42 11.88
CA TYR A 198 46.62 8.46 12.99
C TYR A 198 45.38 7.67 12.59
N PHE A 199 45.00 6.70 13.42
CA PHE A 199 43.77 5.93 13.21
C PHE A 199 42.60 6.70 13.81
N ILE A 200 41.50 6.81 13.07
CA ILE A 200 40.27 7.47 13.53
C ILE A 200 39.11 6.50 13.35
N TRP A 201 38.26 6.35 14.38
CA TRP A 201 37.18 5.36 14.34
C TRP A 201 35.93 5.80 15.13
N SER A 202 34.79 5.20 14.80
CA SER A 202 33.59 5.25 15.64
C SER A 202 33.72 4.27 16.80
N GLY A 203 33.50 4.73 18.03
CA GLY A 203 33.61 3.87 19.21
C GLY A 203 32.69 4.24 20.35
N TRP A 204 32.58 3.34 21.33
CA TRP A 204 31.86 3.61 22.59
C TRP A 204 32.81 4.08 23.70
N GLU A 205 32.32 4.93 24.61
CA GLU A 205 32.98 5.18 25.89
C GLU A 205 32.61 4.13 26.93
N GLU A 206 31.30 3.87 27.04
CA GLU A 206 30.69 2.92 27.97
C GLU A 206 30.23 1.65 27.24
N THR A 207 30.12 0.53 27.95
CA THR A 207 29.72 -0.76 27.34
C THR A 207 28.22 -0.94 27.18
N ASP A 208 27.41 0.11 27.34
CA ASP A 208 25.95 0.07 27.31
C ASP A 208 25.35 0.34 25.91
N GLY A 209 26.17 0.74 24.94
CA GLY A 209 25.77 1.05 23.58
C GLY A 209 24.96 2.35 23.42
N SER A 210 24.99 3.24 24.42
CA SER A 210 24.16 4.45 24.44
C SER A 210 24.62 5.54 23.45
N PHE A 211 25.93 5.67 23.21
CA PHE A 211 26.53 6.71 22.34
C PHE A 211 27.65 6.14 21.47
N GLN A 212 27.65 6.52 20.19
CA GLN A 212 28.83 6.37 19.30
C GLN A 212 29.52 7.73 19.12
N ASN A 213 30.83 7.74 19.32
CA ASN A 213 31.69 8.93 19.26
C ASN A 213 32.89 8.69 18.34
N LEU A 214 33.50 9.77 17.84
CA LEU A 214 34.75 9.67 17.06
C LEU A 214 35.98 9.82 17.97
N TYR A 215 36.90 8.87 17.84
CA TYR A 215 38.18 8.86 18.53
C TYR A 215 39.35 8.87 17.54
N ILE A 216 40.44 9.55 17.90
CA ILE A 216 41.73 9.51 17.19
C ILE A 216 42.83 8.91 18.08
N ALA A 217 43.74 8.16 17.50
CA ALA A 217 44.97 7.72 18.16
C ALA A 217 46.16 7.71 17.18
N LYS A 218 47.35 8.05 17.66
CA LYS A 218 48.56 7.99 16.85
C LYS A 218 48.97 6.52 16.64
N MET A 219 49.32 6.17 15.41
CA MET A 219 49.80 4.83 15.05
C MET A 219 51.32 4.74 15.21
N SER A 220 51.84 3.59 15.65
CA SER A 220 53.28 3.29 15.65
C SER A 220 53.74 2.65 14.33
N ASP A 221 52.85 1.91 13.68
CA ASP A 221 52.91 1.47 12.28
C ASP A 221 51.46 1.28 11.76
N PRO A 222 51.22 1.06 10.46
CA PRO A 222 49.86 0.93 9.91
C PRO A 222 49.01 -0.22 10.50
N ARG A 223 49.56 -1.08 11.35
CA ARG A 223 48.86 -2.21 11.99
C ARG A 223 48.62 -1.99 13.49
N THR A 224 49.21 -0.95 14.08
CA THR A 224 49.36 -0.82 15.54
C THR A 224 49.08 0.60 16.01
N ILE A 225 48.11 0.75 16.92
CA ILE A 225 47.89 2.00 17.66
C ILE A 225 48.99 2.13 18.73
N GLY A 226 49.66 3.28 18.74
CA GLY A 226 50.83 3.58 19.57
C GLY A 226 50.59 4.65 20.65
N SER A 227 49.37 5.15 20.80
CA SER A 227 48.97 6.08 21.86
C SER A 227 47.64 5.69 22.50
N GLU A 228 47.32 6.31 23.63
CA GLU A 228 45.95 6.37 24.13
C GLU A 228 45.01 7.04 23.10
N ARG A 229 43.72 6.68 23.15
CA ARG A 229 42.68 7.28 22.32
C ARG A 229 42.26 8.67 22.82
N VAL A 230 41.87 9.54 21.91
CA VAL A 230 41.40 10.91 22.19
C VAL A 230 40.03 11.11 21.54
N LEU A 231 39.04 11.54 22.34
CA LEU A 231 37.70 11.91 21.85
C LEU A 231 37.77 13.23 21.06
N ILE A 232 37.28 13.24 19.81
CA ILE A 232 37.29 14.43 18.94
C ILE A 232 35.91 14.84 18.41
N SER A 233 34.90 13.97 18.44
CA SER A 233 33.50 14.37 18.25
C SER A 233 32.54 13.49 19.04
N THR A 234 31.48 14.10 19.55
CA THR A 234 30.35 13.42 20.21
C THR A 234 29.03 14.00 19.68
N PRO A 235 27.94 13.22 19.63
CA PRO A 235 26.61 13.72 19.24
C PRO A 235 26.09 14.78 20.21
N GLU A 236 26.06 16.04 19.77
CA GLU A 236 25.72 17.21 20.59
C GLU A 236 24.62 18.10 19.99
N HIS A 237 24.26 17.93 18.72
CA HIS A 237 23.16 18.66 18.08
C HIS A 237 21.89 17.80 17.93
N ASP A 238 20.72 18.45 17.85
CA ASP A 238 19.41 17.76 17.74
C ASP A 238 19.35 16.78 16.55
N TRP A 239 19.99 17.15 15.42
CA TRP A 239 20.04 16.33 14.21
C TRP A 239 20.96 15.09 14.33
N GLU A 240 21.88 15.09 15.29
CA GLU A 240 22.78 13.96 15.60
C GLU A 240 22.23 13.04 16.68
N THR A 241 21.12 13.41 17.34
CA THR A 241 20.74 12.82 18.63
C THR A 241 19.36 12.17 18.68
N SER A 242 18.57 12.25 17.60
CA SER A 242 17.25 11.62 17.53
C SER A 242 16.92 11.11 16.11
N PRO A 243 16.58 9.82 15.92
CA PRO A 243 16.37 8.80 16.95
C PRO A 243 17.64 8.15 17.53
N GLY A 244 18.80 8.23 16.87
CA GLY A 244 20.06 7.66 17.34
C GLY A 244 21.07 8.73 17.74
N ARG A 245 21.86 8.50 18.80
CA ARG A 245 22.98 9.36 19.24
C ARG A 245 24.31 8.81 18.70
N ILE A 246 24.59 9.13 17.44
CA ILE A 246 25.67 8.48 16.67
C ILE A 246 26.50 9.51 15.90
N ASN A 247 27.83 9.36 15.96
CA ASN A 247 28.80 9.87 15.00
C ASN A 247 29.65 8.67 14.54
N GLU A 248 29.52 8.26 13.28
CA GLU A 248 30.18 7.09 12.66
C GLU A 248 30.69 7.43 11.23
N GLY A 249 31.17 6.46 10.45
CA GLY A 249 31.70 6.67 9.09
C GLY A 249 32.61 7.90 8.91
N PRO A 250 33.68 8.07 9.72
CA PRO A 250 34.60 9.19 9.61
C PRO A 250 35.48 9.05 8.36
N GLU A 251 35.48 10.05 7.49
CA GLU A 251 36.26 10.08 6.26
C GLU A 251 36.98 11.43 6.09
N VAL A 252 38.20 11.37 5.56
CA VAL A 252 39.20 12.44 5.72
C VAL A 252 39.63 12.98 4.36
N THR A 253 39.53 14.30 4.19
CA THR A 253 40.06 15.00 3.02
C THR A 253 40.78 16.29 3.41
N ILE A 254 41.93 16.54 2.79
CA ILE A 254 42.80 17.69 3.09
C ILE A 254 42.79 18.65 1.90
N LYS A 255 42.41 19.91 2.14
CA LYS A 255 42.38 20.97 1.13
C LYS A 255 43.09 22.21 1.67
N GLY A 256 44.17 22.62 0.98
CA GLY A 256 45.02 23.70 1.46
C GLY A 256 45.70 23.32 2.79
N ASP A 257 45.44 24.12 3.83
CA ASP A 257 45.88 23.88 5.20
C ASP A 257 44.81 23.25 6.11
N THR A 258 43.58 23.07 5.60
CA THR A 258 42.43 22.53 6.34
C THR A 258 42.34 21.01 6.19
N ILE A 259 42.33 20.31 7.32
CA ILE A 259 41.88 18.92 7.44
C ILE A 259 40.37 18.96 7.61
N ASN A 260 39.63 18.33 6.70
CA ASN A 260 38.19 18.12 6.81
C ASN A 260 37.95 16.66 7.18
N LEU A 261 37.28 16.44 8.31
CA LEU A 261 36.81 15.12 8.71
C LEU A 261 35.29 15.16 8.68
N ILE A 262 34.74 14.53 7.65
CA ILE A 262 33.31 14.38 7.44
C ILE A 262 32.90 13.08 8.10
N TYR A 263 31.77 13.06 8.78
CA TYR A 263 31.29 11.86 9.48
C TYR A 263 29.79 11.70 9.29
N SER A 264 29.30 10.48 9.41
CA SER A 264 27.87 10.18 9.36
C SER A 264 27.25 10.32 10.75
N ALA A 265 26.09 10.95 10.84
CA ALA A 265 25.38 11.19 12.08
C ALA A 265 24.01 10.53 12.08
N ASN A 266 23.51 10.21 13.29
CA ASN A 266 22.24 9.51 13.51
C ASN A 266 22.29 8.02 13.08
N GLY A 267 21.18 7.29 13.20
CA GLY A 267 21.14 5.86 12.86
C GLY A 267 21.07 5.60 11.35
N SER A 268 22.02 4.82 10.82
CA SER A 268 22.11 4.38 9.41
C SER A 268 20.91 3.55 8.91
N TRP A 269 20.02 3.12 9.81
CA TRP A 269 18.75 2.47 9.50
C TRP A 269 17.58 3.47 9.36
N THR A 270 17.83 4.79 9.30
CA THR A 270 16.80 5.84 9.35
C THR A 270 16.97 6.91 8.27
N ASP A 271 15.87 7.56 7.90
CA ASP A 271 15.87 8.69 6.95
C ASP A 271 16.53 9.97 7.53
N SER A 272 16.86 9.97 8.82
CA SER A 272 17.57 11.05 9.51
C SER A 272 19.10 10.96 9.40
N TYR A 273 19.63 9.88 8.81
CA TYR A 273 21.06 9.73 8.55
C TYR A 273 21.57 10.87 7.65
N SER A 274 22.68 11.47 8.03
CA SER A 274 23.21 12.70 7.39
C SER A 274 24.71 12.85 7.63
N LEU A 275 25.39 13.72 6.88
CA LEU A 275 26.82 13.99 7.06
C LEU A 275 27.05 15.27 7.87
N GLY A 276 27.87 15.17 8.92
CA GLY A 276 28.45 16.27 9.68
C GLY A 276 29.90 16.56 9.31
N LEU A 277 30.48 17.62 9.87
CA LEU A 277 31.87 18.03 9.61
C LEU A 277 32.54 18.56 10.88
N ILE A 278 33.73 18.03 11.19
CA ILE A 278 34.73 18.66 12.06
C ILE A 278 35.98 19.02 11.25
N THR A 279 36.67 20.09 11.62
CA THR A 279 37.89 20.55 10.92
C THR A 279 39.04 20.87 11.88
N ALA A 280 40.28 20.70 11.40
CA ALA A 280 41.51 21.10 12.09
C ALA A 280 42.52 21.67 11.08
N LYS A 281 43.62 22.31 11.53
CA LYS A 281 44.72 22.70 10.62
C LYS A 281 45.87 21.71 10.64
N ILE A 282 46.56 21.57 9.50
CA ILE A 282 47.78 20.75 9.34
C ILE A 282 48.89 21.12 10.35
N GLY A 283 48.92 22.38 10.79
CA GLY A 283 49.88 22.89 11.77
C GLY A 283 49.46 22.73 13.24
N ASP A 284 48.23 22.29 13.51
CA ASP A 284 47.72 22.07 14.86
C ASP A 284 48.12 20.68 15.39
N ASP A 285 48.08 20.51 16.71
CA ASP A 285 48.17 19.16 17.30
C ASP A 285 46.84 18.43 17.15
N VAL A 286 46.75 17.53 16.17
CA VAL A 286 45.54 16.72 15.92
C VAL A 286 45.15 15.80 17.09
N MET A 287 46.06 15.56 18.05
CA MET A 287 45.78 14.82 19.29
C MET A 287 45.22 15.71 20.42
N ASN A 288 45.07 17.02 20.19
CA ASN A 288 44.38 17.93 21.11
C ASN A 288 42.91 18.12 20.65
N PRO A 289 41.90 17.74 21.47
CA PRO A 289 40.50 17.96 21.12
C PRO A 289 40.16 19.43 20.78
N GLY A 290 40.84 20.38 21.42
CA GLY A 290 40.64 21.82 21.18
C GLY A 290 41.13 22.32 19.81
N SER A 291 41.80 21.48 19.02
CA SER A 291 42.19 21.76 17.63
C SER A 291 41.08 21.44 16.62
N TRP A 292 40.04 20.73 17.05
CA TRP A 292 38.93 20.32 16.19
C TRP A 292 37.72 21.27 16.35
N VAL A 293 37.20 21.79 15.23
CA VAL A 293 36.07 22.72 15.17
C VAL A 293 34.90 22.05 14.46
N LYS A 294 33.78 21.88 15.19
CA LYS A 294 32.55 21.23 14.70
C LYS A 294 31.59 22.23 14.05
N ARG A 295 30.90 21.82 12.99
CA ARG A 295 29.81 22.58 12.35
C ARG A 295 28.48 22.36 13.08
N ASP A 296 27.70 23.42 13.25
CA ASP A 296 26.39 23.44 13.94
C ASP A 296 25.27 22.71 13.19
N LYS A 297 25.50 22.41 11.91
CA LYS A 297 24.51 21.86 10.96
C LYS A 297 25.11 20.72 10.15
N PRO A 298 24.28 19.77 9.66
CA PRO A 298 24.74 18.79 8.69
C PRO A 298 25.17 19.51 7.41
N ILE A 299 26.21 18.99 6.75
CA ILE A 299 26.71 19.45 5.46
C ILE A 299 26.09 18.69 4.27
N PHE A 300 25.37 17.60 4.54
CA PHE A 300 24.62 16.81 3.56
C PHE A 300 23.50 16.04 4.26
N SER A 301 22.27 16.05 3.74
CA SER A 301 21.10 15.40 4.37
C SER A 301 20.02 15.05 3.34
N SER A 302 19.01 14.30 3.76
CA SER A 302 17.90 13.82 2.91
C SER A 302 17.22 14.94 2.12
N ALA A 303 17.23 14.83 0.78
CA ALA A 303 16.60 15.77 -0.15
C ALA A 303 16.24 15.07 -1.47
N ASN A 304 15.35 15.68 -2.26
CA ASN A 304 15.08 15.29 -3.65
C ASN A 304 14.80 13.79 -3.90
N GLY A 305 14.09 13.14 -2.96
CA GLY A 305 13.77 11.70 -3.03
C GLY A 305 14.88 10.74 -2.62
N VAL A 306 16.02 11.27 -2.15
CA VAL A 306 17.13 10.51 -1.57
C VAL A 306 17.07 10.64 -0.04
N TYR A 307 17.04 9.50 0.67
CA TYR A 307 16.78 9.43 2.10
C TYR A 307 17.95 8.79 2.85
N GLY A 308 18.33 9.36 3.99
CA GLY A 308 19.44 8.89 4.81
C GLY A 308 20.79 8.84 4.08
N PRO A 309 21.25 9.92 3.42
CA PRO A 309 22.58 9.93 2.81
C PRO A 309 23.66 9.94 3.88
N GLY A 310 24.53 8.93 3.86
CA GLY A 310 25.68 8.82 4.76
C GLY A 310 26.62 7.71 4.32
N HIS A 311 27.76 7.59 5.00
CA HIS A 311 28.97 6.86 4.63
C HIS A 311 29.39 7.04 3.16
N HIS A 312 30.57 7.59 2.94
CA HIS A 312 30.90 8.22 1.67
C HIS A 312 32.41 8.21 1.43
N SER A 313 32.83 8.51 0.21
CA SER A 313 34.22 8.90 -0.08
C SER A 313 34.24 10.12 -0.99
N ILE A 314 35.36 10.84 -0.95
CA ILE A 314 35.65 11.98 -1.82
C ILE A 314 36.78 11.61 -2.77
N VAL A 315 36.53 11.73 -4.06
CA VAL A 315 37.50 11.44 -5.13
C VAL A 315 37.53 12.55 -6.16
N SER A 316 38.66 12.71 -6.85
CA SER A 316 38.71 13.59 -8.03
C SER A 316 38.20 12.86 -9.28
N SER A 317 37.71 13.61 -10.28
CA SER A 317 37.37 13.11 -11.63
C SER A 317 38.59 12.45 -12.31
N PRO A 318 38.44 11.61 -13.35
CA PRO A 318 39.56 10.91 -13.99
C PRO A 318 40.74 11.81 -14.38
N ASP A 319 40.47 12.99 -14.93
CA ASP A 319 41.47 14.01 -15.29
C ASP A 319 41.98 14.87 -14.11
N GLY A 320 41.32 14.80 -12.95
CA GLY A 320 41.68 15.54 -11.73
C GLY A 320 41.19 16.99 -11.68
N VAL A 321 40.30 17.43 -12.57
CA VAL A 321 39.82 18.83 -12.61
C VAL A 321 38.55 19.10 -11.81
N GLU A 322 37.87 18.05 -11.33
CA GLU A 322 36.67 18.13 -10.51
C GLU A 322 36.80 17.27 -9.26
N ASP A 323 36.06 17.62 -8.21
CA ASP A 323 35.92 16.82 -6.99
C ASP A 323 34.48 16.28 -6.88
N TRP A 324 34.36 15.00 -6.52
CA TRP A 324 33.12 14.20 -6.53
C TRP A 324 32.94 13.49 -5.19
N ILE A 325 31.71 13.49 -4.66
CA ILE A 325 31.31 12.62 -3.54
C ILE A 325 30.68 11.35 -4.08
N ILE A 326 31.01 10.21 -3.49
CA ILE A 326 30.35 8.92 -3.68
C ILE A 326 29.74 8.55 -2.33
N TYR A 327 28.45 8.24 -2.26
CA TYR A 327 27.75 8.02 -0.99
C TYR A 327 26.64 6.98 -1.13
N HIS A 328 26.26 6.32 -0.04
CA HIS A 328 25.06 5.50 -0.04
C HIS A 328 23.85 6.28 0.47
N ALA A 329 22.66 5.83 0.11
CA ALA A 329 21.43 6.24 0.78
C ALA A 329 20.41 5.08 0.76
N ALA A 330 19.36 5.19 1.57
CA ALA A 330 18.22 4.28 1.55
C ALA A 330 17.60 4.23 0.13
N ARG A 331 17.15 3.05 -0.31
CA ARG A 331 16.50 2.88 -1.62
C ARG A 331 15.14 3.58 -1.70
N TRP A 332 14.45 3.70 -0.57
CA TRP A 332 13.22 4.47 -0.39
C TRP A 332 13.09 4.90 1.08
N SER A 333 12.24 5.90 1.36
CA SER A 333 11.95 6.35 2.73
C SER A 333 11.55 5.18 3.63
N GLY A 334 12.26 5.00 4.75
CA GLY A 334 12.05 3.90 5.70
C GLY A 334 12.64 2.55 5.28
N SER A 335 13.45 2.45 4.22
CA SER A 335 14.08 1.18 3.81
C SER A 335 15.30 0.77 4.65
N GLY A 336 15.77 1.65 5.53
CA GLY A 336 16.94 1.46 6.39
C GLY A 336 18.17 0.99 5.62
N TRP A 337 18.83 -0.06 6.12
CA TRP A 337 20.04 -0.64 5.51
C TRP A 337 19.86 -1.22 4.09
N THR A 338 18.64 -1.24 3.55
CA THR A 338 18.38 -1.53 2.14
C THR A 338 18.83 -0.33 1.29
N ARG A 339 20.10 -0.32 0.86
CA ARG A 339 20.81 0.85 0.33
C ARG A 339 21.25 0.72 -1.14
N LYS A 340 21.46 1.86 -1.79
CA LYS A 340 22.06 2.03 -3.13
C LYS A 340 23.07 3.18 -3.13
N VAL A 341 23.99 3.19 -4.10
CA VAL A 341 25.13 4.13 -4.17
C VAL A 341 24.92 5.17 -5.27
N TYR A 342 25.21 6.42 -4.92
CA TYR A 342 25.07 7.63 -5.70
C TYR A 342 26.43 8.31 -5.87
N THR A 343 26.55 9.22 -6.83
CA THR A 343 27.70 10.13 -6.91
C THR A 343 27.32 11.47 -7.52
N GLN A 344 27.89 12.56 -7.01
CA GLN A 344 27.68 13.90 -7.57
C GLN A 344 28.92 14.77 -7.41
N LYS A 345 29.10 15.69 -8.37
CA LYS A 345 30.11 16.75 -8.28
C LYS A 345 29.81 17.68 -7.12
N PHE A 346 30.84 18.13 -6.43
CA PHE A 346 30.72 19.16 -5.40
C PHE A 346 31.72 20.30 -5.61
N THR A 347 31.71 21.31 -4.74
CA THR A 347 32.61 22.47 -4.81
C THR A 347 33.26 22.76 -3.45
N TRP A 348 34.27 23.60 -3.40
CA TRP A 348 34.90 24.02 -2.13
C TRP A 348 34.49 25.44 -1.77
N ASN A 349 34.26 25.67 -0.47
CA ASN A 349 34.09 26.99 0.11
C ASN A 349 35.45 27.72 0.20
N ASP A 350 35.42 29.04 0.33
CA ASP A 350 36.61 29.89 0.49
C ASP A 350 37.49 29.53 1.72
N ASP A 351 36.92 28.83 2.71
CA ASP A 351 37.62 28.34 3.92
C ASP A 351 38.25 26.94 3.76
N ASN A 352 38.26 26.41 2.53
CA ASN A 352 38.69 25.06 2.15
C ASN A 352 37.82 23.93 2.74
N THR A 353 36.58 24.20 3.17
CA THR A 353 35.60 23.16 3.52
C THR A 353 34.76 22.72 2.32
N PRO A 354 34.27 21.47 2.29
CA PRO A 354 33.44 20.99 1.19
C PRO A 354 32.05 21.63 1.20
N ASN A 355 31.56 22.00 0.02
CA ASN A 355 30.17 22.35 -0.25
C ASN A 355 29.54 21.23 -1.10
N LEU A 356 28.99 20.23 -0.42
CA LEU A 356 28.37 19.03 -1.00
C LEU A 356 27.02 19.31 -1.68
N GLY A 357 26.38 20.43 -1.34
CA GLY A 357 25.02 20.77 -1.77
C GLY A 357 23.97 19.88 -1.11
N GLU A 358 22.94 19.53 -1.86
CA GLU A 358 21.92 18.54 -1.50
C GLU A 358 22.05 17.32 -2.42
N PRO A 359 21.65 16.11 -2.00
CA PRO A 359 21.47 14.97 -2.91
C PRO A 359 20.66 15.36 -4.14
N VAL A 360 21.17 15.05 -5.34
CA VAL A 360 20.44 15.32 -6.60
C VAL A 360 19.33 14.28 -6.82
N ASP A 361 18.19 14.72 -7.38
CA ASP A 361 17.09 13.84 -7.79
C ASP A 361 17.58 12.75 -8.76
N PRO A 362 17.44 11.45 -8.45
CA PRO A 362 17.88 10.35 -9.33
C PRO A 362 17.06 10.22 -10.63
N ASN A 363 16.04 11.07 -10.83
CA ASN A 363 15.25 11.19 -12.06
C ASN A 363 15.67 12.39 -12.92
N ILE A 364 16.69 13.14 -12.52
CA ILE A 364 17.31 14.20 -13.32
C ILE A 364 18.72 13.75 -13.69
N PRO A 365 19.09 13.67 -14.98
CA PRO A 365 20.43 13.30 -15.37
C PRO A 365 21.42 14.44 -15.02
N ILE A 366 22.58 14.06 -14.51
CA ILE A 366 23.68 14.98 -14.18
C ILE A 366 24.87 14.73 -15.11
N ALA A 367 25.70 15.75 -15.34
CA ALA A 367 26.88 15.62 -16.19
C ALA A 367 27.80 14.47 -15.72
N THR A 368 28.39 13.72 -16.64
CA THR A 368 29.41 12.70 -16.31
C THR A 368 30.68 13.35 -15.75
N PRO A 369 31.40 12.71 -14.82
CA PRO A 369 32.70 13.18 -14.33
C PRO A 369 33.70 13.47 -15.45
N SER A 370 34.42 14.59 -15.34
CA SER A 370 35.34 15.04 -16.39
C SER A 370 36.46 14.02 -16.68
N GLY A 371 36.66 13.72 -17.96
CA GLY A 371 37.60 12.69 -18.41
C GLY A 371 37.03 11.27 -18.47
N GLU A 372 35.77 11.03 -18.10
CA GLU A 372 35.07 9.78 -18.46
C GLU A 372 34.70 9.76 -19.96
N PRO A 373 34.57 8.56 -20.56
CA PRO A 373 34.13 8.42 -21.96
C PRO A 373 32.66 8.84 -22.13
N MET A 374 32.36 9.35 -23.33
CA MET A 374 30.99 9.64 -23.77
C MET A 374 30.14 8.36 -23.80
N ARG A 375 28.85 8.51 -23.53
CA ARG A 375 27.86 7.43 -23.46
C ARG A 375 26.92 7.50 -24.65
N MET A 376 26.51 6.34 -25.18
CA MET A 376 25.39 6.22 -26.11
C MET A 376 24.15 5.76 -25.32
N ARG A 377 23.16 6.64 -25.14
CA ARG A 377 21.87 6.31 -24.50
C ARG A 377 20.88 5.77 -25.52
N TYR A 378 20.29 4.63 -25.21
CA TYR A 378 19.18 4.03 -25.94
C TYR A 378 17.94 4.06 -25.04
N GLU A 379 16.95 4.86 -25.41
CA GLU A 379 15.68 4.96 -24.68
C GLU A 379 14.82 3.71 -24.90
N ALA A 380 14.10 3.26 -23.88
CA ALA A 380 13.40 1.98 -23.91
C ALA A 380 12.23 1.94 -24.92
N GLU A 381 11.55 3.06 -25.14
CA GLU A 381 10.48 3.20 -26.14
C GLU A 381 10.91 2.92 -27.59
N ASN A 382 12.22 2.94 -27.87
CA ASN A 382 12.80 2.65 -29.20
C ASN A 382 13.15 1.16 -29.39
N ALA A 383 12.92 0.30 -28.39
CA ALA A 383 13.12 -1.14 -28.52
C ALA A 383 12.04 -1.78 -29.42
N LEU A 384 12.43 -2.78 -30.20
CA LEU A 384 11.48 -3.74 -30.75
C LEU A 384 10.97 -4.60 -29.60
N LEU A 385 9.70 -4.47 -29.26
CA LEU A 385 9.02 -5.33 -28.29
C LEU A 385 8.40 -6.51 -29.03
N VAL A 386 8.53 -7.71 -28.47
CA VAL A 386 7.92 -8.90 -29.06
C VAL A 386 7.20 -9.68 -27.99
N LYS A 387 5.91 -9.91 -28.24
CA LYS A 387 5.01 -10.69 -27.41
C LYS A 387 5.17 -12.20 -27.67
N ASP A 388 5.04 -13.00 -26.61
CA ASP A 388 4.81 -14.44 -26.70
C ASP A 388 3.51 -14.77 -27.49
N PRO A 389 3.56 -15.54 -28.60
CA PRO A 389 2.37 -15.92 -29.38
C PRO A 389 1.25 -16.59 -28.56
N TYR A 390 1.58 -17.19 -27.41
CA TYR A 390 0.63 -17.81 -26.49
C TYR A 390 0.42 -17.01 -25.19
N GLY A 391 1.01 -15.81 -25.10
CA GLY A 391 0.95 -14.94 -23.94
C GLY A 391 -0.42 -14.28 -23.75
N GLU A 392 -0.90 -14.26 -22.51
CA GLU A 392 -2.15 -13.59 -22.12
C GLU A 392 -1.99 -12.06 -22.03
N THR A 393 -0.75 -11.58 -21.86
CA THR A 393 -0.43 -10.15 -21.72
C THR A 393 0.59 -9.71 -22.78
N TYR A 394 0.72 -8.39 -22.96
CA TYR A 394 1.61 -7.78 -23.95
C TYR A 394 2.75 -7.03 -23.23
N PRO A 395 4.00 -7.16 -23.69
CA PRO A 395 5.01 -6.11 -23.50
C PRO A 395 4.47 -4.79 -24.05
N ALA A 396 4.73 -3.69 -23.38
CA ALA A 396 4.19 -2.40 -23.81
C ALA A 396 5.02 -1.20 -23.35
N VAL A 397 4.97 -0.14 -24.15
CA VAL A 397 5.49 1.18 -23.82
C VAL A 397 4.41 1.99 -23.11
N ARG A 398 4.74 2.45 -21.90
CA ARG A 398 3.88 3.25 -21.02
C ARG A 398 4.49 4.60 -20.76
N ARG A 399 3.66 5.62 -20.56
CA ARG A 399 4.09 6.95 -20.14
C ARG A 399 4.46 6.93 -18.65
N GLU A 400 5.62 7.45 -18.31
CA GLU A 400 6.06 7.62 -16.92
C GLU A 400 6.94 8.87 -16.80
N SER A 401 6.50 9.85 -16.00
CA SER A 401 7.17 11.16 -15.89
C SER A 401 8.55 11.15 -15.23
N THR A 402 8.90 10.09 -14.48
CA THR A 402 10.22 9.90 -13.84
C THR A 402 11.22 9.12 -14.71
N ALA A 403 10.76 8.69 -15.89
CA ALA A 403 11.55 8.00 -16.88
C ALA A 403 12.31 8.99 -17.81
N SER A 404 13.45 8.55 -18.34
CA SER A 404 14.06 9.09 -19.55
C SER A 404 13.04 9.05 -20.69
N GLY A 405 13.06 10.05 -21.57
CA GLY A 405 12.01 10.24 -22.60
C GLY A 405 10.58 10.47 -22.07
N GLY A 406 10.32 10.31 -20.77
CA GLY A 406 8.98 10.23 -20.20
C GLY A 406 8.25 8.90 -20.47
N MET A 407 8.98 7.84 -20.83
CA MET A 407 8.41 6.55 -21.25
C MET A 407 9.21 5.36 -20.71
N LYS A 408 8.55 4.20 -20.56
CA LYS A 408 9.16 2.95 -20.09
C LYS A 408 8.58 1.74 -20.80
N ILE A 409 9.34 0.66 -20.89
CA ILE A 409 8.83 -0.68 -21.18
C ILE A 409 8.36 -1.32 -19.87
N THR A 410 7.16 -1.90 -19.92
CA THR A 410 6.67 -2.85 -18.93
C THR A 410 6.07 -4.08 -19.64
N GLY A 411 5.46 -5.00 -18.89
CA GLY A 411 4.66 -6.08 -19.49
C GLY A 411 5.45 -7.26 -20.07
N ILE A 412 6.78 -7.31 -19.94
CA ILE A 412 7.61 -8.51 -20.23
C ILE A 412 7.30 -9.56 -19.16
N LYS A 413 6.25 -10.36 -19.38
CA LYS A 413 5.59 -11.22 -18.37
C LYS A 413 5.61 -12.71 -18.75
N ASN A 414 5.40 -13.02 -20.03
CA ASN A 414 5.35 -14.38 -20.57
C ASN A 414 6.76 -14.90 -20.90
N ALA A 415 6.93 -16.22 -20.99
CA ALA A 415 8.25 -16.84 -21.18
C ALA A 415 8.96 -16.40 -22.47
N ASN A 416 8.21 -16.17 -23.56
CA ASN A 416 8.78 -15.71 -24.83
C ASN A 416 8.72 -14.20 -25.05
N ASP A 417 8.24 -13.40 -24.09
CA ASP A 417 8.31 -11.94 -24.20
C ASP A 417 9.76 -11.45 -24.22
N TYR A 418 10.02 -10.38 -24.97
CA TYR A 418 11.29 -9.65 -24.92
C TYR A 418 11.22 -8.20 -25.41
N ALA A 419 12.22 -7.43 -25.00
CA ALA A 419 12.59 -6.15 -25.60
C ALA A 419 13.96 -6.29 -26.28
N GLN A 420 14.07 -5.83 -27.53
CA GLN A 420 15.27 -5.93 -28.35
C GLN A 420 15.73 -4.55 -28.81
N PHE A 421 16.99 -4.24 -28.51
CA PHE A 421 17.69 -3.06 -28.98
C PHE A 421 18.69 -3.46 -30.07
N THR A 422 18.66 -2.75 -31.20
CA THR A 422 19.78 -2.78 -32.15
C THR A 422 20.73 -1.64 -31.78
N VAL A 423 21.93 -1.98 -31.35
CA VAL A 423 22.94 -1.01 -30.92
C VAL A 423 24.06 -0.96 -31.94
N ASN A 424 24.39 0.23 -32.43
CA ASN A 424 25.52 0.45 -33.32
C ASN A 424 26.71 0.94 -32.48
N VAL A 425 27.90 0.37 -32.68
CA VAL A 425 29.11 0.83 -32.01
C VAL A 425 30.26 1.08 -33.01
N PRO A 426 31.06 2.14 -32.82
CA PRO A 426 32.06 2.56 -33.80
C PRO A 426 33.29 1.66 -33.87
N ASP A 427 33.54 0.86 -32.83
CA ASP A 427 34.61 -0.13 -32.77
C ASP A 427 34.05 -1.42 -32.15
N ALA A 428 34.67 -2.55 -32.47
CA ALA A 428 34.51 -3.72 -31.62
C ALA A 428 35.14 -3.50 -30.22
N GLY A 429 34.79 -4.36 -29.27
CA GLY A 429 35.42 -4.40 -27.95
C GLY A 429 34.41 -4.58 -26.81
N PHE A 430 34.89 -4.36 -25.59
CA PHE A 430 34.05 -4.44 -24.41
C PHE A 430 33.43 -3.09 -24.08
N TYR A 431 32.12 -3.13 -23.83
CA TYR A 431 31.32 -1.99 -23.40
C TYR A 431 30.72 -2.30 -22.03
N MET A 432 30.58 -1.27 -21.20
CA MET A 432 29.68 -1.34 -20.06
C MET A 432 28.28 -1.03 -20.55
N LEU A 433 27.36 -1.95 -20.28
CA LEU A 433 25.92 -1.77 -20.37
C LEU A 433 25.41 -1.38 -18.99
N SER A 434 24.77 -0.21 -18.88
CA SER A 434 24.10 0.26 -17.68
C SER A 434 22.61 0.45 -17.99
N VAL A 435 21.77 -0.45 -17.51
CA VAL A 435 20.31 -0.46 -17.76
C VAL A 435 19.61 0.23 -16.60
N ARG A 436 18.94 1.35 -16.85
CA ARG A 436 18.06 2.01 -15.89
C ARG A 436 16.74 1.25 -15.85
N ASN A 437 16.40 0.72 -14.68
CA ASN A 437 15.30 -0.21 -14.51
C ASN A 437 14.66 -0.12 -13.13
N ALA A 438 13.45 -0.65 -13.01
CA ALA A 438 12.69 -0.70 -11.76
C ALA A 438 12.16 -2.12 -11.51
N ASN A 439 11.92 -2.43 -10.24
CA ASN A 439 11.28 -3.67 -9.80
C ASN A 439 10.22 -3.31 -8.75
N ASP A 440 8.97 -3.53 -9.13
CA ASP A 440 7.73 -3.31 -8.40
C ASP A 440 7.12 -4.62 -7.84
N SER A 441 7.85 -5.73 -7.95
CA SER A 441 7.36 -7.07 -7.59
C SER A 441 6.86 -7.13 -6.14
N PRO A 442 5.73 -7.82 -5.89
CA PRO A 442 5.14 -7.89 -4.55
C PRO A 442 6.10 -8.51 -3.54
N ASN A 443 5.93 -8.12 -2.26
CA ASN A 443 6.74 -8.59 -1.13
C ASN A 443 8.26 -8.38 -1.30
N ALA A 444 8.66 -7.36 -2.07
CA ALA A 444 10.05 -7.04 -2.38
C ALA A 444 10.83 -8.18 -3.08
N ALA A 445 10.15 -9.03 -3.84
CA ALA A 445 10.76 -10.18 -4.49
C ALA A 445 11.84 -9.79 -5.52
N GLU A 446 12.90 -10.60 -5.63
CA GLU A 446 13.94 -10.39 -6.64
C GLU A 446 13.37 -10.50 -8.07
N ALA A 447 13.60 -9.48 -8.89
CA ALA A 447 13.29 -9.55 -10.32
C ALA A 447 14.55 -9.68 -11.17
N SER A 448 14.37 -10.00 -12.45
CA SER A 448 15.44 -10.06 -13.43
C SER A 448 14.93 -10.16 -14.85
N HIS A 449 15.74 -9.67 -15.79
CA HIS A 449 15.66 -10.07 -17.20
C HIS A 449 16.77 -11.08 -17.52
N ILE A 450 16.59 -11.84 -18.59
CA ILE A 450 17.69 -12.57 -19.23
C ILE A 450 18.26 -11.67 -20.33
N LEU A 451 19.48 -11.19 -20.12
CA LEU A 451 20.27 -10.38 -21.05
C LEU A 451 20.99 -11.30 -22.04
N SER A 452 20.64 -11.23 -23.32
CA SER A 452 21.34 -11.87 -24.44
C SER A 452 22.03 -10.81 -25.31
N VAL A 453 23.19 -11.18 -25.88
CA VAL A 453 23.95 -10.33 -26.80
C VAL A 453 24.24 -11.13 -28.06
N ASN A 454 23.89 -10.59 -29.22
CA ASN A 454 24.11 -11.19 -30.54
C ASN A 454 23.63 -12.67 -30.65
N GLY A 455 22.55 -13.02 -29.95
CA GLY A 455 21.95 -14.37 -29.97
C GLY A 455 22.55 -15.35 -28.95
N SER A 456 23.46 -14.92 -28.07
CA SER A 456 24.00 -15.78 -27.00
C SER A 456 22.91 -16.33 -26.07
N SER A 457 23.21 -17.41 -25.33
CA SER A 457 22.24 -18.05 -24.42
C SER A 457 21.94 -17.27 -23.13
N GLY A 458 22.38 -16.02 -23.08
CA GLY A 458 22.03 -15.01 -22.08
C GLY A 458 22.43 -15.29 -20.63
N THR A 459 22.26 -14.28 -19.79
CA THR A 459 22.51 -14.34 -18.35
C THR A 459 21.44 -13.59 -17.55
N LYS A 460 21.25 -13.95 -16.28
CA LYS A 460 20.35 -13.23 -15.36
C LYS A 460 20.94 -11.85 -15.05
N LEU A 461 20.30 -10.80 -15.57
CA LEU A 461 20.52 -9.42 -15.12
C LEU A 461 19.57 -9.18 -13.94
N SER A 462 20.10 -9.24 -12.71
CA SER A 462 19.31 -9.06 -11.48
C SER A 462 18.87 -7.61 -11.30
N ILE A 463 17.58 -7.42 -11.03
CA ILE A 463 16.93 -6.11 -10.90
C ILE A 463 16.38 -5.99 -9.49
N VAL A 464 16.98 -5.07 -8.75
CA VAL A 464 16.84 -5.00 -7.30
C VAL A 464 15.55 -4.26 -6.92
N TYR A 465 14.77 -4.85 -6.01
CA TYR A 465 13.53 -4.24 -5.56
C TYR A 465 13.77 -2.84 -4.99
N SER A 466 12.90 -1.95 -5.43
CA SER A 466 12.94 -0.51 -5.19
C SER A 466 11.50 0.05 -5.07
N GLY A 467 10.54 -0.60 -5.71
CA GLY A 467 9.13 -0.18 -5.85
C GLY A 467 8.84 0.35 -7.25
N PRO A 468 7.55 0.54 -7.60
CA PRO A 468 7.15 1.05 -8.91
C PRO A 468 7.75 2.43 -9.17
N ASN A 469 8.21 2.65 -10.42
CA ASN A 469 8.80 3.92 -10.89
C ASN A 469 9.99 4.44 -10.06
N ARG A 470 10.68 3.58 -9.31
CA ARG A 470 11.84 3.97 -8.47
C ARG A 470 13.12 3.40 -9.05
N TRP A 471 13.66 4.12 -10.00
CA TRP A 471 14.74 3.64 -10.85
C TRP A 471 16.04 3.31 -10.07
N GLY A 472 16.65 2.20 -10.47
CA GLY A 472 18.01 1.80 -10.18
C GLY A 472 18.80 1.59 -11.47
N ALA A 473 20.03 1.09 -11.36
CA ALA A 473 20.88 0.76 -12.49
C ALA A 473 21.43 -0.66 -12.34
N SER A 474 21.12 -1.54 -13.30
CA SER A 474 21.75 -2.86 -13.44
C SER A 474 22.89 -2.79 -14.44
N THR A 475 24.05 -3.36 -14.08
CA THR A 475 25.27 -3.22 -14.87
C THR A 475 25.79 -4.56 -15.40
N ALA A 476 26.40 -4.55 -16.59
CA ALA A 476 27.06 -5.71 -17.19
C ALA A 476 28.23 -5.28 -18.11
N LYS A 477 29.31 -6.07 -18.13
CA LYS A 477 30.31 -6.02 -19.23
C LYS A 477 29.77 -6.83 -20.40
N VAL A 478 29.73 -6.28 -21.61
CA VAL A 478 29.29 -6.97 -22.84
C VAL A 478 30.32 -6.80 -23.95
N TYR A 479 30.55 -7.84 -24.76
CA TYR A 479 31.37 -7.72 -25.97
C TYR A 479 30.49 -7.36 -27.16
N LEU A 480 30.82 -6.25 -27.84
CA LEU A 480 30.14 -5.78 -29.04
C LEU A 480 31.13 -5.81 -30.22
N LYS A 481 30.61 -6.13 -31.40
CA LYS A 481 31.33 -6.08 -32.68
C LYS A 481 31.21 -4.68 -33.29
N GLU A 482 32.12 -4.30 -34.17
CA GLU A 482 31.99 -3.06 -34.95
C GLU A 482 30.69 -3.07 -35.75
N GLY A 483 29.95 -1.96 -35.74
CA GLY A 483 28.64 -1.83 -36.37
C GLY A 483 27.47 -2.34 -35.52
N ASP A 484 26.46 -2.90 -36.17
CA ASP A 484 25.19 -3.32 -35.54
C ASP A 484 25.37 -4.58 -34.67
N ASN A 485 24.82 -4.51 -33.46
CA ASN A 485 24.72 -5.61 -32.50
C ASN A 485 23.28 -5.68 -31.97
N ILE A 486 22.87 -6.85 -31.50
CA ILE A 486 21.57 -7.07 -30.88
C ILE A 486 21.77 -7.25 -29.37
N ILE A 487 21.12 -6.41 -28.56
CA ILE A 487 20.99 -6.57 -27.11
C ILE A 487 19.52 -6.88 -26.82
N LEU A 488 19.25 -7.96 -26.11
CA LEU A 488 17.88 -8.43 -25.86
C LEU A 488 17.66 -8.74 -24.39
N PHE A 489 16.55 -8.25 -23.85
CA PHE A 489 16.07 -8.48 -22.50
C PHE A 489 14.79 -9.30 -22.56
N SER A 490 14.86 -10.57 -22.18
CA SER A 490 13.69 -11.46 -22.10
C SER A 490 13.28 -11.72 -20.66
N LYS A 491 12.11 -12.36 -20.48
CA LYS A 491 11.57 -12.70 -19.16
C LYS A 491 12.56 -13.53 -18.31
N GLY A 492 12.98 -12.97 -17.18
CA GLY A 492 13.62 -13.71 -16.08
C GLY A 492 12.62 -13.92 -14.93
N ASN A 493 13.06 -13.74 -13.67
CA ASN A 493 12.18 -13.83 -12.51
C ASN A 493 11.33 -12.56 -12.30
N ASN A 494 10.08 -12.74 -11.83
CA ASN A 494 9.14 -11.69 -11.38
C ASN A 494 8.93 -10.51 -12.37
N LEU A 495 8.42 -9.37 -11.90
CA LEU A 495 8.12 -8.20 -12.73
C LEU A 495 9.29 -7.21 -12.69
N ALA A 496 9.64 -6.67 -13.85
CA ALA A 496 10.65 -5.63 -14.00
C ALA A 496 10.33 -4.74 -15.20
N GLU A 497 10.80 -3.49 -15.09
CA GLU A 497 10.55 -2.43 -16.06
C GLU A 497 11.88 -1.86 -16.56
N ILE A 498 11.93 -1.46 -17.83
CA ILE A 498 13.13 -0.89 -18.47
C ILE A 498 12.81 0.54 -18.90
N ASP A 499 13.68 1.47 -18.58
CA ASP A 499 13.55 2.90 -18.88
C ASP A 499 14.52 3.35 -19.97
N SER A 500 15.79 3.02 -19.81
CA SER A 500 16.84 3.39 -20.75
C SER A 500 18.06 2.49 -20.55
N MET A 501 18.99 2.48 -21.49
CA MET A 501 20.30 1.90 -21.29
C MET A 501 21.42 2.77 -21.87
N ASP A 502 22.47 2.97 -21.08
CA ASP A 502 23.70 3.64 -21.49
C ASP A 502 24.76 2.59 -21.86
N LEU A 503 25.43 2.81 -22.99
CA LEU A 503 26.61 2.06 -23.44
C LEU A 503 27.84 2.98 -23.51
N PHE A 504 28.96 2.58 -22.93
CA PHE A 504 30.26 3.22 -23.17
C PHE A 504 31.40 2.21 -23.21
N LYS A 505 32.43 2.50 -24.01
CA LYS A 505 33.56 1.60 -24.25
C LYS A 505 34.45 1.52 -23.00
N LEU A 506 34.90 0.32 -22.65
CA LEU A 506 35.80 0.08 -21.53
C LEU A 506 37.26 0.01 -22.00
N ASP A 507 38.15 0.74 -21.33
CA ASP A 507 39.60 0.64 -21.49
C ASP A 507 40.17 -0.33 -20.45
N THR A 508 40.17 -1.63 -20.77
CA THR A 508 40.71 -2.69 -19.92
C THR A 508 41.93 -3.38 -20.54
N SER A 509 42.71 -4.05 -19.70
CA SER A 509 43.79 -4.93 -20.13
C SER A 509 43.60 -6.33 -19.55
N GLU A 510 42.45 -6.93 -19.82
CA GLU A 510 41.98 -8.16 -19.19
C GLU A 510 42.02 -9.37 -20.13
N ILE A 511 41.66 -10.54 -19.58
CA ILE A 511 41.01 -11.60 -20.35
C ILE A 511 39.51 -11.57 -20.02
N LEU A 512 38.63 -11.75 -21.00
CA LEU A 512 37.17 -11.66 -20.81
C LEU A 512 36.43 -12.66 -21.71
N PHE A 513 35.29 -13.16 -21.23
CA PHE A 513 34.37 -14.00 -22.00
C PHE A 513 33.56 -13.17 -23.01
N GLU A 514 33.05 -13.81 -24.09
CA GLU A 514 32.14 -13.16 -25.06
C GLU A 514 30.84 -12.62 -24.44
N SER A 515 30.41 -13.21 -23.32
CA SER A 515 29.17 -12.88 -22.61
C SER A 515 29.45 -12.95 -21.09
N PRO A 516 28.85 -12.05 -20.28
CA PRO A 516 29.00 -12.08 -18.81
C PRO A 516 28.39 -13.33 -18.16
N GLY A 517 27.56 -14.08 -18.89
CA GLY A 517 27.13 -15.41 -18.54
C GLY A 517 26.45 -16.16 -19.68
N PHE A 518 26.13 -17.41 -19.43
CA PHE A 518 25.57 -18.35 -20.39
C PHE A 518 24.51 -19.23 -19.74
N THR A 519 23.45 -19.54 -20.46
CA THR A 519 22.52 -20.61 -20.08
C THR A 519 22.75 -21.85 -20.94
N LEU A 520 22.62 -23.04 -20.36
CA LEU A 520 22.82 -24.33 -21.03
C LEU A 520 21.63 -25.26 -20.75
N GLY A 521 21.23 -26.07 -21.74
CA GLY A 521 20.31 -27.19 -21.54
C GLY A 521 20.98 -28.35 -20.79
N LEU A 522 20.20 -29.20 -20.13
CA LEU A 522 20.74 -30.39 -19.45
C LEU A 522 21.47 -31.30 -20.47
N ASN A 523 22.69 -31.71 -20.13
CA ASN A 523 23.64 -32.44 -20.98
C ASN A 523 24.24 -31.65 -22.17
N GLU A 524 23.93 -30.36 -22.35
CA GLU A 524 24.60 -29.52 -23.34
C GLU A 524 26.10 -29.38 -23.02
N THR A 525 26.95 -29.45 -24.05
CA THR A 525 28.38 -29.12 -23.95
C THR A 525 28.66 -27.92 -24.85
N ARG A 526 29.33 -26.90 -24.32
CA ARG A 526 29.60 -25.63 -25.00
C ARG A 526 31.02 -25.13 -24.72
N SER A 527 31.72 -24.72 -25.77
CA SER A 527 32.92 -23.87 -25.66
C SER A 527 32.54 -22.45 -25.26
N LEU A 528 33.21 -21.89 -24.25
CA LEU A 528 33.03 -20.50 -23.85
C LEU A 528 34.18 -19.66 -24.43
N SER A 529 33.90 -18.86 -25.45
CA SER A 529 34.90 -18.03 -26.12
C SER A 529 35.52 -17.00 -25.17
N LEU A 530 36.85 -16.91 -25.20
CA LEU A 530 37.67 -16.09 -24.31
C LEU A 530 38.60 -15.20 -25.16
N TYR A 531 38.79 -13.95 -24.77
CA TYR A 531 39.58 -12.96 -25.50
C TYR A 531 40.58 -12.26 -24.58
N THR A 532 41.78 -11.98 -25.09
CA THR A 532 42.68 -10.95 -24.54
C THR A 532 42.23 -9.57 -25.01
N VAL A 533 42.34 -8.58 -24.12
CA VAL A 533 42.09 -7.16 -24.41
C VAL A 533 43.35 -6.37 -24.07
N THR A 534 43.76 -5.45 -24.93
CA THR A 534 44.81 -4.47 -24.63
C THR A 534 44.53 -3.19 -25.41
N GLY A 535 43.96 -2.19 -24.73
CA GLY A 535 43.45 -0.98 -25.36
C GLY A 535 42.37 -1.33 -26.40
N ALA A 536 42.51 -0.83 -27.63
CA ALA A 536 41.60 -1.15 -28.74
C ALA A 536 41.91 -2.48 -29.46
N THR A 537 42.84 -3.31 -28.96
CA THR A 537 43.16 -4.61 -29.59
C THR A 537 42.52 -5.77 -28.83
N TYR A 538 41.84 -6.65 -29.56
CA TYR A 538 41.21 -7.87 -29.06
C TYR A 538 41.75 -9.07 -29.81
N THR A 539 42.06 -10.16 -29.12
CA THR A 539 42.56 -11.41 -29.74
C THR A 539 41.99 -12.61 -29.02
N ALA A 540 41.33 -13.51 -29.76
CA ALA A 540 40.76 -14.75 -29.24
C ALA A 540 41.85 -15.66 -28.63
N ILE A 541 41.49 -16.38 -27.57
CA ILE A 541 42.35 -17.36 -26.89
C ILE A 541 41.83 -18.76 -27.24
N ASP A 542 42.30 -19.31 -28.36
CA ASP A 542 41.88 -20.64 -28.84
C ASP A 542 42.56 -21.80 -28.09
N THR A 543 43.72 -21.55 -27.46
CA THR A 543 44.49 -22.56 -26.70
C THR A 543 45.26 -21.94 -25.52
N GLY A 544 45.60 -22.76 -24.52
CA GLY A 544 46.47 -22.38 -23.41
C GLY A 544 45.77 -21.70 -22.22
N ALA A 545 44.46 -21.41 -22.31
CA ALA A 545 43.64 -21.08 -21.15
C ALA A 545 43.29 -22.36 -20.37
N SER A 546 43.27 -22.27 -19.04
CA SER A 546 42.69 -23.30 -18.18
C SER A 546 41.34 -22.84 -17.62
N PHE A 547 40.39 -23.76 -17.50
CA PHE A 547 39.04 -23.48 -16.99
C PHE A 547 38.77 -24.27 -15.72
N SER A 548 37.97 -23.71 -14.82
CA SER A 548 37.45 -24.38 -13.62
C SER A 548 35.99 -23.97 -13.36
N SER A 549 35.26 -24.78 -12.60
CA SER A 549 33.86 -24.54 -12.21
C SER A 549 33.77 -24.46 -10.68
N SER A 550 33.02 -23.50 -10.14
CA SER A 550 32.81 -23.39 -8.68
C SER A 550 31.92 -24.51 -8.12
N ASP A 551 30.98 -25.05 -8.91
CA ASP A 551 30.20 -26.25 -8.59
C ASP A 551 30.17 -27.24 -9.76
N THR A 552 30.91 -28.33 -9.59
CA THR A 552 31.00 -29.45 -10.53
C THR A 552 29.77 -30.36 -10.57
N LYS A 553 28.78 -30.14 -9.69
CA LYS A 553 27.46 -30.80 -9.76
C LYS A 553 26.50 -30.10 -10.73
N VAL A 554 26.79 -28.85 -11.10
CA VAL A 554 26.02 -28.07 -12.08
C VAL A 554 26.67 -28.15 -13.45
N ALA A 555 27.95 -27.79 -13.56
CA ALA A 555 28.71 -27.93 -14.80
C ALA A 555 30.17 -28.34 -14.54
N VAL A 556 30.70 -29.22 -15.40
CA VAL A 556 32.09 -29.69 -15.38
C VAL A 556 32.85 -29.16 -16.59
N ILE A 557 34.17 -29.06 -16.47
CA ILE A 557 35.07 -28.84 -17.61
C ILE A 557 35.45 -30.22 -18.18
N ASP A 558 35.27 -30.43 -19.48
CA ASP A 558 35.66 -31.68 -20.15
C ASP A 558 37.18 -31.71 -20.48
N GLU A 559 37.66 -32.85 -20.97
CA GLU A 559 39.08 -33.03 -21.32
C GLU A 559 39.55 -32.11 -22.48
N GLY A 560 38.62 -31.51 -23.22
CA GLY A 560 38.87 -30.51 -24.27
C GLY A 560 38.77 -29.06 -23.80
N GLY A 561 38.48 -28.81 -22.53
CA GLY A 561 38.29 -27.46 -21.97
C GLY A 561 36.89 -26.86 -22.16
N GLN A 562 35.92 -27.64 -22.63
CA GLN A 562 34.54 -27.17 -22.81
C GLN A 562 33.71 -27.33 -21.54
N VAL A 563 32.68 -26.50 -21.39
CA VAL A 563 31.74 -26.57 -20.26
C VAL A 563 30.62 -27.53 -20.60
N LYS A 564 30.47 -28.60 -19.80
CA LYS A 564 29.39 -29.58 -19.91
C LYS A 564 28.42 -29.42 -18.75
N ALA A 565 27.16 -29.15 -19.07
CA ALA A 565 26.05 -29.12 -18.13
C ALA A 565 25.73 -30.54 -17.62
N VAL A 566 25.74 -30.73 -16.29
CA VAL A 566 25.52 -32.05 -15.64
C VAL A 566 24.35 -32.07 -14.66
N GLY A 567 23.91 -30.92 -14.16
CA GLY A 567 22.76 -30.81 -13.26
C GLY A 567 22.16 -29.40 -13.27
N ALA A 568 20.85 -29.30 -13.08
CA ALA A 568 20.15 -28.01 -13.03
C ALA A 568 20.63 -27.16 -11.84
N GLY A 569 20.85 -25.86 -12.07
CA GLY A 569 21.41 -24.94 -11.07
C GLY A 569 22.21 -23.82 -11.70
N SER A 570 23.06 -23.16 -10.91
CA SER A 570 24.00 -22.14 -11.40
C SER A 570 25.39 -22.33 -10.79
N THR A 571 26.43 -22.03 -11.56
CA THR A 571 27.85 -22.13 -11.19
C THR A 571 28.62 -20.98 -11.84
N THR A 572 29.78 -20.64 -11.31
CA THR A 572 30.72 -19.70 -11.92
C THR A 572 31.84 -20.48 -12.61
N ILE A 573 32.03 -20.24 -13.91
CA ILE A 573 33.20 -20.74 -14.63
C ILE A 573 34.30 -19.68 -14.55
N THR A 574 35.49 -20.09 -14.13
CA THR A 574 36.69 -19.25 -14.11
C THR A 574 37.63 -19.69 -15.22
N ALA A 575 38.09 -18.76 -16.05
CA ALA A 575 39.17 -18.98 -17.00
C ALA A 575 40.46 -18.32 -16.50
N ALA A 576 41.61 -18.95 -16.72
CA ALA A 576 42.93 -18.42 -16.41
C ALA A 576 43.86 -18.50 -17.62
N TYR A 577 44.54 -17.41 -17.95
CA TYR A 577 45.48 -17.32 -19.07
C TYR A 577 46.57 -16.28 -18.78
N ASN A 578 47.84 -16.64 -19.00
CA ASN A 578 49.03 -15.80 -18.74
C ASN A 578 49.02 -15.08 -17.37
N GLY A 579 48.56 -15.77 -16.32
CA GLY A 579 48.49 -15.24 -14.95
C GLY A 579 47.31 -14.30 -14.67
N LYS A 580 46.46 -14.00 -15.66
CA LYS A 580 45.18 -13.29 -15.47
C LYS A 580 44.04 -14.30 -15.33
N THR A 581 42.97 -13.90 -14.64
CA THR A 581 41.74 -14.69 -14.50
C THR A 581 40.51 -13.88 -14.87
N THR A 582 39.44 -14.55 -15.25
CA THR A 582 38.13 -13.95 -15.49
C THR A 582 37.01 -14.95 -15.25
N THR A 583 35.78 -14.48 -15.05
CA THR A 583 34.65 -15.32 -14.67
C THR A 583 33.41 -15.06 -15.53
N ALA A 584 32.60 -16.10 -15.71
CA ALA A 584 31.25 -16.01 -16.30
C ALA A 584 30.29 -16.89 -15.50
N ALA A 585 29.06 -16.42 -15.32
CA ALA A 585 28.00 -17.23 -14.74
C ALA A 585 27.52 -18.27 -15.75
N VAL A 586 27.28 -19.51 -15.31
CA VAL A 586 26.68 -20.58 -16.12
C VAL A 586 25.46 -21.12 -15.39
N THR A 587 24.30 -20.97 -16.00
CA THR A 587 23.02 -21.52 -15.51
C THR A 587 22.63 -22.73 -16.35
N VAL A 588 22.23 -23.82 -15.70
CA VAL A 588 21.75 -25.03 -16.38
C VAL A 588 20.24 -25.15 -16.15
N VAL A 589 19.47 -25.12 -17.25
CA VAL A 589 18.04 -25.42 -17.21
C VAL A 589 17.81 -26.93 -17.14
N ALA A 590 16.72 -27.36 -16.48
CA ALA A 590 16.47 -28.77 -16.19
C ALA A 590 16.21 -29.64 -17.44
N GLU A 591 15.77 -29.03 -18.54
CA GLU A 591 15.48 -29.73 -19.79
C GLU A 591 16.63 -29.65 -20.81
N PRO A 592 16.81 -30.66 -21.68
CA PRO A 592 17.76 -30.59 -22.79
C PRO A 592 17.44 -29.43 -23.77
N LYS A 593 18.47 -28.95 -24.47
CA LYS A 593 18.32 -27.84 -25.45
C LYS A 593 17.32 -28.20 -26.54
N SER A 594 16.27 -27.37 -26.69
CA SER A 594 15.17 -27.56 -27.64
C SER A 594 14.66 -26.22 -28.17
N VAL A 595 14.14 -26.21 -29.39
CA VAL A 595 13.48 -25.02 -29.99
C VAL A 595 12.14 -24.79 -29.29
N GLN A 596 11.89 -23.56 -28.86
CA GLN A 596 10.65 -23.11 -28.22
C GLN A 596 9.74 -22.38 -29.21
N SER A 597 10.30 -21.54 -30.07
CA SER A 597 9.54 -20.77 -31.06
C SER A 597 10.37 -20.44 -32.30
N LEU A 598 9.66 -20.12 -33.38
CA LEU A 598 10.21 -19.64 -34.65
C LEU A 598 9.51 -18.32 -35.03
N ASP A 599 10.30 -17.30 -35.30
CA ASP A 599 9.82 -15.99 -35.75
C ASP A 599 10.28 -15.73 -37.19
N MET A 600 9.35 -15.33 -38.06
CA MET A 600 9.57 -15.13 -39.51
C MET A 600 9.22 -13.70 -39.92
N SER A 601 10.18 -13.00 -40.51
CA SER A 601 10.01 -11.62 -41.01
C SER A 601 10.50 -11.48 -42.46
N GLY A 602 10.31 -10.29 -43.05
CA GLY A 602 10.69 -9.99 -44.44
C GLY A 602 9.60 -10.25 -45.49
N LEU A 603 8.38 -10.61 -45.07
CA LEU A 603 7.24 -10.82 -45.97
C LEU A 603 6.05 -9.96 -45.56
N ASP A 604 5.67 -9.03 -46.44
CA ASP A 604 4.40 -8.32 -46.33
C ASP A 604 3.23 -9.29 -46.58
N SER A 605 2.15 -9.11 -45.84
CA SER A 605 0.91 -9.90 -45.96
C SER A 605 0.10 -9.58 -47.23
N ILE A 606 0.43 -8.48 -47.92
CA ILE A 606 -0.09 -8.14 -49.25
C ILE A 606 1.08 -7.78 -50.17
N LEU A 607 1.09 -8.34 -51.38
CA LEU A 607 2.02 -7.99 -52.46
C LEU A 607 1.25 -7.69 -53.75
N THR A 608 1.79 -6.84 -54.62
CA THR A 608 1.27 -6.63 -55.97
C THR A 608 1.77 -7.73 -56.90
N SER A 609 0.98 -8.15 -57.89
CA SER A 609 1.43 -9.08 -58.95
C SER A 609 2.72 -8.58 -59.62
N GLY A 610 3.74 -9.44 -59.67
CA GLY A 610 5.09 -9.09 -60.15
C GLY A 610 6.05 -8.52 -59.08
N GLN A 611 5.56 -8.20 -57.88
CA GLN A 611 6.38 -7.77 -56.75
C GLN A 611 7.16 -8.94 -56.14
N LYS A 612 8.36 -8.65 -55.66
CA LYS A 612 9.17 -9.56 -54.84
C LYS A 612 9.22 -9.00 -53.41
N SER A 613 9.06 -9.86 -52.40
CA SER A 613 9.19 -9.48 -51.00
C SER A 613 10.62 -9.06 -50.67
N SER A 614 10.79 -8.44 -49.51
CA SER A 614 12.10 -8.40 -48.84
C SER A 614 12.64 -9.83 -48.62
N PRO A 615 13.96 -9.99 -48.37
CA PRO A 615 14.51 -11.30 -48.04
C PRO A 615 13.92 -11.80 -46.72
N LEU A 616 13.42 -13.04 -46.72
CA LEU A 616 12.90 -13.68 -45.50
C LEU A 616 14.03 -13.81 -44.48
N GLN A 617 13.68 -13.66 -43.21
CA GLN A 617 14.52 -14.00 -42.07
C GLN A 617 13.73 -14.94 -41.15
N LEU A 618 14.37 -16.00 -40.67
CA LEU A 618 13.82 -16.91 -39.66
C LEU A 618 14.76 -16.96 -38.45
N THR A 619 14.23 -16.67 -37.26
CA THR A 619 14.96 -16.76 -35.99
C THR A 619 14.34 -17.85 -35.14
N ALA A 620 15.18 -18.78 -34.66
CA ALA A 620 14.79 -19.82 -33.72
C ALA A 620 15.21 -19.42 -32.30
N ARG A 621 14.28 -19.50 -31.34
CA ARG A 621 14.54 -19.33 -29.91
C ARG A 621 14.56 -20.69 -29.22
N TYR A 622 15.52 -20.90 -28.32
CA TYR A 622 15.69 -22.14 -27.58
C TYR A 622 15.29 -21.98 -26.10
N ASN A 623 15.02 -23.10 -25.42
CA ASN A 623 14.68 -23.15 -23.99
C ASN A 623 15.85 -22.76 -23.05
N ASN A 624 17.08 -22.67 -23.57
CA ASN A 624 18.23 -22.10 -22.88
C ASN A 624 18.40 -20.59 -23.19
N TYR A 625 17.34 -19.90 -23.63
CA TYR A 625 17.32 -18.48 -24.02
C TYR A 625 18.22 -18.06 -25.20
N GLU A 626 18.92 -19.01 -25.84
CA GLU A 626 19.68 -18.75 -27.07
C GLU A 626 18.73 -18.39 -28.22
N MET A 627 19.17 -17.50 -29.09
CA MET A 627 18.45 -17.17 -30.32
C MET A 627 19.40 -17.25 -31.50
N ARG A 628 18.98 -17.95 -32.54
CA ARG A 628 19.80 -18.19 -33.73
C ARG A 628 19.03 -17.79 -34.97
N ASN A 629 19.66 -16.98 -35.82
CA ASN A 629 19.21 -16.85 -37.20
C ASN A 629 19.41 -18.20 -37.89
N VAL A 630 18.30 -18.83 -38.29
CA VAL A 630 18.23 -20.15 -38.94
C VAL A 630 17.70 -20.04 -40.37
N THR A 631 17.66 -18.83 -40.94
CA THR A 631 17.14 -18.55 -42.29
C THR A 631 17.70 -19.47 -43.36
N ALA A 632 19.01 -19.75 -43.32
CA ALA A 632 19.68 -20.64 -44.28
C ALA A 632 19.48 -22.15 -43.99
N ASP A 633 19.12 -22.50 -42.75
CA ASP A 633 18.92 -23.88 -42.29
C ASP A 633 17.44 -24.33 -42.41
N ALA A 634 16.53 -23.41 -42.75
CA ALA A 634 15.09 -23.62 -42.77
C ALA A 634 14.52 -23.99 -44.14
N GLN A 635 13.38 -24.70 -44.14
CA GLN A 635 12.64 -25.04 -45.35
C GLN A 635 11.43 -24.12 -45.52
N TYR A 636 11.30 -23.49 -46.69
CA TYR A 636 10.19 -22.59 -47.02
C TYR A 636 9.28 -23.21 -48.08
N THR A 637 7.97 -23.10 -47.89
CA THR A 637 6.94 -23.65 -48.79
C THR A 637 5.81 -22.65 -49.00
N SER A 638 5.08 -22.81 -50.11
CA SER A 638 3.85 -22.06 -50.41
C SER A 638 2.70 -23.03 -50.67
N SER A 639 1.52 -22.74 -50.13
CA SER A 639 0.31 -23.55 -50.39
C SER A 639 -0.22 -23.41 -51.82
N ASP A 640 0.07 -22.29 -52.50
CA ASP A 640 -0.23 -22.08 -53.92
C ASP A 640 0.92 -21.35 -54.64
N PRO A 641 1.91 -22.09 -55.18
CA PRO A 641 3.00 -21.54 -55.97
C PRO A 641 2.57 -20.85 -57.28
N ALA A 642 1.32 -21.00 -57.73
CA ALA A 642 0.80 -20.29 -58.89
C ALA A 642 0.24 -18.90 -58.54
N VAL A 643 -0.01 -18.63 -57.25
CA VAL A 643 -0.32 -17.29 -56.70
C VAL A 643 0.96 -16.62 -56.20
N ALA A 644 1.72 -17.29 -55.34
CA ALA A 644 2.97 -16.77 -54.80
C ALA A 644 3.97 -17.91 -54.58
N ARG A 645 5.18 -17.79 -55.12
CA ARG A 645 6.21 -18.84 -55.05
C ARG A 645 7.44 -18.39 -54.27
N ILE A 646 8.07 -19.33 -53.58
CA ILE A 646 9.39 -19.11 -52.98
C ILE A 646 10.41 -18.96 -54.11
N ASP A 647 11.11 -17.84 -54.16
CA ASP A 647 12.24 -17.63 -55.06
C ASP A 647 13.51 -18.24 -54.44
N SER A 648 13.71 -19.53 -54.76
CA SER A 648 14.87 -20.32 -54.38
C SER A 648 16.10 -20.14 -55.29
N VAL A 649 16.08 -19.15 -56.20
CA VAL A 649 17.22 -18.84 -57.09
C VAL A 649 18.16 -17.80 -56.45
N SER A 650 17.71 -17.11 -55.40
CA SER A 650 18.51 -16.14 -54.64
C SER A 650 19.20 -16.79 -53.43
N VAL A 651 20.39 -16.31 -53.04
CA VAL A 651 21.14 -16.81 -51.87
C VAL A 651 20.40 -16.59 -50.54
N ILE A 652 19.46 -15.63 -50.53
CA ILE A 652 18.57 -15.36 -49.39
C ILE A 652 17.13 -15.64 -49.86
N PRO A 653 16.34 -16.48 -49.16
CA PRO A 653 14.99 -16.84 -49.56
C PRO A 653 14.08 -15.61 -49.58
N SER A 654 13.13 -15.58 -50.51
CA SER A 654 12.17 -14.47 -50.71
C SER A 654 10.92 -15.00 -51.42
N VAL A 655 9.83 -14.24 -51.43
CA VAL A 655 8.57 -14.61 -52.09
C VAL A 655 8.36 -13.73 -53.33
N TYR A 656 8.01 -14.36 -54.45
CA TYR A 656 7.62 -13.69 -55.68
C TYR A 656 6.12 -13.83 -55.90
N ALA A 657 5.41 -12.70 -55.96
CA ALA A 657 3.98 -12.63 -56.25
C ALA A 657 3.74 -12.85 -57.76
N VAL A 658 3.04 -13.93 -58.11
CA VAL A 658 2.87 -14.38 -59.50
C VAL A 658 1.63 -13.78 -60.16
N LYS A 659 0.48 -13.86 -59.48
CA LYS A 659 -0.83 -13.39 -59.96
C LYS A 659 -1.78 -13.20 -58.76
N PRO A 660 -2.92 -12.49 -58.92
CA PRO A 660 -3.87 -12.32 -57.83
C PRO A 660 -4.40 -13.62 -57.23
N GLY A 661 -4.62 -13.62 -55.91
CA GLY A 661 -5.09 -14.77 -55.13
C GLY A 661 -4.55 -14.76 -53.71
N THR A 662 -4.71 -15.87 -52.98
CA THR A 662 -4.17 -16.05 -51.62
C THR A 662 -3.29 -17.31 -51.52
N ALA A 663 -2.23 -17.23 -50.71
CA ALA A 663 -1.35 -18.36 -50.41
C ALA A 663 -0.86 -18.29 -48.95
N LEU A 664 -0.61 -19.44 -48.34
CA LEU A 664 0.06 -19.56 -47.04
C LEU A 664 1.54 -19.87 -47.28
N ILE A 665 2.42 -19.00 -46.76
CA ILE A 665 3.88 -19.17 -46.82
C ILE A 665 4.36 -19.74 -45.48
N THR A 666 4.90 -20.94 -45.48
CA THR A 666 5.30 -21.67 -44.26
C THR A 666 6.81 -21.89 -44.23
N ALA A 667 7.44 -21.57 -43.10
CA ALA A 667 8.83 -21.90 -42.79
C ALA A 667 8.91 -23.01 -41.73
N GLU A 668 9.84 -23.95 -41.89
CA GLU A 668 10.04 -25.10 -41.00
C GLU A 668 11.52 -25.26 -40.63
N TYR A 669 11.79 -25.43 -39.33
CA TYR A 669 13.12 -25.70 -38.78
C TYR A 669 13.03 -26.66 -37.59
N ASN A 670 13.85 -27.73 -37.59
CA ASN A 670 13.84 -28.79 -36.57
C ASN A 670 12.43 -29.32 -36.23
N GLY A 671 11.57 -29.50 -37.25
CA GLY A 671 10.19 -29.99 -37.10
C GLY A 671 9.18 -28.98 -36.52
N ASN A 672 9.63 -27.79 -36.13
CA ASN A 672 8.76 -26.67 -35.74
C ASN A 672 8.43 -25.84 -36.97
N LYS A 673 7.24 -25.21 -37.01
CA LYS A 673 6.77 -24.43 -38.17
C LYS A 673 6.18 -23.08 -37.76
N THR A 674 6.33 -22.09 -38.62
CA THR A 674 5.63 -20.79 -38.57
C THR A 674 5.16 -20.43 -39.97
N ALA A 675 4.10 -19.62 -40.10
CA ALA A 675 3.52 -19.32 -41.41
C ALA A 675 2.83 -17.95 -41.48
N ILE A 676 2.91 -17.30 -42.65
CA ILE A 676 2.30 -16.00 -42.96
C ILE A 676 1.27 -16.19 -44.09
N HIS A 677 0.08 -15.62 -43.92
CA HIS A 677 -0.93 -15.53 -44.97
C HIS A 677 -0.61 -14.37 -45.91
N LEU A 678 -0.44 -14.66 -47.20
CA LEU A 678 -0.14 -13.69 -48.26
C LEU A 678 -1.34 -13.55 -49.21
N THR A 679 -1.72 -12.31 -49.48
CA THR A 679 -2.66 -11.95 -50.56
C THR A 679 -1.90 -11.27 -51.69
N VAL A 680 -2.18 -11.63 -52.94
CA VAL A 680 -1.67 -10.95 -54.13
C VAL A 680 -2.80 -10.20 -54.82
N ILE A 681 -2.56 -8.95 -55.23
CA ILE A 681 -3.51 -8.07 -55.93
C ILE A 681 -2.99 -7.64 -57.31
N GLU A 682 -3.88 -7.16 -58.19
CA GLU A 682 -3.48 -6.50 -59.45
C GLU A 682 -2.87 -5.13 -59.18
N ALA A 683 -1.95 -4.69 -60.07
CA ALA A 683 -1.30 -3.38 -59.94
C ALA A 683 -2.25 -2.19 -60.19
N SER A 684 -3.33 -2.40 -60.94
CA SER A 684 -4.38 -1.40 -61.20
C SER A 684 -5.26 -1.10 -59.99
N ASP A 685 -5.33 -2.03 -59.04
CA ASP A 685 -6.35 -2.02 -57.98
C ASP A 685 -5.79 -1.47 -56.66
N THR A 686 -4.66 -0.75 -56.73
CA THR A 686 -3.98 -0.16 -55.58
C THR A 686 -4.77 1.01 -55.00
N VAL A 687 -5.46 0.77 -53.89
CA VAL A 687 -6.09 1.80 -53.06
C VAL A 687 -5.08 2.32 -52.03
N GLN A 688 -4.90 3.64 -51.94
CA GLN A 688 -4.08 4.27 -50.91
C GLN A 688 -4.96 4.71 -49.74
N VAL A 689 -4.84 4.07 -48.58
CA VAL A 689 -5.48 4.56 -47.34
C VAL A 689 -4.72 5.78 -46.84
N VAL A 690 -5.45 6.86 -46.51
CA VAL A 690 -4.89 8.12 -46.00
C VAL A 690 -5.31 8.45 -44.56
N SER A 691 -6.33 7.78 -44.01
CA SER A 691 -6.67 7.86 -42.58
C SER A 691 -5.73 7.00 -41.74
N ALA A 692 -5.11 7.58 -40.72
CA ALA A 692 -4.35 6.85 -39.71
C ALA A 692 -5.29 6.34 -38.59
N VAL A 693 -5.25 5.04 -38.32
CA VAL A 693 -5.80 4.46 -37.08
C VAL A 693 -4.72 4.58 -36.01
N LYS A 694 -5.10 4.78 -34.74
CA LYS A 694 -4.17 4.75 -33.62
C LYS A 694 -4.54 3.67 -32.63
N THR A 695 -3.54 3.10 -31.95
CA THR A 695 -3.76 2.22 -30.80
C THR A 695 -2.70 2.46 -29.72
N PRO A 696 -3.02 2.32 -28.42
CA PRO A 696 -2.01 2.21 -27.39
C PRO A 696 -1.14 0.97 -27.60
N SER A 697 0.15 1.11 -27.30
CA SER A 697 1.11 -0.01 -27.27
C SER A 697 0.60 -1.15 -26.38
N GLY A 698 0.69 -2.37 -26.90
CA GLY A 698 0.18 -3.58 -26.26
C GLY A 698 -1.35 -3.79 -26.40
N VAL A 699 -2.06 -2.89 -27.10
CA VAL A 699 -3.50 -3.01 -27.36
C VAL A 699 -3.75 -3.28 -28.84
N THR A 700 -4.47 -4.37 -29.13
CA THR A 700 -4.90 -4.68 -30.49
C THR A 700 -5.91 -3.62 -30.97
N PRO A 701 -5.71 -3.00 -32.15
CA PRO A 701 -6.60 -1.98 -32.66
C PRO A 701 -7.96 -2.54 -33.07
N ASP A 702 -9.02 -1.84 -32.69
CA ASP A 702 -10.39 -2.10 -33.15
C ASP A 702 -10.56 -1.85 -34.65
N ARG A 703 -11.50 -2.57 -35.29
CA ARG A 703 -11.82 -2.37 -36.70
C ARG A 703 -12.49 -0.99 -36.92
N PRO A 704 -11.90 -0.06 -37.67
CA PRO A 704 -12.60 1.14 -38.11
C PRO A 704 -13.76 0.77 -39.05
N SER A 705 -14.88 1.48 -38.97
CA SER A 705 -16.05 1.23 -39.85
C SER A 705 -15.83 1.72 -41.27
N VAL A 706 -15.17 2.86 -41.42
CA VAL A 706 -14.75 3.47 -42.69
C VAL A 706 -13.32 4.00 -42.57
N VAL A 707 -12.66 4.14 -43.71
CA VAL A 707 -11.33 4.77 -43.84
C VAL A 707 -11.35 5.78 -44.99
N ASP A 708 -10.57 6.85 -44.87
CA ASP A 708 -10.34 7.77 -45.99
C ASP A 708 -9.33 7.15 -46.95
N VAL A 709 -9.63 7.18 -48.25
CA VAL A 709 -8.81 6.59 -49.31
C VAL A 709 -8.62 7.54 -50.50
N VAL A 710 -7.54 7.32 -51.23
CA VAL A 710 -7.35 7.79 -52.60
C VAL A 710 -7.40 6.60 -53.54
N TYR A 711 -8.35 6.64 -54.49
CA TYR A 711 -8.53 5.63 -55.53
C TYR A 711 -8.76 6.35 -56.86
N ASN A 712 -8.10 5.90 -57.94
CA ASN A 712 -8.14 6.56 -59.26
C ASN A 712 -7.82 8.09 -59.24
N SER A 713 -7.00 8.54 -58.27
CA SER A 713 -6.68 9.96 -58.00
C SER A 713 -7.82 10.81 -57.41
N GLU A 714 -8.93 10.20 -56.98
CA GLU A 714 -10.02 10.86 -56.26
C GLU A 714 -10.01 10.45 -54.77
N SER A 715 -10.29 11.41 -53.88
CA SER A 715 -10.40 11.16 -52.44
C SER A 715 -11.85 10.81 -52.06
N MET A 716 -12.04 9.71 -51.34
CA MET A 716 -13.35 9.21 -50.91
C MET A 716 -13.24 8.39 -49.61
N THR A 717 -14.37 8.01 -49.03
CA THR A 717 -14.43 7.08 -47.87
C THR A 717 -14.76 5.67 -48.34
N ALA A 718 -14.01 4.67 -47.87
CA ALA A 718 -14.27 3.25 -48.13
C ALA A 718 -14.80 2.52 -46.88
N GLU A 719 -15.74 1.58 -47.06
CA GLU A 719 -16.21 0.68 -46.00
C GLU A 719 -15.17 -0.41 -45.74
N VAL A 720 -14.82 -0.66 -44.47
CA VAL A 720 -13.86 -1.72 -44.09
C VAL A 720 -14.60 -3.03 -43.87
N VAL A 721 -14.67 -3.85 -44.92
CA VAL A 721 -15.40 -5.12 -44.95
C VAL A 721 -14.69 -6.22 -44.14
N SER A 722 -13.36 -6.20 -44.10
CA SER A 722 -12.57 -7.10 -43.25
C SER A 722 -11.39 -6.40 -42.58
N TRP A 723 -11.00 -6.90 -41.41
CA TRP A 723 -9.90 -6.43 -40.57
C TRP A 723 -9.15 -7.67 -40.09
N LYS A 724 -7.83 -7.74 -40.29
CA LYS A 724 -7.03 -8.92 -39.96
C LYS A 724 -5.77 -8.58 -39.14
N PRO A 725 -5.92 -8.17 -37.87
CA PRO A 725 -4.80 -7.84 -37.00
C PRO A 725 -4.14 -9.09 -36.37
N GLU A 726 -4.65 -10.30 -36.61
CA GLU A 726 -4.20 -11.51 -35.93
C GLU A 726 -2.75 -11.87 -36.26
N GLY A 727 -1.94 -12.06 -35.21
CA GLY A 727 -0.51 -12.39 -35.34
C GLY A 727 0.40 -11.20 -35.64
N MET A 728 -0.12 -9.96 -35.61
CA MET A 728 0.67 -8.74 -35.75
C MET A 728 1.14 -8.21 -34.40
N ASP A 729 2.34 -7.63 -34.37
CA ASP A 729 2.85 -6.95 -33.19
C ASP A 729 2.30 -5.51 -33.11
N PHE A 730 1.64 -5.19 -31.99
CA PHE A 730 1.27 -3.82 -31.61
C PHE A 730 1.91 -3.41 -30.27
N SER A 731 2.93 -4.15 -29.80
CA SER A 731 3.70 -3.79 -28.60
C SER A 731 4.70 -2.68 -28.90
N SER A 732 5.41 -2.74 -30.03
CA SER A 732 6.42 -1.74 -30.42
C SER A 732 5.78 -0.40 -30.84
N LEU A 733 6.39 0.75 -30.48
CA LEU A 733 5.98 2.03 -31.06
C LEU A 733 6.32 2.07 -32.56
N GLY A 734 5.48 2.73 -33.35
CA GLY A 734 5.71 2.90 -34.79
C GLY A 734 4.45 2.74 -35.63
N THR A 735 4.58 2.23 -36.85
CA THR A 735 3.45 2.03 -37.77
C THR A 735 3.37 0.57 -38.20
N VAL A 736 2.22 -0.06 -37.95
CA VAL A 736 1.89 -1.44 -38.34
C VAL A 736 0.90 -1.40 -39.51
N GLN A 737 1.14 -2.21 -40.54
CA GLN A 737 0.25 -2.29 -41.71
C GLN A 737 -0.74 -3.45 -41.54
N VAL A 738 -2.00 -3.12 -41.23
CA VAL A 738 -3.05 -4.12 -40.99
C VAL A 738 -3.81 -4.42 -42.29
N PRO A 739 -3.86 -5.69 -42.75
CA PRO A 739 -4.62 -6.09 -43.92
C PRO A 739 -6.12 -5.93 -43.73
N VAL A 740 -6.74 -5.37 -44.75
CA VAL A 740 -8.16 -5.11 -44.83
C VAL A 740 -8.73 -5.52 -46.18
N THR A 741 -10.05 -5.65 -46.23
CA THR A 741 -10.80 -5.60 -47.49
C THR A 741 -11.61 -4.32 -47.46
N LEU A 742 -11.40 -3.43 -48.43
CA LEU A 742 -12.08 -2.16 -48.57
C LEU A 742 -13.13 -2.24 -49.67
N LYS A 743 -14.33 -1.72 -49.42
CA LYS A 743 -15.36 -1.59 -50.44
C LYS A 743 -15.28 -0.23 -51.09
N VAL A 744 -14.94 -0.21 -52.37
CA VAL A 744 -14.77 1.00 -53.18
C VAL A 744 -15.59 0.84 -54.45
N ASP A 745 -16.51 1.77 -54.72
CA ASP A 745 -17.46 1.73 -55.85
C ASP A 745 -18.25 0.41 -56.00
N GLY A 746 -18.45 -0.32 -54.89
CA GLY A 746 -19.14 -1.62 -54.88
C GLY A 746 -18.25 -2.84 -55.15
N HIS A 747 -16.94 -2.63 -55.30
CA HIS A 747 -15.92 -3.68 -55.44
C HIS A 747 -15.15 -3.88 -54.12
N ASP A 748 -14.88 -5.14 -53.78
CA ASP A 748 -14.09 -5.52 -52.60
C ASP A 748 -12.60 -5.60 -52.98
N ILE A 749 -11.77 -4.70 -52.44
CA ILE A 749 -10.36 -4.54 -52.77
C ILE A 749 -9.49 -4.83 -51.54
N PRO A 750 -8.58 -5.82 -51.57
CA PRO A 750 -7.60 -6.02 -50.50
C PRO A 750 -6.60 -4.85 -50.42
N SER A 751 -6.38 -4.31 -49.23
CA SER A 751 -5.50 -3.16 -48.98
C SER A 751 -4.89 -3.25 -47.57
N THR A 752 -4.05 -2.30 -47.16
CA THR A 752 -3.58 -2.15 -45.78
C THR A 752 -4.02 -0.82 -45.18
N VAL A 753 -4.27 -0.81 -43.87
CA VAL A 753 -4.47 0.40 -43.06
C VAL A 753 -3.24 0.57 -42.18
N ALA A 754 -2.70 1.80 -42.16
CA ALA A 754 -1.65 2.17 -41.23
C ALA A 754 -2.24 2.35 -39.82
N VAL A 755 -1.76 1.55 -38.87
CA VAL A 755 -2.01 1.72 -37.43
C VAL A 755 -0.77 2.33 -36.78
N GLU A 756 -0.91 3.55 -36.27
CA GLU A 756 0.09 4.22 -35.44
C GLU A 756 -0.01 3.69 -34.00
N VAL A 757 1.03 2.98 -33.56
CA VAL A 757 1.14 2.48 -32.18
C VAL A 757 1.80 3.55 -31.33
N ILE A 758 1.11 4.00 -30.28
CA ILE A 758 1.55 5.11 -29.42
C ILE A 758 1.72 4.67 -27.95
N ALA A 759 2.46 5.44 -27.15
CA ALA A 759 2.65 5.15 -25.73
C ALA A 759 1.33 5.24 -24.94
N GLY A 760 0.95 4.15 -24.29
CA GLY A 760 -0.29 4.01 -23.54
C GLY A 760 -0.23 4.51 -22.08
N TRP A 761 -1.40 4.66 -21.47
CA TRP A 761 -1.55 5.03 -20.06
C TRP A 761 -1.71 3.82 -19.10
N GLY A 762 -1.87 2.60 -19.62
CA GLY A 762 -1.98 1.37 -18.81
C GLY A 762 -3.39 1.04 -18.30
N LEU A 763 -4.44 1.70 -18.83
CA LEU A 763 -5.83 1.35 -18.49
C LEU A 763 -6.18 -0.08 -18.92
N ASP A 764 -5.60 -0.54 -20.03
CA ASP A 764 -5.69 -1.90 -20.55
C ASP A 764 -5.13 -2.95 -19.57
N ASP A 765 -3.97 -2.70 -18.95
CA ASP A 765 -3.41 -3.57 -17.90
C ASP A 765 -4.34 -3.67 -16.69
N ILE A 766 -5.04 -2.59 -16.33
CA ILE A 766 -5.97 -2.54 -15.20
C ILE A 766 -7.28 -3.27 -15.54
N VAL A 767 -7.87 -3.00 -16.71
CA VAL A 767 -9.06 -3.68 -17.22
C VAL A 767 -8.81 -5.20 -17.27
N ASN A 768 -7.70 -5.65 -17.84
CA ASN A 768 -7.34 -7.06 -17.91
C ASN A 768 -7.27 -7.71 -16.50
N GLN A 769 -6.72 -7.02 -15.51
CA GLN A 769 -6.72 -7.49 -14.12
C GLN A 769 -8.12 -7.56 -13.52
N LEU A 770 -8.98 -6.55 -13.74
CA LEU A 770 -10.35 -6.55 -13.25
C LEU A 770 -11.21 -7.63 -13.93
N ARG A 771 -11.05 -7.86 -15.24
CA ARG A 771 -11.67 -8.97 -15.97
C ARG A 771 -11.24 -10.33 -15.44
N ASN A 772 -9.94 -10.52 -15.20
CA ASN A 772 -9.41 -11.74 -14.60
C ASN A 772 -9.99 -11.99 -13.19
N ARG A 773 -10.14 -10.92 -12.39
CA ARG A 773 -10.82 -11.00 -11.08
C ARG A 773 -12.31 -11.36 -11.22
N LEU A 774 -13.07 -10.67 -12.07
CA LEU A 774 -14.48 -10.98 -12.34
C LEU A 774 -14.68 -12.44 -12.80
N ALA A 775 -13.77 -12.96 -13.64
CA ALA A 775 -13.80 -14.34 -14.10
C ALA A 775 -13.51 -15.34 -12.97
N ASN A 776 -12.50 -15.10 -12.13
CA ASN A 776 -11.99 -16.08 -11.15
C ASN A 776 -12.51 -15.91 -9.71
N PHE A 777 -13.20 -14.81 -9.41
CA PHE A 777 -13.82 -14.56 -8.11
C PHE A 777 -15.29 -15.01 -8.11
N SER A 778 -15.71 -15.47 -6.94
CA SER A 778 -17.09 -15.73 -6.60
C SER A 778 -17.69 -14.51 -5.95
N TYR A 779 -18.84 -14.07 -6.47
CA TYR A 779 -19.63 -12.98 -5.93
C TYR A 779 -20.97 -13.60 -5.46
N PRO A 780 -21.20 -13.78 -4.15
CA PRO A 780 -22.50 -14.18 -3.65
C PRO A 780 -23.45 -12.98 -3.78
N LEU A 781 -24.32 -13.00 -4.78
CA LEU A 781 -25.19 -11.87 -5.13
C LEU A 781 -26.64 -12.12 -4.71
N GLY A 782 -27.26 -11.12 -4.08
CA GLY A 782 -28.63 -11.18 -3.60
C GLY A 782 -28.90 -10.27 -2.41
N ASP A 783 -30.10 -10.34 -1.85
CA ASP A 783 -30.54 -9.49 -0.74
C ASP A 783 -30.42 -10.16 0.65
N GLY A 784 -30.04 -11.44 0.71
CA GLY A 784 -29.86 -12.16 1.98
C GLY A 784 -28.57 -11.78 2.71
N LEU A 785 -28.50 -12.03 4.04
CA LEU A 785 -27.29 -11.81 4.84
C LEU A 785 -26.08 -12.50 4.20
N GLY A 786 -24.92 -11.82 4.15
CA GLY A 786 -23.70 -12.34 3.53
C GLY A 786 -23.58 -12.14 2.02
N ASN A 787 -24.64 -11.69 1.34
CA ASN A 787 -24.61 -11.39 -0.09
C ASN A 787 -24.27 -9.92 -0.37
N TYR A 788 -23.70 -9.66 -1.54
CA TYR A 788 -23.51 -8.33 -2.11
C TYR A 788 -24.67 -7.97 -3.04
N SER A 789 -24.94 -6.68 -3.21
CA SER A 789 -26.03 -6.24 -4.08
C SER A 789 -25.73 -6.51 -5.56
N GLN A 790 -26.60 -7.27 -6.21
CA GLN A 790 -26.58 -7.48 -7.68
C GLN A 790 -26.46 -6.14 -8.42
N SER A 791 -27.24 -5.13 -8.03
CA SER A 791 -27.23 -3.81 -8.67
C SER A 791 -25.87 -3.07 -8.58
N LYS A 792 -25.07 -3.36 -7.54
CA LYS A 792 -23.72 -2.78 -7.38
C LYS A 792 -22.68 -3.59 -8.14
N TYR A 793 -22.87 -4.89 -8.25
CA TYR A 793 -22.06 -5.75 -9.10
C TYR A 793 -22.24 -5.38 -10.57
N ASP A 794 -23.49 -5.26 -11.04
CA ASP A 794 -23.81 -4.85 -12.41
C ASP A 794 -23.24 -3.46 -12.74
N ALA A 795 -23.29 -2.52 -11.79
CA ALA A 795 -22.69 -1.20 -11.95
C ALA A 795 -21.14 -1.25 -12.00
N PHE A 796 -20.50 -2.11 -11.20
CA PHE A 796 -19.06 -2.31 -11.27
C PHE A 796 -18.65 -2.95 -12.61
N VAL A 797 -19.36 -3.98 -13.07
CA VAL A 797 -19.13 -4.59 -14.39
C VAL A 797 -19.29 -3.54 -15.50
N ALA A 798 -20.33 -2.71 -15.46
CA ALA A 798 -20.56 -1.67 -16.47
C ALA A 798 -19.45 -0.59 -16.52
N GLU A 799 -18.85 -0.21 -15.39
CA GLU A 799 -17.68 0.67 -15.41
C GLU A 799 -16.41 -0.07 -15.91
N VAL A 800 -16.26 -1.38 -15.68
CA VAL A 800 -15.19 -2.19 -16.30
C VAL A 800 -15.40 -2.31 -17.81
N ASP A 801 -16.63 -2.51 -18.28
CA ASP A 801 -17.00 -2.51 -19.70
C ASP A 801 -16.62 -1.16 -20.36
N LYS A 802 -16.98 -0.04 -19.72
CA LYS A 802 -16.67 1.30 -20.22
C LYS A 802 -15.17 1.61 -20.19
N ALA A 803 -14.45 1.13 -19.18
CA ALA A 803 -13.00 1.23 -19.11
C ALA A 803 -12.31 0.40 -20.22
N GLU A 804 -12.88 -0.75 -20.61
CA GLU A 804 -12.40 -1.57 -21.73
C GLU A 804 -12.59 -0.86 -23.07
N GLU A 805 -13.78 -0.29 -23.33
CA GLU A 805 -14.02 0.58 -24.51
C GLU A 805 -13.08 1.81 -24.55
N MET A 806 -12.70 2.33 -23.38
CA MET A 806 -11.73 3.42 -23.27
C MET A 806 -10.28 2.93 -23.47
N ALA A 807 -9.96 1.68 -23.16
CA ALA A 807 -8.59 1.17 -23.20
C ALA A 807 -7.99 1.07 -24.61
N SER A 808 -8.81 0.92 -25.66
CA SER A 808 -8.36 1.00 -27.06
C SER A 808 -8.24 2.43 -27.60
N ASN A 809 -8.74 3.44 -26.86
CA ASN A 809 -8.72 4.82 -27.30
C ASN A 809 -7.36 5.51 -27.06
N ALA A 810 -6.59 5.61 -28.15
CA ALA A 810 -5.28 6.26 -28.18
C ALA A 810 -5.30 7.77 -27.84
N ASP A 811 -6.40 8.49 -28.08
CA ASP A 811 -6.44 9.96 -27.91
C ASP A 811 -6.85 10.41 -26.48
N LEU A 812 -6.81 9.50 -25.49
CA LEU A 812 -7.15 9.83 -24.10
C LEU A 812 -6.09 10.70 -23.40
N SER A 813 -6.58 11.77 -22.76
CA SER A 813 -5.80 12.58 -21.81
C SER A 813 -5.63 11.89 -20.46
N LYS A 814 -4.60 12.28 -19.70
CA LYS A 814 -4.37 11.76 -18.35
C LYS A 814 -5.58 11.97 -17.44
N GLU A 815 -6.20 13.13 -17.52
CA GLU A 815 -7.38 13.49 -16.72
C GLU A 815 -8.59 12.60 -17.03
N GLN A 816 -8.72 12.08 -18.26
CA GLN A 816 -9.76 11.11 -18.60
C GLN A 816 -9.47 9.72 -18.04
N ILE A 817 -8.20 9.30 -18.02
CA ILE A 817 -7.76 8.03 -17.42
C ILE A 817 -7.94 8.08 -15.90
N ASP A 818 -7.35 9.08 -15.23
CA ASP A 818 -7.46 9.27 -13.78
C ASP A 818 -8.93 9.31 -13.35
N GLY A 819 -9.77 10.07 -14.08
CA GLY A 819 -11.21 10.17 -13.84
C GLY A 819 -12.03 8.91 -14.21
N GLU A 820 -11.44 7.89 -14.83
CA GLU A 820 -12.05 6.58 -15.06
C GLU A 820 -11.60 5.57 -14.00
N LEU A 821 -10.32 5.60 -13.61
CA LEU A 821 -9.80 4.85 -12.46
C LEU A 821 -10.54 5.20 -11.16
N ASP A 822 -10.83 6.50 -10.96
CA ASP A 822 -11.66 6.97 -9.85
C ASP A 822 -13.07 6.35 -9.86
N LYS A 823 -13.69 6.13 -11.03
CA LYS A 823 -15.01 5.50 -11.14
C LYS A 823 -14.96 4.00 -10.86
N LEU A 824 -13.97 3.30 -11.41
CA LEU A 824 -13.73 1.88 -11.12
C LEU A 824 -13.54 1.65 -9.62
N ALA A 825 -12.69 2.45 -8.98
CA ALA A 825 -12.45 2.38 -7.54
C ALA A 825 -13.72 2.70 -6.72
N GLN A 826 -14.50 3.70 -7.12
CA GLN A 826 -15.77 4.04 -6.47
C GLN A 826 -16.83 2.93 -6.64
N ALA A 827 -16.93 2.32 -7.83
CA ALA A 827 -17.86 1.24 -8.10
C ALA A 827 -17.48 -0.04 -7.35
N GLU A 828 -16.19 -0.39 -7.30
CA GLU A 828 -15.69 -1.51 -6.50
C GLU A 828 -15.92 -1.28 -4.99
N ALA A 829 -15.62 -0.08 -4.48
CA ALA A 829 -15.87 0.26 -3.07
C ALA A 829 -17.38 0.25 -2.75
N ALA A 830 -18.23 0.69 -3.68
CA ALA A 830 -19.69 0.61 -3.54
C ALA A 830 -20.23 -0.82 -3.60
N LEU A 831 -19.58 -1.73 -4.34
CA LEU A 831 -19.86 -3.16 -4.31
C LEU A 831 -19.44 -3.76 -2.96
N LEU A 832 -18.20 -3.55 -2.51
CA LEU A 832 -17.71 -4.06 -1.23
C LEU A 832 -18.56 -3.57 -0.04
N GLY A 833 -18.93 -2.29 -0.04
CA GLY A 833 -19.83 -1.68 0.94
C GLY A 833 -21.31 -2.06 0.81
N SER A 834 -21.69 -2.87 -0.18
CA SER A 834 -23.06 -3.38 -0.37
C SER A 834 -23.32 -4.75 0.23
N LEU A 835 -22.36 -5.31 0.97
CA LEU A 835 -22.55 -6.53 1.75
C LEU A 835 -23.74 -6.35 2.70
N ASN A 836 -24.82 -7.11 2.50
CA ASN A 836 -25.89 -7.14 3.47
C ASN A 836 -25.35 -7.81 4.75
N SER A 837 -25.28 -7.00 5.80
CA SER A 837 -24.71 -7.33 7.09
C SER A 837 -25.70 -7.15 8.24
N VAL A 838 -26.98 -6.91 7.94
CA VAL A 838 -28.02 -6.72 8.95
C VAL A 838 -29.10 -7.78 8.78
N GLN A 839 -29.33 -8.56 9.83
CA GLN A 839 -30.44 -9.51 9.91
C GLN A 839 -31.15 -9.36 11.26
N ASP A 840 -32.48 -9.31 11.24
CA ASP A 840 -33.34 -9.24 12.43
C ASP A 840 -32.96 -8.13 13.44
N GLY A 841 -32.38 -7.03 12.94
CA GLY A 841 -31.90 -5.89 13.72
C GLY A 841 -30.49 -6.03 14.30
N VAL A 842 -29.83 -7.19 14.12
CA VAL A 842 -28.43 -7.41 14.49
C VAL A 842 -27.52 -6.94 13.36
N VAL A 843 -26.55 -6.09 13.69
CA VAL A 843 -25.49 -5.65 12.77
C VAL A 843 -24.28 -6.57 12.93
N TYR A 844 -23.95 -7.29 11.87
CA TYR A 844 -22.72 -8.06 11.76
C TYR A 844 -21.62 -7.18 11.15
N ASN A 845 -20.48 -7.05 11.82
CA ASN A 845 -19.30 -6.40 11.26
C ASN A 845 -18.60 -7.29 10.22
N ALA A 846 -18.83 -8.60 10.25
CA ALA A 846 -18.55 -9.49 9.12
C ALA A 846 -19.48 -10.70 9.19
N TYR A 847 -19.86 -11.23 8.02
CA TYR A 847 -20.63 -12.47 7.90
C TYR A 847 -20.25 -13.19 6.59
N ARG A 848 -19.87 -14.47 6.64
CA ARG A 848 -19.63 -15.34 5.46
C ARG A 848 -19.90 -16.82 5.76
N ASP A 849 -20.86 -17.39 5.03
CA ASP A 849 -21.32 -18.80 5.09
C ASP A 849 -21.09 -19.56 3.76
N PHE A 850 -20.53 -18.89 2.74
CA PHE A 850 -20.22 -19.41 1.40
C PHE A 850 -21.36 -20.08 0.60
N SER A 851 -22.59 -20.09 1.11
CA SER A 851 -23.73 -20.80 0.49
C SER A 851 -24.08 -20.25 -0.90
N GLY A 852 -24.03 -18.92 -1.04
CA GLY A 852 -24.21 -18.20 -2.30
C GLY A 852 -22.98 -18.21 -3.24
N ASP A 853 -21.82 -18.70 -2.79
CA ASP A 853 -20.59 -18.65 -3.58
C ASP A 853 -20.53 -19.73 -4.69
N THR A 854 -19.68 -19.49 -5.70
CA THR A 854 -19.40 -20.40 -6.82
C THR A 854 -18.22 -21.32 -6.52
N VAL A 855 -18.41 -22.63 -6.65
CA VAL A 855 -17.39 -23.66 -6.43
C VAL A 855 -16.18 -23.47 -7.38
N GLY A 856 -14.98 -23.71 -6.86
CA GLY A 856 -13.70 -23.58 -7.58
C GLY A 856 -13.15 -22.16 -7.65
N LYS A 857 -13.93 -21.14 -7.28
CA LYS A 857 -13.52 -19.72 -7.32
C LYS A 857 -13.04 -19.20 -5.96
N TYR A 858 -12.32 -18.07 -5.98
CA TYR A 858 -11.92 -17.35 -4.77
C TYR A 858 -13.08 -16.46 -4.26
N PRO A 859 -13.43 -16.45 -2.96
CA PRO A 859 -14.54 -15.63 -2.45
C PRO A 859 -14.24 -14.12 -2.46
N TYR A 860 -15.05 -13.31 -3.13
CA TYR A 860 -14.93 -11.84 -3.11
C TYR A 860 -15.08 -11.28 -1.69
N GLY A 861 -14.39 -10.17 -1.40
CA GLY A 861 -14.42 -9.51 -0.08
C GLY A 861 -13.53 -10.14 1.00
N ILE A 862 -12.79 -11.20 0.69
CA ILE A 862 -11.69 -11.70 1.52
C ILE A 862 -10.37 -11.21 0.90
N THR A 863 -9.43 -10.79 1.75
CA THR A 863 -8.12 -10.28 1.33
C THR A 863 -7.08 -11.40 1.41
N THR A 864 -6.25 -11.53 0.38
CA THR A 864 -5.08 -12.42 0.40
C THR A 864 -3.90 -11.73 1.10
N GLU A 865 -3.31 -12.39 2.09
CA GLU A 865 -2.08 -11.92 2.75
C GLU A 865 -0.87 -12.72 2.24
N ASP A 866 -0.98 -14.05 2.20
CA ASP A 866 0.02 -14.95 1.60
C ASP A 866 -0.67 -16.05 0.77
N LEU A 867 -0.34 -16.17 -0.51
CA LEU A 867 -0.53 -17.41 -1.29
C LEU A 867 0.79 -17.72 -2.01
N THR A 868 1.56 -18.69 -1.51
CA THR A 868 2.92 -18.98 -1.99
C THR A 868 3.12 -20.45 -2.34
N ASN A 869 4.06 -20.74 -3.25
CA ASN A 869 4.45 -22.10 -3.65
C ASN A 869 3.28 -22.98 -4.13
N GLY A 870 2.38 -22.37 -4.92
CA GLY A 870 1.19 -23.03 -5.48
C GLY A 870 0.05 -23.25 -4.48
N ALA A 871 0.10 -22.62 -3.30
CA ALA A 871 -1.02 -22.61 -2.37
C ALA A 871 -2.28 -21.98 -2.99
N ALA A 872 -3.45 -22.49 -2.60
CA ALA A 872 -4.74 -22.07 -3.14
C ALA A 872 -5.77 -21.83 -2.04
N ALA A 873 -6.73 -20.95 -2.32
CA ALA A 873 -7.91 -20.70 -1.51
C ALA A 873 -9.13 -20.67 -2.44
N THR A 874 -10.03 -21.63 -2.32
CA THR A 874 -11.20 -21.75 -3.21
C THR A 874 -12.43 -22.26 -2.45
N VAL A 875 -13.61 -21.85 -2.91
CA VAL A 875 -14.87 -22.40 -2.41
C VAL A 875 -15.03 -23.83 -2.93
N GLN A 876 -15.41 -24.74 -2.03
CA GLN A 876 -15.63 -26.17 -2.28
C GLN A 876 -17.06 -26.53 -1.86
N GLU A 877 -17.54 -27.69 -2.30
CA GLU A 877 -18.87 -28.20 -1.94
C GLU A 877 -18.77 -29.67 -1.50
N GLU A 878 -19.42 -30.00 -0.40
CA GLU A 878 -19.48 -31.35 0.18
C GLU A 878 -20.86 -31.55 0.82
N ASP A 879 -21.57 -32.62 0.43
CA ASP A 879 -22.94 -32.92 0.88
C ASP A 879 -23.94 -31.75 0.74
N GLY A 880 -23.75 -30.90 -0.29
CA GLY A 880 -24.57 -29.72 -0.59
C GLY A 880 -24.25 -28.48 0.25
N ASN A 881 -23.26 -28.56 1.16
CA ASN A 881 -22.76 -27.41 1.91
C ASN A 881 -21.51 -26.86 1.22
N LYS A 882 -21.44 -25.54 1.08
CA LYS A 882 -20.27 -24.86 0.52
C LYS A 882 -19.44 -24.24 1.63
N PHE A 883 -18.13 -24.22 1.45
CA PHE A 883 -17.17 -23.71 2.42
C PHE A 883 -15.87 -23.31 1.74
N LEU A 884 -15.03 -22.53 2.42
CA LEU A 884 -13.74 -22.10 1.91
C LEU A 884 -12.65 -23.10 2.29
N ARG A 885 -11.97 -23.71 1.30
CA ARG A 885 -10.82 -24.60 1.51
C ARG A 885 -9.52 -23.91 1.15
N LEU A 886 -8.55 -24.01 2.05
CA LEU A 886 -7.16 -23.55 1.87
C LEU A 886 -6.24 -24.77 1.75
N THR A 887 -5.35 -24.78 0.77
CA THR A 887 -4.40 -25.88 0.53
C THR A 887 -2.98 -25.39 0.23
N THR A 888 -1.99 -26.23 0.53
CA THR A 888 -0.59 -26.07 0.06
C THR A 888 -0.12 -27.31 -0.69
N THR A 889 0.90 -27.13 -1.55
CA THR A 889 1.44 -28.20 -2.42
C THR A 889 2.44 -29.10 -1.69
N ALA A 890 3.09 -30.01 -2.41
CA ALA A 890 4.18 -30.83 -1.87
C ALA A 890 5.40 -30.01 -1.41
N THR A 891 5.51 -28.76 -1.84
CA THR A 891 6.49 -27.79 -1.32
C THR A 891 5.88 -27.01 -0.17
N SER A 892 6.67 -26.70 0.87
CA SER A 892 6.21 -25.84 1.98
C SER A 892 5.74 -24.49 1.44
N GLY A 893 4.52 -24.09 1.80
CA GLY A 893 3.92 -22.84 1.34
C GLY A 893 3.06 -22.19 2.41
N LYS A 894 2.60 -20.98 2.12
CA LYS A 894 1.67 -20.22 2.95
C LYS A 894 0.35 -20.02 2.22
N ALA A 895 -0.74 -20.12 2.97
CA ALA A 895 -2.10 -19.82 2.55
C ALA A 895 -2.75 -19.01 3.67
N ASN A 896 -2.42 -17.72 3.81
CA ASN A 896 -2.96 -16.85 4.85
C ASN A 896 -3.89 -15.81 4.21
N LEU A 897 -5.08 -15.67 4.78
CA LEU A 897 -6.11 -14.73 4.35
C LEU A 897 -6.55 -13.83 5.51
N LEU A 898 -7.14 -12.69 5.18
CA LEU A 898 -7.78 -11.76 6.11
C LEU A 898 -9.24 -11.55 5.69
N LEU A 899 -10.18 -11.83 6.60
CA LEU A 899 -11.55 -11.35 6.50
C LEU A 899 -11.61 -9.95 7.15
N PRO A 900 -11.75 -8.85 6.37
CA PRO A 900 -11.86 -7.50 6.94
C PRO A 900 -13.21 -7.31 7.64
N TYR A 901 -13.23 -6.45 8.65
CA TYR A 901 -14.46 -6.04 9.33
C TYR A 901 -15.00 -4.71 8.80
N THR A 902 -16.31 -4.61 8.68
CA THR A 902 -17.05 -3.40 8.30
C THR A 902 -17.44 -2.60 9.54
N GLY A 903 -17.36 -1.27 9.42
CA GLY A 903 -17.64 -0.36 10.54
C GLY A 903 -16.59 -0.41 11.66
N GLU A 904 -16.99 -0.01 12.86
CA GLU A 904 -16.12 -0.04 14.04
C GLU A 904 -16.45 -1.25 14.93
N VAL A 905 -15.46 -2.12 15.15
CA VAL A 905 -15.61 -3.30 16.02
C VAL A 905 -14.97 -3.04 17.37
N LYS A 906 -15.72 -2.31 18.20
CA LYS A 906 -15.40 -1.96 19.58
C LYS A 906 -16.64 -2.21 20.43
N ALA A 907 -16.46 -2.68 21.67
CA ALA A 907 -17.56 -2.85 22.64
C ALA A 907 -17.39 -1.88 23.81
N GLU A 908 -18.50 -1.32 24.27
CA GLU A 908 -18.61 -0.63 25.56
C GLU A 908 -18.67 -1.66 26.74
N PRO A 909 -18.54 -1.26 28.01
CA PRO A 909 -18.35 -2.19 29.14
C PRO A 909 -19.49 -3.22 29.37
N ASP A 910 -20.70 -2.87 28.93
CA ASP A 910 -21.92 -3.68 28.94
C ASP A 910 -22.11 -4.54 27.68
N GLN A 911 -21.28 -4.32 26.66
CA GLN A 911 -21.24 -5.05 25.40
C GLN A 911 -20.05 -6.04 25.34
N ARG A 912 -20.08 -6.93 24.35
CA ARG A 912 -19.04 -7.91 24.05
C ARG A 912 -18.84 -7.98 22.55
N ILE A 913 -17.61 -8.18 22.10
CA ILE A 913 -17.37 -8.54 20.70
C ILE A 913 -17.49 -10.06 20.61
N VAL A 914 -18.40 -10.55 19.78
CA VAL A 914 -18.62 -11.98 19.55
C VAL A 914 -18.13 -12.32 18.15
N ILE A 915 -17.19 -13.26 18.09
CA ILE A 915 -16.66 -13.83 16.86
C ILE A 915 -17.02 -15.30 16.81
N GLU A 916 -17.66 -15.74 15.73
CA GLU A 916 -17.98 -17.15 15.48
C GLU A 916 -17.37 -17.56 14.13
N TYR A 917 -16.92 -18.80 14.03
CA TYR A 917 -16.57 -19.42 12.76
C TYR A 917 -16.56 -20.94 12.93
N ARG A 918 -16.69 -21.67 11.83
CA ARG A 918 -16.46 -23.11 11.78
C ARG A 918 -15.13 -23.39 11.09
N ALA A 919 -14.44 -24.42 11.56
CA ALA A 919 -13.22 -24.90 10.92
C ALA A 919 -13.07 -26.42 11.02
N ARG A 920 -12.40 -27.00 10.02
CA ARG A 920 -12.13 -28.44 9.90
C ARG A 920 -10.73 -28.68 9.35
N LEU A 921 -9.93 -29.45 10.07
CA LEU A 921 -8.56 -29.79 9.67
C LEU A 921 -8.57 -31.09 8.86
N ASN A 922 -8.09 -31.07 7.61
CA ASN A 922 -8.24 -32.19 6.68
C ASN A 922 -7.02 -33.12 6.65
N SER A 923 -5.82 -32.59 6.90
CA SER A 923 -4.57 -33.35 6.94
C SER A 923 -3.77 -33.09 8.22
N SER A 924 -2.86 -34.01 8.56
CA SER A 924 -1.98 -33.88 9.72
C SER A 924 -0.77 -33.03 9.39
N PHE A 925 -0.73 -31.80 9.91
CA PHE A 925 0.44 -30.91 9.83
C PHE A 925 0.61 -30.10 11.13
N PRO A 926 1.80 -29.51 11.38
CA PRO A 926 2.12 -28.94 12.69
C PRO A 926 1.30 -27.73 13.11
N TYR A 927 0.94 -26.79 12.23
CA TYR A 927 0.26 -25.56 12.67
C TYR A 927 -0.63 -24.91 11.59
N ALA A 928 -1.84 -24.49 12.00
CA ALA A 928 -2.76 -23.69 11.20
C ALA A 928 -3.38 -22.55 12.03
N ASN A 929 -3.47 -21.36 11.45
CA ASN A 929 -4.14 -20.20 12.02
C ASN A 929 -5.66 -20.40 11.94
N GLY A 930 -6.35 -20.54 13.08
CA GLY A 930 -7.80 -20.67 13.14
C GLY A 930 -8.46 -19.30 13.01
N ALA A 931 -8.28 -18.47 14.02
CA ALA A 931 -8.75 -17.09 14.02
C ALA A 931 -7.80 -16.19 14.81
N MET A 932 -7.18 -15.23 14.14
CA MET A 932 -6.29 -14.24 14.73
C MET A 932 -6.91 -12.85 14.56
N MET A 933 -7.36 -12.26 15.66
CA MET A 933 -8.15 -11.02 15.66
C MET A 933 -7.25 -9.79 15.57
N ARG A 934 -7.10 -9.21 14.38
CA ARG A 934 -6.24 -8.05 14.13
C ARG A 934 -6.90 -6.78 14.68
N ASN A 935 -6.12 -5.97 15.41
CA ASN A 935 -6.49 -4.63 15.83
C ASN A 935 -5.85 -3.55 14.94
N ASP A 936 -6.27 -2.31 15.09
CA ASP A 936 -5.80 -1.16 14.30
C ASP A 936 -4.41 -0.61 14.70
N SER A 937 -3.71 -1.20 15.69
CA SER A 937 -2.36 -0.77 16.07
C SER A 937 -1.23 -1.32 15.20
N GLY A 938 -1.52 -2.23 14.26
CA GLY A 938 -0.53 -2.78 13.33
C GLY A 938 -0.98 -4.08 12.66
N THR A 939 -0.39 -4.41 11.51
CA THR A 939 -0.74 -5.60 10.71
C THR A 939 -0.47 -6.91 11.44
N ASP A 940 0.49 -6.97 12.35
CA ASP A 940 0.82 -8.18 13.13
C ASP A 940 0.34 -8.16 14.59
N ASN A 941 -0.46 -7.15 14.93
CA ASN A 941 -0.99 -6.98 16.27
C ASN A 941 -2.35 -7.66 16.40
N TYR A 942 -2.33 -8.89 16.92
CA TYR A 942 -3.53 -9.70 17.13
C TYR A 942 -3.93 -9.71 18.61
N SER A 943 -5.16 -9.30 18.93
CA SER A 943 -5.66 -9.25 20.31
C SER A 943 -6.11 -10.61 20.84
N MET A 944 -6.70 -11.46 20.00
CA MET A 944 -7.19 -12.78 20.39
C MET A 944 -6.76 -13.82 19.36
N VAL A 945 -6.44 -15.06 19.79
CA VAL A 945 -5.92 -16.11 18.90
C VAL A 945 -6.47 -17.48 19.26
N THR A 946 -7.11 -18.12 18.27
CA THR A 946 -7.31 -19.58 18.19
C THR A 946 -6.48 -20.15 17.04
N ALA A 947 -5.95 -21.36 17.23
CA ALA A 947 -5.19 -22.05 16.19
C ALA A 947 -5.23 -23.57 16.38
N PHE A 948 -4.77 -24.29 15.37
CA PHE A 948 -4.50 -25.72 15.40
C PHE A 948 -3.00 -25.91 15.55
N ASP A 949 -2.55 -26.67 16.54
CA ASP A 949 -1.14 -27.01 16.76
C ASP A 949 -1.03 -28.52 17.03
N SER A 950 -0.36 -29.23 16.13
CA SER A 950 -0.02 -30.66 16.27
C SER A 950 -1.21 -31.57 16.61
N GLY A 951 -2.35 -31.34 15.93
CA GLY A 951 -3.60 -32.09 16.14
C GLY A 951 -4.40 -31.65 17.39
N LYS A 952 -4.15 -30.45 17.92
CA LYS A 952 -4.88 -29.86 19.06
C LYS A 952 -5.36 -28.45 18.77
N PHE A 953 -6.51 -28.08 19.31
CA PHE A 953 -6.89 -26.68 19.43
C PHE A 953 -6.01 -26.00 20.48
N ILE A 954 -5.49 -24.83 20.13
CA ILE A 954 -4.79 -23.94 21.05
C ILE A 954 -5.45 -22.56 21.10
N VAL A 955 -5.39 -21.95 22.28
CA VAL A 955 -5.83 -20.59 22.58
C VAL A 955 -4.66 -19.85 23.25
N GLN A 956 -4.54 -18.53 23.10
CA GLN A 956 -3.46 -17.75 23.73
C GLN A 956 -3.95 -16.94 24.94
N ASN A 957 -3.23 -17.00 26.05
CA ASN A 957 -3.42 -16.11 27.21
C ASN A 957 -2.22 -15.16 27.27
N GLY A 958 -2.43 -13.89 26.92
CA GLY A 958 -1.32 -13.00 26.59
C GLY A 958 -0.45 -13.61 25.48
N GLY A 959 0.87 -13.55 25.62
CA GLY A 959 1.81 -14.21 24.70
C GLY A 959 1.90 -15.74 24.82
N SER A 960 1.19 -16.39 25.76
CA SER A 960 1.36 -17.83 26.04
C SER A 960 0.32 -18.71 25.34
N LYS A 961 0.78 -19.65 24.49
CA LYS A 961 -0.07 -20.71 23.93
C LYS A 961 -0.54 -21.71 25.00
N LYS A 962 -1.79 -22.16 24.91
CA LYS A 962 -2.38 -23.25 25.72
C LYS A 962 -3.17 -24.20 24.83
N ALA A 963 -2.90 -25.50 24.91
CA ALA A 963 -3.72 -26.51 24.24
C ALA A 963 -4.97 -26.80 25.09
N VAL A 964 -6.14 -26.83 24.46
CA VAL A 964 -7.44 -26.91 25.15
C VAL A 964 -8.25 -28.16 24.79
N GLN A 965 -8.13 -28.66 23.56
CA GLN A 965 -8.89 -29.83 23.07
C GLN A 965 -8.12 -30.56 21.97
N ASN A 966 -8.29 -31.88 21.83
CA ASN A 966 -7.75 -32.63 20.69
C ASN A 966 -8.66 -32.47 19.46
N VAL A 967 -8.07 -32.41 18.27
CA VAL A 967 -8.79 -32.26 16.99
C VAL A 967 -8.88 -33.61 16.29
N SER A 968 -10.08 -33.97 15.85
CA SER A 968 -10.31 -35.06 14.91
C SER A 968 -10.24 -34.52 13.49
N TYR A 969 -9.43 -35.14 12.62
CA TYR A 969 -9.38 -34.77 11.20
C TYR A 969 -10.74 -34.98 10.52
N ASN A 970 -11.03 -34.15 9.52
CA ASN A 970 -12.30 -34.16 8.78
C ASN A 970 -13.56 -33.99 9.66
N THR A 971 -13.41 -33.46 10.88
CA THR A 971 -14.52 -33.09 11.77
C THR A 971 -14.68 -31.57 11.80
N TRP A 972 -15.89 -31.08 11.58
CA TRP A 972 -16.24 -29.67 11.77
C TRP A 972 -16.40 -29.35 13.25
N TYR A 973 -15.86 -28.21 13.67
CA TYR A 973 -16.01 -27.64 14.99
C TYR A 973 -16.63 -26.25 14.90
N ASN A 974 -17.54 -25.91 15.81
CA ASN A 974 -18.05 -24.56 15.98
C ASN A 974 -17.18 -23.83 17.00
N ILE A 975 -16.46 -22.78 16.59
CA ILE A 975 -15.60 -22.01 17.48
C ILE A 975 -16.22 -20.62 17.70
N LYS A 976 -16.37 -20.24 18.96
CA LYS A 976 -16.89 -18.94 19.38
C LYS A 976 -15.92 -18.26 20.35
N MET A 977 -15.68 -16.97 20.15
CA MET A 977 -14.82 -16.13 20.97
C MET A 977 -15.64 -14.93 21.44
N VAL A 978 -15.74 -14.73 22.76
CA VAL A 978 -16.49 -13.63 23.38
C VAL A 978 -15.50 -12.73 24.11
N ALA A 979 -15.31 -11.52 23.60
CA ALA A 979 -14.34 -10.55 24.09
C ALA A 979 -14.98 -9.55 25.06
N ASN A 980 -14.40 -9.42 26.25
CA ASN A 980 -14.63 -8.31 27.16
C ASN A 980 -13.62 -7.20 26.82
N TRP A 981 -14.10 -6.18 26.09
CA TRP A 981 -13.24 -5.13 25.54
C TRP A 981 -12.65 -4.19 26.59
N ASP A 982 -13.33 -4.01 27.73
CA ASP A 982 -12.87 -3.19 28.85
C ASP A 982 -11.78 -3.92 29.65
N ALA A 983 -12.06 -5.16 30.07
CA ALA A 983 -11.10 -5.98 30.80
C ALA A 983 -9.91 -6.47 29.94
N LYS A 984 -9.98 -6.33 28.62
CA LYS A 984 -9.05 -6.94 27.64
C LYS A 984 -8.89 -8.45 27.85
N THR A 985 -9.99 -9.14 28.15
CA THR A 985 -10.07 -10.60 28.27
C THR A 985 -11.02 -11.20 27.23
N TYR A 986 -10.89 -12.49 26.96
CA TYR A 986 -11.83 -13.23 26.12
C TYR A 986 -12.03 -14.67 26.59
N THR A 987 -13.23 -15.19 26.31
CA THR A 987 -13.61 -16.58 26.54
C THR A 987 -13.79 -17.29 25.21
N VAL A 988 -13.27 -18.49 25.07
CA VAL A 988 -13.38 -19.35 23.87
C VAL A 988 -14.24 -20.56 24.19
N TYR A 989 -15.17 -20.85 23.28
CA TYR A 989 -16.03 -22.03 23.28
C TYR A 989 -15.74 -22.87 22.04
N ILE A 990 -15.78 -24.18 22.20
CA ILE A 990 -15.77 -25.16 21.10
C ILE A 990 -17.03 -26.01 21.26
N ASP A 991 -17.86 -26.05 20.23
CA ASP A 991 -19.18 -26.73 20.24
C ASP A 991 -20.03 -26.34 21.46
N ASP A 992 -20.09 -25.03 21.71
CA ASP A 992 -20.73 -24.35 22.85
C ASP A 992 -20.22 -24.71 24.26
N VAL A 993 -19.18 -25.54 24.37
CA VAL A 993 -18.48 -25.82 25.64
C VAL A 993 -17.38 -24.77 25.87
N PRO A 994 -17.33 -24.03 27.00
CA PRO A 994 -16.23 -23.12 27.29
C PRO A 994 -14.94 -23.89 27.56
N VAL A 995 -13.90 -23.61 26.77
CA VAL A 995 -12.60 -24.30 26.82
C VAL A 995 -11.45 -23.40 27.31
N ALA A 996 -11.64 -22.08 27.30
CA ALA A 996 -10.76 -21.10 27.91
C ALA A 996 -11.60 -19.90 28.37
N THR A 997 -11.51 -19.52 29.64
CA THR A 997 -12.34 -18.44 30.24
C THR A 997 -11.45 -17.31 30.72
N ASP A 998 -11.84 -16.06 30.40
CA ASP A 998 -11.14 -14.82 30.78
C ASP A 998 -9.62 -14.83 30.49
N TYR A 999 -9.24 -15.33 29.31
CA TYR A 999 -7.86 -15.27 28.85
C TYR A 999 -7.50 -13.83 28.46
N ASN A 1000 -6.33 -13.35 28.88
CA ASN A 1000 -5.88 -12.00 28.53
C ASN A 1000 -5.63 -11.88 27.01
N PHE A 1001 -5.94 -10.73 26.44
CA PHE A 1001 -5.57 -10.39 25.06
C PHE A 1001 -4.06 -10.56 24.86
N ARG A 1002 -3.67 -11.13 23.71
CA ARG A 1002 -2.27 -11.23 23.28
C ARG A 1002 -1.65 -9.84 23.03
N HIS A 1003 -2.42 -8.94 22.43
CA HIS A 1003 -2.05 -7.54 22.21
C HIS A 1003 -3.19 -6.61 22.64
N THR A 1004 -2.87 -5.59 23.43
CA THR A 1004 -3.85 -4.65 24.02
C THR A 1004 -3.86 -3.27 23.40
N GLY A 1005 -2.86 -2.92 22.58
CA GLY A 1005 -2.88 -1.68 21.79
C GLY A 1005 -3.87 -1.75 20.63
N GLY A 1006 -4.41 -0.59 20.25
CA GLY A 1006 -5.48 -0.43 19.26
C GLY A 1006 -6.83 -0.13 19.91
N ASP A 1007 -7.65 0.66 19.23
CA ASP A 1007 -8.96 1.13 19.71
C ASP A 1007 -10.13 0.30 19.14
N LYS A 1008 -9.90 -0.52 18.12
CA LYS A 1008 -10.89 -1.46 17.54
C LYS A 1008 -10.26 -2.69 16.88
N LEU A 1009 -11.07 -3.71 16.63
CA LEU A 1009 -10.71 -4.81 15.72
C LEU A 1009 -11.02 -4.42 14.27
N ILE A 1010 -10.18 -4.88 13.34
CA ILE A 1010 -10.27 -4.56 11.91
C ILE A 1010 -10.39 -5.79 11.00
N GLY A 1011 -10.19 -7.00 11.52
CA GLY A 1011 -10.40 -8.23 10.77
C GLY A 1011 -9.90 -9.50 11.47
N GLN A 1012 -10.18 -10.64 10.83
CA GLN A 1012 -9.73 -11.98 11.23
C GLN A 1012 -8.72 -12.52 10.23
N ARG A 1013 -7.48 -12.77 10.66
CA ARG A 1013 -6.49 -13.53 9.86
C ARG A 1013 -6.63 -15.03 10.16
N PHE A 1014 -6.59 -15.86 9.12
CA PHE A 1014 -6.76 -17.32 9.19
C PHE A 1014 -5.96 -18.03 8.08
N GLY A 1015 -5.72 -19.33 8.22
CA GLY A 1015 -5.07 -20.16 7.18
C GLY A 1015 -3.84 -20.96 7.61
N ILE A 1016 -2.86 -21.14 6.71
CA ILE A 1016 -1.70 -22.04 6.85
C ILE A 1016 -0.39 -21.25 6.71
N ASP A 1017 0.58 -21.47 7.61
CA ASP A 1017 1.85 -20.72 7.65
C ASP A 1017 3.08 -21.66 7.53
N GLY A 1018 3.52 -21.94 6.30
CA GLY A 1018 4.82 -22.58 6.04
C GLY A 1018 4.83 -24.12 6.02
N TYR A 1019 3.74 -24.78 5.62
CA TYR A 1019 3.65 -26.24 5.60
C TYR A 1019 3.33 -26.80 4.21
N ALA A 1020 3.78 -28.03 3.95
CA ALA A 1020 3.52 -28.77 2.72
C ALA A 1020 2.35 -29.76 2.93
N ASN A 1021 1.57 -30.01 1.87
CA ASN A 1021 0.41 -30.91 1.85
C ASN A 1021 -0.62 -30.62 2.96
N ALA A 1022 -0.69 -29.35 3.38
CA ALA A 1022 -1.59 -28.88 4.43
C ALA A 1022 -2.95 -28.53 3.81
N SER A 1023 -4.03 -28.82 4.54
CA SER A 1023 -5.39 -28.52 4.09
C SER A 1023 -6.31 -28.27 5.28
N ILE A 1024 -7.06 -27.16 5.22
CA ILE A 1024 -8.00 -26.70 6.24
C ILE A 1024 -9.22 -26.05 5.57
N ASP A 1025 -10.41 -26.33 6.10
CA ASP A 1025 -11.68 -25.75 5.66
C ASP A 1025 -12.20 -24.76 6.70
N PHE A 1026 -12.88 -23.71 6.22
CA PHE A 1026 -13.51 -22.67 7.01
C PHE A 1026 -14.93 -22.35 6.50
N ASP A 1027 -15.83 -22.05 7.42
CA ASP A 1027 -17.24 -21.79 7.15
C ASP A 1027 -17.86 -20.89 8.26
N ASP A 1028 -19.08 -20.39 8.06
CA ASP A 1028 -19.91 -19.69 9.07
C ASP A 1028 -19.20 -18.56 9.86
N PHE A 1029 -18.33 -17.77 9.20
CA PHE A 1029 -17.69 -16.62 9.84
C PHE A 1029 -18.71 -15.56 10.23
N LYS A 1030 -18.66 -15.07 11.47
CA LYS A 1030 -19.48 -13.98 11.99
C LYS A 1030 -18.66 -13.13 12.95
N ALA A 1031 -18.75 -11.82 12.83
CA ALA A 1031 -18.23 -10.87 13.80
C ALA A 1031 -19.32 -9.86 14.12
N MET A 1032 -19.59 -9.60 15.40
CA MET A 1032 -20.61 -8.63 15.84
C MET A 1032 -20.27 -8.04 17.21
N VAL A 1033 -20.79 -6.84 17.49
CA VAL A 1033 -20.84 -6.28 18.84
C VAL A 1033 -22.21 -6.58 19.42
N ALA A 1034 -22.28 -7.44 20.43
CA ALA A 1034 -23.50 -7.87 21.10
C ALA A 1034 -23.57 -7.33 22.53
N GLY A 1035 -24.76 -7.17 23.10
CA GLY A 1035 -24.95 -6.77 24.50
C GLY A 1035 -25.42 -5.34 24.71
N GLY A 1036 -25.22 -4.84 25.93
CA GLY A 1036 -25.95 -3.70 26.51
C GLY A 1036 -27.06 -4.15 27.48
N PRO A 1037 -27.62 -3.25 28.30
CA PRO A 1037 -28.77 -3.54 29.14
C PRO A 1037 -30.00 -3.78 28.26
N LYS A 1038 -30.59 -4.98 28.38
CA LYS A 1038 -31.95 -5.21 27.85
C LYS A 1038 -32.92 -4.25 28.56
N ALA A 1039 -34.00 -3.88 27.86
CA ALA A 1039 -35.12 -3.19 28.50
C ALA A 1039 -35.71 -4.05 29.65
N ALA A 1040 -36.38 -3.41 30.60
CA ALA A 1040 -37.06 -4.14 31.67
C ALA A 1040 -38.17 -5.05 31.09
N PRO A 1041 -38.48 -6.20 31.70
CA PRO A 1041 -39.52 -7.11 31.20
C PRO A 1041 -40.88 -6.44 31.00
N GLU A 1042 -41.39 -6.47 29.77
CA GLU A 1042 -42.73 -5.96 29.42
C GLU A 1042 -43.80 -7.06 29.44
N GLY A 1043 -45.07 -6.68 29.50
CA GLY A 1043 -46.21 -7.61 29.39
C GLY A 1043 -46.51 -8.47 30.64
N LEU A 1044 -45.74 -8.32 31.71
CA LEU A 1044 -45.97 -9.00 33.00
C LEU A 1044 -47.24 -8.49 33.71
N GLY A 1045 -47.96 -9.39 34.39
CA GLY A 1045 -49.20 -9.05 35.10
C GLY A 1045 -49.29 -9.64 36.51
N GLN A 1046 -49.76 -8.86 37.49
CA GLN A 1046 -49.89 -9.28 38.89
C GLN A 1046 -51.34 -9.61 39.32
N VAL A 1047 -51.48 -10.51 40.29
CA VAL A 1047 -52.74 -10.85 40.97
C VAL A 1047 -52.57 -10.70 42.47
N ASN A 1048 -53.40 -9.85 43.09
CA ASN A 1048 -53.42 -9.58 44.53
C ASN A 1048 -54.02 -10.76 45.33
N GLU A 1049 -53.85 -10.72 46.66
CA GLU A 1049 -54.41 -11.73 47.56
C GLU A 1049 -55.95 -11.75 47.52
N THR A 1050 -56.56 -12.92 47.36
CA THR A 1050 -58.01 -13.02 47.11
C THR A 1050 -58.88 -12.94 48.37
N ALA A 1051 -58.30 -13.22 49.53
CA ALA A 1051 -58.91 -13.08 50.85
C ALA A 1051 -57.82 -12.91 51.92
N VAL A 1052 -58.12 -12.18 52.99
CA VAL A 1052 -57.15 -11.84 54.06
C VAL A 1052 -56.37 -13.07 54.56
N GLY A 1053 -55.09 -13.13 54.25
CA GLY A 1053 -54.16 -14.18 54.69
C GLY A 1053 -54.08 -15.44 53.81
N ALA A 1054 -54.66 -15.44 52.61
CA ALA A 1054 -54.60 -16.57 51.67
C ALA A 1054 -53.18 -16.84 51.10
N ASN A 1055 -52.31 -15.82 51.00
CA ASN A 1055 -50.97 -15.90 50.41
C ASN A 1055 -50.96 -16.53 48.98
N ASP A 1056 -51.98 -16.22 48.18
CA ASP A 1056 -52.24 -16.83 46.86
C ASP A 1056 -51.89 -15.92 45.67
N GLY A 1057 -51.17 -14.83 45.92
CA GLY A 1057 -50.76 -13.85 44.91
C GLY A 1057 -49.83 -14.43 43.84
N ARG A 1058 -49.79 -13.78 42.67
CA ARG A 1058 -49.06 -14.26 41.48
C ARG A 1058 -48.49 -13.13 40.62
N ILE A 1059 -47.44 -13.43 39.87
CA ILE A 1059 -46.94 -12.63 38.74
C ILE A 1059 -46.86 -13.56 37.53
N ASN A 1060 -47.57 -13.23 36.45
CA ASN A 1060 -47.68 -14.04 35.24
C ASN A 1060 -46.92 -13.40 34.06
N GLY A 1061 -46.53 -14.21 33.08
CA GLY A 1061 -45.87 -13.75 31.84
C GLY A 1061 -44.33 -13.80 31.90
N VAL A 1062 -43.78 -14.37 32.97
CA VAL A 1062 -42.33 -14.57 33.13
C VAL A 1062 -41.84 -15.77 32.30
N ASN A 1063 -40.53 -15.92 32.11
CA ASN A 1063 -39.94 -17.08 31.41
C ASN A 1063 -38.51 -17.38 31.87
N ASP A 1064 -37.91 -18.45 31.37
CA ASP A 1064 -36.58 -18.96 31.73
C ASP A 1064 -35.39 -18.03 31.41
N SER A 1065 -35.59 -16.96 30.63
CA SER A 1065 -34.61 -15.89 30.44
C SER A 1065 -34.67 -14.80 31.53
N MET A 1066 -35.60 -14.92 32.48
CA MET A 1066 -35.79 -13.99 33.60
C MET A 1066 -35.34 -14.56 34.94
N GLU A 1067 -35.10 -13.65 35.88
CA GLU A 1067 -34.86 -13.91 37.29
C GLU A 1067 -35.66 -12.93 38.15
N TRP A 1068 -35.93 -13.31 39.40
CA TRP A 1068 -36.76 -12.55 40.33
C TRP A 1068 -36.17 -12.46 41.74
N SER A 1069 -36.57 -11.44 42.48
CA SER A 1069 -36.14 -11.16 43.87
C SER A 1069 -37.34 -10.80 44.73
N SER A 1070 -37.26 -11.11 46.03
CA SER A 1070 -38.20 -10.66 47.08
C SER A 1070 -37.54 -9.79 48.15
N ASP A 1071 -36.29 -9.34 47.91
CA ASP A 1071 -35.43 -8.63 48.86
C ASP A 1071 -34.74 -7.40 48.22
N ASN A 1072 -35.41 -6.78 47.24
CA ASN A 1072 -34.96 -5.62 46.47
C ASN A 1072 -33.61 -5.83 45.76
N GLY A 1073 -33.46 -7.01 45.15
CA GLY A 1073 -32.29 -7.39 44.36
C GLY A 1073 -31.08 -7.86 45.16
N GLY A 1074 -31.23 -8.14 46.46
CA GLY A 1074 -30.19 -8.76 47.28
C GLY A 1074 -29.90 -10.21 46.86
N THR A 1075 -30.95 -10.96 46.50
CA THR A 1075 -30.89 -12.34 46.02
C THR A 1075 -31.78 -12.49 44.79
N TRP A 1076 -31.22 -13.03 43.70
CA TRP A 1076 -31.96 -13.33 42.47
C TRP A 1076 -32.13 -14.84 42.32
N PHE A 1077 -33.34 -15.25 41.94
CA PHE A 1077 -33.73 -16.63 41.68
C PHE A 1077 -34.16 -16.76 40.23
N ASN A 1078 -33.69 -17.81 39.53
CA ASN A 1078 -34.15 -18.10 38.18
C ASN A 1078 -35.67 -18.31 38.17
N VAL A 1079 -36.32 -17.85 37.10
CA VAL A 1079 -37.73 -18.19 36.83
C VAL A 1079 -37.80 -19.61 36.26
N GLU A 1080 -38.60 -20.46 36.89
CA GLU A 1080 -38.91 -21.81 36.41
C GLU A 1080 -40.39 -21.86 35.98
N GLY A 1081 -40.66 -21.65 34.68
CA GLY A 1081 -42.01 -21.66 34.11
C GLY A 1081 -42.54 -20.29 33.69
N ASP A 1082 -43.86 -20.15 33.57
CA ASP A 1082 -44.58 -19.00 33.02
C ASP A 1082 -45.21 -18.05 34.07
N ALA A 1083 -45.18 -18.43 35.35
CA ALA A 1083 -45.70 -17.65 36.46
C ALA A 1083 -44.97 -17.88 37.79
N LEU A 1084 -44.79 -16.80 38.56
CA LEU A 1084 -44.44 -16.84 39.98
C LEU A 1084 -45.74 -16.99 40.80
N VAL A 1085 -45.78 -17.97 41.71
CA VAL A 1085 -47.02 -18.36 42.42
C VAL A 1085 -46.82 -18.50 43.93
N LYS A 1086 -47.92 -18.45 44.70
CA LYS A 1086 -47.95 -18.51 46.17
C LYS A 1086 -47.21 -17.33 46.83
N LEU A 1087 -47.31 -16.16 46.20
CA LEU A 1087 -46.71 -14.94 46.69
C LEU A 1087 -47.53 -14.38 47.84
N ARG A 1088 -46.85 -13.91 48.88
CA ARG A 1088 -47.47 -13.23 50.02
C ARG A 1088 -47.73 -11.76 49.66
N PRO A 1089 -48.61 -11.05 50.37
CA PRO A 1089 -48.65 -9.59 50.29
C PRO A 1089 -47.26 -8.99 50.55
N GLY A 1090 -46.76 -8.19 49.60
CA GLY A 1090 -45.36 -7.78 49.56
C GLY A 1090 -44.90 -7.40 48.16
N THR A 1091 -43.66 -6.92 48.06
CA THR A 1091 -43.06 -6.42 46.82
C THR A 1091 -42.04 -7.42 46.26
N TYR A 1092 -42.05 -7.57 44.94
CA TYR A 1092 -41.20 -8.47 44.18
C TYR A 1092 -40.64 -7.74 42.96
N TRP A 1093 -39.43 -8.11 42.54
CA TRP A 1093 -38.73 -7.50 41.41
C TRP A 1093 -38.37 -8.56 40.38
N VAL A 1094 -38.61 -8.30 39.09
CA VAL A 1094 -38.37 -9.26 37.99
C VAL A 1094 -37.57 -8.60 36.87
N ARG A 1095 -36.51 -9.26 36.38
CA ARG A 1095 -35.64 -8.77 35.31
C ARG A 1095 -35.21 -9.89 34.35
N TYR A 1096 -34.72 -9.54 33.16
CA TYR A 1096 -33.94 -10.49 32.34
C TYR A 1096 -32.58 -10.75 32.99
N ARG A 1097 -32.16 -12.02 33.05
CA ARG A 1097 -30.89 -12.42 33.66
C ARG A 1097 -29.68 -12.01 32.80
N GLU A 1098 -28.52 -11.89 33.44
CA GLU A 1098 -27.22 -11.72 32.77
C GLU A 1098 -26.82 -12.98 31.99
N THR A 1099 -26.15 -12.79 30.86
CA THR A 1099 -25.52 -13.86 30.05
C THR A 1099 -24.12 -13.44 29.63
N ASP A 1100 -23.33 -14.37 29.10
CA ASP A 1100 -21.97 -14.11 28.61
C ASP A 1100 -21.89 -12.96 27.57
N THR A 1101 -23.01 -12.60 26.93
CA THR A 1101 -23.12 -11.55 25.91
C THR A 1101 -24.01 -10.37 26.29
N HIS A 1102 -24.76 -10.40 27.41
CA HIS A 1102 -25.73 -9.36 27.78
C HIS A 1102 -25.78 -9.11 29.29
N LYS A 1103 -25.85 -7.85 29.71
CA LYS A 1103 -26.12 -7.51 31.11
C LYS A 1103 -27.56 -7.80 31.52
N ALA A 1104 -27.77 -8.12 32.79
CA ALA A 1104 -29.11 -8.19 33.37
C ALA A 1104 -29.86 -6.86 33.16
N SER A 1105 -31.15 -6.94 32.84
CA SER A 1105 -31.96 -5.73 32.60
C SER A 1105 -32.21 -4.95 33.89
N PRO A 1106 -32.70 -3.70 33.81
CA PRO A 1106 -33.47 -3.12 34.90
C PRO A 1106 -34.66 -4.04 35.26
N TYR A 1107 -35.09 -4.00 36.52
CA TYR A 1107 -36.22 -4.79 36.99
C TYR A 1107 -37.55 -4.04 36.84
N VAL A 1108 -38.65 -4.78 36.83
CA VAL A 1108 -40.00 -4.27 37.09
C VAL A 1108 -40.42 -4.68 38.50
N GLU A 1109 -41.04 -3.75 39.22
CA GLU A 1109 -41.56 -3.94 40.58
C GLU A 1109 -43.04 -4.32 40.55
N PHE A 1110 -43.42 -5.35 41.32
CA PHE A 1110 -44.80 -5.80 41.51
C PHE A 1110 -45.14 -5.82 43.00
N THR A 1111 -46.27 -5.22 43.38
CA THR A 1111 -46.73 -5.20 44.78
C THR A 1111 -48.03 -5.98 44.90
N ILE A 1112 -47.98 -7.12 45.58
CA ILE A 1112 -49.15 -7.95 45.91
C ILE A 1112 -49.87 -7.32 47.10
N MET A 1113 -51.11 -6.84 46.88
CA MET A 1113 -51.91 -6.11 47.88
C MET A 1113 -52.84 -7.01 48.69
N ALA A 1114 -53.32 -6.50 49.84
CA ALA A 1114 -54.38 -7.08 50.69
C ALA A 1114 -55.79 -6.47 50.42
N PHE A 1115 -56.84 -7.06 50.98
CA PHE A 1115 -58.27 -6.88 50.64
C PHE A 1115 -59.07 -5.92 51.60
N ASN A 1116 -60.14 -5.20 51.15
CA ASN A 1116 -60.86 -4.13 51.92
C ASN A 1116 -62.37 -3.85 51.54
N GLN A 1117 -63.19 -3.11 52.35
CA GLN A 1117 -64.69 -2.96 52.26
C GLN A 1117 -65.28 -1.51 52.60
N PRO A 1118 -66.46 -1.03 52.06
CA PRO A 1118 -66.95 0.40 52.14
C PRO A 1118 -68.21 0.79 53.02
N ILE A 1119 -68.61 2.11 53.10
CA ILE A 1119 -69.45 2.80 54.15
C ILE A 1119 -70.68 3.69 53.64
N PRO A 1120 -71.86 3.79 54.34
CA PRO A 1120 -73.11 4.51 53.92
C PRO A 1120 -73.46 5.91 54.56
N VAL A 1121 -74.63 6.52 54.22
CA VAL A 1121 -75.13 7.92 54.48
C VAL A 1121 -76.23 8.03 55.57
N ASN A 1122 -76.30 9.16 56.32
CA ASN A 1122 -77.20 9.40 57.46
C ASN A 1122 -77.94 10.78 57.58
N GLY A 1123 -77.67 11.85 56.82
CA GLY A 1123 -78.38 13.16 57.00
C GLY A 1123 -77.99 14.34 56.09
N VAL A 1124 -78.73 15.48 56.12
CA VAL A 1124 -78.39 16.73 55.39
C VAL A 1124 -78.82 18.05 56.10
N SER A 1125 -78.05 19.14 55.95
CA SER A 1125 -78.35 20.49 56.47
C SER A 1125 -77.94 21.64 55.50
N LEU A 1126 -78.37 22.89 55.75
CA LEU A 1126 -78.02 24.09 54.94
C LEU A 1126 -77.24 25.17 55.72
N ASN A 1127 -76.38 25.91 55.03
CA ASN A 1127 -75.56 27.02 55.57
C ASN A 1127 -76.34 28.28 56.02
N LEU A 1128 -77.53 28.54 55.48
CA LEU A 1128 -78.37 29.70 55.80
C LEU A 1128 -79.83 29.28 55.89
N THR A 1129 -80.60 29.94 56.75
CA THR A 1129 -82.05 29.73 56.92
C THR A 1129 -82.90 30.93 56.53
N SER A 1130 -82.32 32.13 56.35
CA SER A 1130 -82.98 33.26 55.70
C SER A 1130 -82.00 34.27 55.06
N ALA A 1131 -82.49 35.09 54.12
CA ALA A 1131 -81.73 36.19 53.49
C ALA A 1131 -82.64 37.36 53.03
N GLN A 1132 -82.11 38.58 53.02
CA GLN A 1132 -82.76 39.78 52.50
C GLN A 1132 -81.92 40.39 51.36
N LEU A 1133 -82.55 40.66 50.23
CA LEU A 1133 -81.93 41.18 49.01
C LEU A 1133 -82.77 42.36 48.44
N TYR A 1134 -82.30 42.99 47.38
CA TYR A 1134 -82.94 44.16 46.76
C TYR A 1134 -82.73 44.15 45.24
N THR A 1135 -83.68 44.70 44.47
CA THR A 1135 -83.65 44.65 42.99
C THR A 1135 -82.83 45.77 42.35
N ASN A 1136 -82.62 46.91 43.03
CA ASN A 1136 -81.96 48.09 42.44
C ASN A 1136 -80.71 48.59 43.20
N HIS A 1137 -80.31 47.94 44.31
CA HIS A 1137 -79.17 48.39 45.12
C HIS A 1137 -78.60 47.25 45.99
N GLY A 1138 -77.29 47.00 45.93
CA GLY A 1138 -76.67 45.87 46.63
C GLY A 1138 -76.70 44.57 45.81
N ARG A 1139 -76.53 43.41 46.48
CA ARG A 1139 -76.49 42.10 45.82
C ARG A 1139 -77.90 41.63 45.47
N SER A 1140 -78.06 41.11 44.25
CA SER A 1140 -79.27 40.46 43.73
C SER A 1140 -79.26 38.93 43.85
N THR A 1141 -78.23 38.34 44.48
CA THR A 1141 -78.08 36.88 44.63
C THR A 1141 -77.52 36.49 46.00
N VAL A 1142 -77.75 35.25 46.44
CA VAL A 1142 -77.20 34.63 47.66
C VAL A 1142 -76.93 33.13 47.45
N GLN A 1143 -75.79 32.62 47.93
CA GLN A 1143 -75.40 31.21 47.79
C GLN A 1143 -75.86 30.38 48.99
N LEU A 1144 -76.53 29.26 48.73
CA LEU A 1144 -76.80 28.21 49.70
C LEU A 1144 -75.87 27.00 49.47
N THR A 1145 -75.50 26.31 50.54
CA THR A 1145 -74.64 25.12 50.52
C THR A 1145 -75.28 24.05 51.39
N ALA A 1146 -75.32 22.81 50.89
CA ALA A 1146 -75.84 21.65 51.63
C ALA A 1146 -74.69 20.77 52.14
N HIS A 1147 -74.84 20.23 53.35
CA HIS A 1147 -73.84 19.35 53.99
C HIS A 1147 -74.45 17.99 54.30
N VAL A 1148 -73.89 16.90 53.75
CA VAL A 1148 -74.35 15.52 53.94
C VAL A 1148 -73.47 14.79 54.96
N GLU A 1149 -74.08 14.03 55.87
CA GLU A 1149 -73.42 13.29 56.96
C GLU A 1149 -73.57 11.76 56.81
N PRO A 1150 -72.61 10.94 57.31
CA PRO A 1150 -71.28 11.32 57.77
C PRO A 1150 -70.39 11.78 56.60
N ALA A 1151 -69.32 12.52 56.91
CA ALA A 1151 -68.45 13.13 55.91
C ALA A 1151 -67.64 12.11 55.10
N GLU A 1152 -67.66 10.83 55.46
CA GLU A 1152 -66.96 9.71 54.83
C GLU A 1152 -67.91 8.81 54.01
N ALA A 1153 -69.21 9.09 54.00
CA ALA A 1153 -70.18 8.28 53.27
C ALA A 1153 -69.87 8.21 51.76
N ALA A 1154 -70.02 7.03 51.17
CA ALA A 1154 -69.58 6.76 49.79
C ALA A 1154 -70.35 7.54 48.70
N ASN A 1155 -71.49 8.18 49.01
CA ASN A 1155 -72.27 9.01 48.09
C ASN A 1155 -72.85 10.22 48.84
N LYS A 1156 -72.58 11.45 48.39
CA LYS A 1156 -72.92 12.70 49.13
C LYS A 1156 -73.79 13.68 48.33
N THR A 1157 -74.49 13.18 47.32
CA THR A 1157 -75.16 14.02 46.29
C THR A 1157 -76.50 14.58 46.79
N VAL A 1158 -76.89 15.78 46.37
CA VAL A 1158 -78.16 16.47 46.74
C VAL A 1158 -78.84 17.16 45.55
N THR A 1159 -80.11 17.58 45.71
CA THR A 1159 -80.93 18.30 44.70
C THR A 1159 -81.69 19.49 45.30
N TRP A 1160 -82.00 20.54 44.52
CA TRP A 1160 -82.52 21.84 45.01
C TRP A 1160 -83.86 22.31 44.38
N ARG A 1161 -84.63 23.17 45.08
CA ARG A 1161 -85.90 23.76 44.59
C ARG A 1161 -86.25 25.12 45.24
N SER A 1162 -86.92 26.02 44.50
CA SER A 1162 -87.55 27.26 45.02
C SER A 1162 -89.09 27.15 45.12
N SER A 1163 -89.69 27.78 46.12
CA SER A 1163 -91.14 27.86 46.34
C SER A 1163 -91.82 29.03 45.61
N ASN A 1164 -91.08 30.08 45.24
CA ASN A 1164 -91.60 31.22 44.48
C ASN A 1164 -90.54 31.74 43.48
N PRO A 1165 -90.37 31.05 42.34
CA PRO A 1165 -89.44 31.43 41.28
C PRO A 1165 -89.58 32.88 40.78
N ALA A 1166 -90.78 33.45 40.81
CA ALA A 1166 -91.03 34.83 40.36
C ALA A 1166 -90.44 35.90 41.30
N ALA A 1167 -90.20 35.56 42.58
CA ALA A 1167 -89.42 36.40 43.50
C ALA A 1167 -87.94 36.01 43.47
N ALA A 1168 -87.63 34.71 43.59
CA ALA A 1168 -86.26 34.19 43.50
C ALA A 1168 -86.18 32.73 43.02
N THR A 1169 -85.22 32.43 42.14
CA THR A 1169 -84.90 31.08 41.63
C THR A 1169 -83.63 30.53 42.29
N VAL A 1170 -83.49 29.20 42.40
CA VAL A 1170 -82.23 28.52 42.79
C VAL A 1170 -81.75 27.61 41.66
N ASP A 1171 -80.44 27.45 41.48
CA ASP A 1171 -79.84 26.48 40.56
C ASP A 1171 -79.43 25.15 41.25
N GLU A 1172 -78.85 24.23 40.49
CA GLU A 1172 -78.39 22.92 40.99
C GLU A 1172 -77.24 23.01 42.01
N ASN A 1173 -76.54 24.14 42.06
CA ASN A 1173 -75.44 24.39 42.98
C ASN A 1173 -75.88 25.17 44.24
N GLY A 1174 -77.16 25.54 44.35
CA GLY A 1174 -77.72 26.27 45.47
C GLY A 1174 -77.64 27.80 45.35
N LEU A 1175 -77.27 28.36 44.20
CA LEU A 1175 -77.21 29.82 44.01
C LEU A 1175 -78.61 30.39 43.78
N VAL A 1176 -79.06 31.23 44.72
CA VAL A 1176 -80.37 31.88 44.69
C VAL A 1176 -80.25 33.26 44.05
N SER A 1177 -81.09 33.56 43.05
CA SER A 1177 -81.10 34.84 42.31
C SER A 1177 -82.49 35.48 42.34
N VAL A 1178 -82.57 36.79 42.59
CA VAL A 1178 -83.84 37.52 42.73
C VAL A 1178 -84.27 38.21 41.46
N HIS A 1179 -85.59 38.27 41.24
CA HIS A 1179 -86.21 38.82 40.04
C HIS A 1179 -87.14 40.00 40.34
N ALA A 1180 -87.97 39.88 41.38
CA ALA A 1180 -88.94 40.90 41.78
C ALA A 1180 -89.09 40.98 43.30
N SER A 1181 -89.66 42.09 43.79
CA SER A 1181 -89.97 42.26 45.21
C SER A 1181 -90.99 41.23 45.70
N GLY A 1182 -90.62 40.44 46.70
CA GLY A 1182 -91.43 39.33 47.24
C GLY A 1182 -90.62 38.43 48.15
N THR A 1183 -91.18 37.26 48.50
CA THR A 1183 -90.51 36.24 49.34
C THR A 1183 -90.60 34.84 48.70
N ALA A 1184 -89.55 34.03 48.85
CA ALA A 1184 -89.43 32.65 48.36
C ALA A 1184 -88.74 31.75 49.41
N VAL A 1185 -89.04 30.45 49.42
CA VAL A 1185 -88.35 29.43 50.26
C VAL A 1185 -87.60 28.47 49.36
N ILE A 1186 -86.35 28.17 49.70
CA ILE A 1186 -85.42 27.33 48.94
C ILE A 1186 -85.11 26.06 49.73
N THR A 1187 -85.12 24.89 49.11
CA THR A 1187 -85.00 23.57 49.77
C THR A 1187 -83.98 22.68 49.07
N ALA A 1188 -83.22 21.88 49.83
CA ALA A 1188 -82.33 20.81 49.33
C ALA A 1188 -82.71 19.42 49.86
N THR A 1189 -82.41 18.36 49.11
CA THR A 1189 -82.75 16.94 49.40
C THR A 1189 -81.61 15.98 49.02
N THR A 1190 -81.31 14.94 49.81
CA THR A 1190 -80.30 13.90 49.46
C THR A 1190 -80.70 13.06 48.26
N ALA A 1191 -79.71 12.50 47.53
CA ALA A 1191 -79.95 11.76 46.29
C ALA A 1191 -80.68 10.41 46.44
N ASP A 1192 -80.66 9.82 47.64
CA ASP A 1192 -81.50 8.68 48.00
C ASP A 1192 -82.94 9.09 48.38
N GLY A 1193 -83.20 10.40 48.52
CA GLY A 1193 -84.48 11.00 48.89
C GLY A 1193 -84.74 11.10 50.40
N SER A 1194 -83.84 10.59 51.24
CA SER A 1194 -84.13 10.33 52.67
C SER A 1194 -84.14 11.58 53.58
N TYR A 1195 -83.44 12.67 53.24
CA TYR A 1195 -83.26 13.83 54.12
C TYR A 1195 -83.37 15.18 53.38
N THR A 1196 -83.87 16.25 54.04
CA THR A 1196 -84.06 17.59 53.44
C THR A 1196 -83.79 18.77 54.40
N ALA A 1197 -83.47 19.97 53.87
CA ALA A 1197 -83.26 21.23 54.63
C ALA A 1197 -83.63 22.50 53.82
N SER A 1198 -83.91 23.68 54.43
CA SER A 1198 -84.50 24.86 53.73
C SER A 1198 -84.15 26.27 54.26
N CYS A 1199 -84.33 27.32 53.42
CA CYS A 1199 -83.99 28.74 53.65
C CYS A 1199 -85.02 29.74 53.07
N VAL A 1200 -85.28 30.90 53.71
CA VAL A 1200 -86.30 31.91 53.29
C VAL A 1200 -85.69 33.24 52.78
N VAL A 1201 -85.97 33.65 51.55
CA VAL A 1201 -85.38 34.83 50.88
C VAL A 1201 -86.42 35.91 50.58
N THR A 1202 -86.16 37.19 50.91
CA THR A 1202 -87.07 38.35 50.72
C THR A 1202 -86.40 39.52 49.97
N VAL A 1203 -87.15 40.34 49.20
CA VAL A 1203 -86.60 41.27 48.17
C VAL A 1203 -87.24 42.69 48.14
N GLY A 1204 -86.46 43.80 48.05
CA GLY A 1204 -86.93 45.24 48.08
C GLY A 1204 -86.22 46.29 47.16
N VAL A 1205 -86.33 47.62 47.42
CA VAL A 1205 -85.83 48.78 46.59
C VAL A 1205 -85.25 49.97 47.44
N TYR A 1206 -84.29 50.80 46.95
CA TYR A 1206 -83.50 51.82 47.73
C TYR A 1206 -83.25 53.23 47.06
N ALA A 1207 -82.90 54.31 47.83
CA ALA A 1207 -82.61 55.72 47.39
C ALA A 1207 -81.74 56.61 48.36
N SER A 1208 -81.17 57.78 47.95
CA SER A 1208 -80.05 58.49 48.66
C SER A 1208 -79.98 60.06 48.70
N SER A 1209 -79.38 60.67 49.75
CA SER A 1209 -78.81 62.05 49.83
C SER A 1209 -77.80 62.19 51.02
N GLY A 1210 -76.95 63.25 51.14
CA GLY A 1210 -75.77 63.25 52.06
C GLY A 1210 -75.39 64.55 52.81
N GLY A 1211 -74.34 64.48 53.65
CA GLY A 1211 -73.80 65.58 54.50
C GLY A 1211 -72.63 65.13 55.44
N SER A 1212 -72.00 66.08 56.15
CA SER A 1212 -70.69 65.94 56.86
C SER A 1212 -70.75 66.36 58.34
N SER A 1213 -69.76 66.17 59.24
CA SER A 1213 -68.38 65.58 59.18
C SER A 1213 -67.74 65.44 60.57
N SER A 1214 -67.08 64.32 60.91
CA SER A 1214 -66.04 64.22 61.98
C SER A 1214 -65.44 62.81 62.15
N ASP A 1215 -64.11 62.75 62.24
CA ASP A 1215 -63.22 61.87 63.04
C ASP A 1215 -63.26 60.31 63.06
N ASN A 1216 -62.01 59.83 63.07
CA ASN A 1216 -61.42 58.61 63.64
C ASN A 1216 -61.42 57.24 62.91
N GLU A 1217 -60.16 56.80 62.72
CA GLU A 1217 -59.61 55.46 62.47
C GLU A 1217 -60.19 54.58 61.35
N LEU A 1218 -59.34 54.26 60.37
CA LEU A 1218 -59.52 53.10 59.48
C LEU A 1218 -58.17 52.56 58.97
N ALA A 1219 -58.15 51.26 58.71
CA ALA A 1219 -56.95 50.44 58.53
C ALA A 1219 -56.56 50.19 57.06
N GLY A 1220 -55.33 49.70 56.85
CA GLY A 1220 -54.94 48.85 55.73
C GLY A 1220 -54.20 47.63 56.31
N SER A 1221 -54.68 46.39 56.17
CA SER A 1221 -54.89 45.60 54.93
C SER A 1221 -53.57 45.09 54.35
N THR A 1222 -53.38 43.77 54.40
CA THR A 1222 -52.12 43.06 54.11
C THR A 1222 -52.31 41.93 53.12
N ALA A 1223 -51.62 42.00 51.98
CA ALA A 1223 -51.27 40.85 51.14
C ALA A 1223 -50.10 41.24 50.20
N PRO A 1224 -48.96 40.52 50.19
CA PRO A 1224 -47.89 40.74 49.22
C PRO A 1224 -48.10 39.89 47.94
N THR A 1225 -47.78 40.46 46.78
CA THR A 1225 -47.78 39.77 45.48
C THR A 1225 -46.37 39.77 44.86
N THR A 1226 -45.91 38.61 44.38
CA THR A 1226 -44.59 38.47 43.73
C THR A 1226 -44.69 38.76 42.23
N PRO A 1227 -43.84 39.63 41.63
CA PRO A 1227 -43.96 40.02 40.22
C PRO A 1227 -43.33 39.00 39.25
N VAL A 1228 -43.93 38.89 38.05
CA VAL A 1228 -43.46 38.04 36.93
C VAL A 1228 -43.24 38.92 35.69
N MET A 1229 -42.15 38.70 34.95
CA MET A 1229 -41.90 39.35 33.65
C MET A 1229 -41.81 38.33 32.53
N THR A 1230 -42.39 38.63 31.36
CA THR A 1230 -42.32 37.77 30.17
C THR A 1230 -41.87 38.57 28.95
N THR A 1231 -40.89 38.03 28.21
CA THR A 1231 -40.33 38.60 26.98
C THR A 1231 -40.45 37.60 25.83
N LYS A 1232 -40.88 38.07 24.66
CA LYS A 1232 -40.97 37.25 23.44
C LYS A 1232 -39.70 37.43 22.60
N ASN A 1233 -39.08 36.34 22.22
CA ASN A 1233 -37.79 36.33 21.51
C ASN A 1233 -37.99 36.33 19.99
N ALA A 1234 -36.94 36.72 19.26
CA ALA A 1234 -36.99 36.84 17.80
C ALA A 1234 -37.15 35.49 17.07
N ASP A 1235 -36.80 34.37 17.72
CA ASP A 1235 -36.98 33.00 17.22
C ASP A 1235 -38.40 32.43 17.44
N GLY A 1236 -39.32 33.26 17.96
CA GLY A 1236 -40.70 32.87 18.25
C GLY A 1236 -40.94 32.30 19.64
N SER A 1237 -39.87 32.03 20.41
CA SER A 1237 -39.99 31.55 21.79
C SER A 1237 -40.45 32.63 22.77
N THR A 1238 -40.90 32.21 23.95
CA THR A 1238 -41.33 33.11 25.03
C THR A 1238 -40.57 32.79 26.32
N THR A 1239 -39.84 33.77 26.87
CA THR A 1239 -39.10 33.65 28.13
C THR A 1239 -39.85 34.34 29.28
N THR A 1240 -40.24 33.58 30.29
CA THR A 1240 -40.82 34.08 31.55
C THR A 1240 -39.79 34.01 32.68
N SER A 1241 -39.57 35.15 33.33
CA SER A 1241 -38.68 35.33 34.49
C SER A 1241 -39.52 35.49 35.77
N VAL A 1242 -39.31 34.61 36.74
CA VAL A 1242 -39.91 34.68 38.08
C VAL A 1242 -38.78 34.90 39.09
N THR A 1243 -38.97 35.85 40.01
CA THR A 1243 -38.02 36.09 41.12
C THR A 1243 -38.68 35.74 42.43
N ASP A 1244 -38.13 34.78 43.17
CA ASP A 1244 -38.55 34.50 44.54
C ASP A 1244 -38.04 35.64 45.43
N GLN A 1245 -38.94 36.40 46.07
CA GLN A 1245 -38.54 37.55 46.90
C GLN A 1245 -37.99 37.15 48.27
N THR A 1246 -38.20 35.90 48.71
CA THR A 1246 -37.64 35.33 49.92
C THR A 1246 -36.17 34.90 49.71
N THR A 1247 -35.89 34.10 48.68
CA THR A 1247 -34.54 33.58 48.41
C THR A 1247 -33.67 34.53 47.57
N GLY A 1248 -34.28 35.34 46.70
CA GLY A 1248 -33.60 36.15 45.69
C GLY A 1248 -33.20 35.39 44.42
N THR A 1249 -33.64 34.14 44.27
CA THR A 1249 -33.40 33.29 43.09
C THR A 1249 -34.22 33.80 41.90
N VAL A 1250 -33.61 33.83 40.70
CA VAL A 1250 -34.28 34.22 39.45
C VAL A 1250 -34.36 33.02 38.51
N THR A 1251 -35.58 32.57 38.22
CA THR A 1251 -35.87 31.45 37.32
C THR A 1251 -36.38 31.97 35.98
N LYS A 1252 -35.64 31.70 34.90
CA LYS A 1252 -35.98 32.05 33.51
C LYS A 1252 -36.36 30.81 32.71
N THR A 1253 -37.65 30.66 32.42
CA THR A 1253 -38.20 29.60 31.57
C THR A 1253 -38.40 30.14 30.15
N THR A 1254 -37.73 29.57 29.14
CA THR A 1254 -37.97 29.84 27.71
C THR A 1254 -38.70 28.67 27.08
N VAL A 1255 -39.78 28.93 26.33
CA VAL A 1255 -40.58 27.92 25.63
C VAL A 1255 -40.69 28.25 24.15
N TRP A 1256 -40.35 27.31 23.27
CA TRP A 1256 -40.42 27.44 21.81
C TRP A 1256 -41.77 26.95 21.24
N PRO A 1257 -42.18 27.40 20.04
CA PRO A 1257 -43.50 27.04 19.47
C PRO A 1257 -43.71 25.54 19.19
N ASN A 1258 -42.63 24.74 19.13
CA ASN A 1258 -42.67 23.29 18.97
C ASN A 1258 -42.93 22.53 20.29
N GLY A 1259 -43.01 23.23 21.43
CA GLY A 1259 -43.24 22.66 22.76
C GLY A 1259 -41.99 22.55 23.64
N ASP A 1260 -40.79 22.73 23.08
CA ASP A 1260 -39.54 22.61 23.84
C ASP A 1260 -39.42 23.70 24.90
N ARG A 1261 -38.86 23.35 26.06
CA ARG A 1261 -38.70 24.24 27.21
C ARG A 1261 -37.28 24.15 27.79
N LYS A 1262 -36.69 25.31 28.06
CA LYS A 1262 -35.39 25.46 28.77
C LYS A 1262 -35.55 26.32 30.02
N VAL A 1263 -34.98 25.91 31.16
CA VAL A 1263 -35.15 26.61 32.45
C VAL A 1263 -33.81 26.92 33.08
N LEU A 1264 -33.39 28.18 32.97
CA LEU A 1264 -32.20 28.70 33.64
C LEU A 1264 -32.56 29.23 35.03
N MET A 1265 -31.89 28.75 36.07
CA MET A 1265 -31.98 29.33 37.42
C MET A 1265 -30.68 30.07 37.75
N LYS A 1266 -30.82 31.25 38.35
CA LYS A 1266 -29.70 32.00 38.89
C LYS A 1266 -29.91 32.26 40.37
N GLU A 1267 -29.01 31.73 41.18
CA GLU A 1267 -29.04 31.92 42.63
C GLU A 1267 -28.44 33.27 43.05
N ARG A 1268 -28.80 33.72 44.26
CA ARG A 1268 -28.41 35.04 44.80
C ARG A 1268 -26.89 35.24 44.92
N ASN A 1269 -26.12 34.14 44.96
CA ASN A 1269 -24.65 34.12 45.00
C ASN A 1269 -23.99 34.22 43.60
N GLY A 1270 -24.77 34.24 42.52
CA GLY A 1270 -24.29 34.42 41.15
C GLY A 1270 -24.18 33.14 40.32
N THR A 1271 -24.29 31.96 40.92
CA THR A 1271 -24.23 30.66 40.22
C THR A 1271 -25.39 30.51 39.23
N LEU A 1272 -25.09 29.98 38.04
CA LEU A 1272 -26.05 29.65 36.99
C LEU A 1272 -26.21 28.13 36.88
N THR A 1273 -27.44 27.64 36.94
CA THR A 1273 -27.85 26.27 36.59
C THR A 1273 -28.84 26.34 35.43
N ASN A 1274 -28.81 25.34 34.53
CA ASN A 1274 -29.36 25.43 33.18
C ASN A 1274 -30.10 24.15 32.76
#